data_AF-Q00808-F1
#
_entry.id   AF-Q00808-F1
#
_cell.length_a   1.000
_cell.length_b   1.000
_cell.length_c   1.000
_cell.angle_alpha   90.00
_cell.angle_beta   90.00
_cell.angle_gamma   90.00
#
_symmetry.space_group_name_H-M   'P 1'
#
loop_
_entity.id
_entity.type
_entity.pdbx_description
1 polymer ?
#
loop_
_entity_poly.entity_id
_entity_poly.type
_entity_poly.pdbx_seq_one_letter_code
_entity_poly.pdbx_strand_id
1 'polypeptide(L)'
;MRLLERDDAGEIRPTKDLPSGKIPPYAILSHTWGPDEEEVSYKDLKDGRAVSKLGYNKIRFCADQAWRDGRKFFWVDTCCIDKSNSTELQEAINSMFRWYRDAAKCYVYLTDVSTDKRDADGDPSWKWAFQKCKWFTRGWTLQELIAPTSVEFFSREKARIGDRNSLERMIHDVTGIPLEALRGSPLSDFSVHDRMAWMKQRNTTREEDMAYSLFGIFDVHLPLIYGEGKEKALERLREKIGKDDGCLADLRVTDPRHDKKRIEAAKGGLLKDSYCWVLSNVQFQQWHDGDDQRLLWINGDPGKGKTMLLCGIIDELKKSTPPGLLSFFFCQATDSRINNATAVLRGLIYLLVSQQPALISHVRRPYDHAGKKMFEGPNVWIVLCEIFTSILQDPGLRMTYLIIDALDECVTDLPQLLELITRTSCTSSPIKWIVSSRNWPDIEEQLETATQKARLSLELNAESISTAVNAFIQNRIDQLAPKTKHDANMIGKIRDYLHSHANGTFLWVALVCQALADPKVKKRHILAKLQTFPRGLDSLYARMLEQIGHSEDAELCKQILAVAAAVRRPISLDELASLVEMPDDVSDDPESLEEIVKLCGSFLIIRERTVYFVHQSAKDFLLGTASDKASNKASQEAFELVFPTGIEDVSYIIFWRSLNVMSQKLRRDIYCLNAPGFLIDNVRVPDPDPLATVRYSCIYWIDHLRDLVSSTSSKWVHLLQDDGDIHRFLTTKYLYWLEALSLLRALPEGINAIRQLESLLGHTIRGRLIAIVRDGYRFALSYRMIIEKAPLQAYTSALVFAPTDSMIKKIFKKEEPGWISTISVVEAEWNACTQTLEGHGSSVLSVAFSADGQRVASGSDDKTIKIWDTASGTGTQTLEGHGGSVWSVAFSPDRERVASGSDDKTIKIWDAASGTCTQTLEGHGGRVQSVAFSPDGQRVASGSDDHTIKIWDAASGTCTQTLEGHGSSVLSVAFSPDGQRVASGSGDKTIKIWDTASGTCTQTLEGHGGSVWSVAFSPDGQRVASGSDDKTIKIWDTASGTCTQTLEGHGGWVQSVVFSPDGQRVASGSDDHTIKIWDAVSGTCTQTLEGHGDSVWSVAFSPDGQRVASGSIDGTIKIWDAASGTCTQTLEGHGGWVHSVAFSPDGQRVASGSIDGTIKIWDAASGTCTQTLEGHGGWVQSVAFSPDGQRVASGSSDKTIKIWDTASGTCTQTLEGHGGWVQSVAFSPDGQRVASGSSDNTIKIWDTASGTCTQTLNVGSTATCLSFDYTNAYINTNIGRIQIATATMESLNQLSSPVCYSYGLGQDHRWITCNNQNVLWLPPEYHTSAFTMQGRKIVLGSYSGRIIIFLFSRDV
;
A
#
# COMPACT_ATOMS: atom_id res chain seq x y z
N MET A 1 5.85 13.46 37.56
CA MET A 1 7.23 13.68 38.05
C MET A 1 7.29 15.04 38.74
N ARG A 2 8.11 15.12 39.79
CA ARG A 2 8.18 16.26 40.73
C ARG A 2 9.62 16.77 40.83
N LEU A 3 9.79 18.03 41.20
CA LEU A 3 11.08 18.62 41.56
C LEU A 3 11.11 18.89 43.07
N LEU A 4 12.29 19.20 43.58
CA LEU A 4 12.45 19.85 44.88
C LEU A 4 12.68 21.33 44.65
N GLU A 5 11.96 22.16 45.38
CA GLU A 5 12.11 23.61 45.40
C GLU A 5 12.80 24.00 46.71
N ARG A 6 13.82 24.85 46.60
CA ARG A 6 14.38 25.59 47.73
C ARG A 6 13.75 26.97 47.78
N ASP A 7 13.12 27.31 48.89
CA ASP A 7 12.57 28.64 49.11
C ASP A 7 13.64 29.65 49.60
N ASP A 8 13.25 30.91 49.72
CA ASP A 8 14.14 31.99 50.15
C ASP A 8 14.61 31.80 51.62
N ALA A 9 13.88 31.02 52.44
CA ALA A 9 14.27 30.66 53.81
C ALA A 9 15.28 29.50 53.86
N GLY A 10 15.54 28.84 52.73
CA GLY A 10 16.41 27.68 52.63
C GLY A 10 15.73 26.36 52.99
N GLU A 11 14.40 26.34 53.16
CA GLU A 11 13.64 25.10 53.30
C GLU A 11 13.49 24.41 51.95
N ILE A 12 13.46 23.07 51.97
CA ILE A 12 13.36 22.23 50.78
C ILE A 12 11.98 21.57 50.79
N ARG A 13 11.21 21.74 49.72
CA ARG A 13 9.87 21.18 49.59
C ARG A 13 9.68 20.51 48.23
N PRO A 14 8.93 19.41 48.14
CA PRO A 14 8.61 18.81 46.85
C PRO A 14 7.58 19.68 46.13
N THR A 15 7.76 19.88 44.83
CA THR A 15 6.73 20.50 43.99
C THR A 15 5.54 19.56 43.82
N LYS A 16 4.40 20.10 43.39
CA LYS A 16 3.34 19.29 42.78
C LYS A 16 3.84 18.64 41.48
N ASP A 17 3.10 17.67 40.97
CA ASP A 17 3.38 17.08 39.65
C ASP A 17 3.39 18.18 38.57
N LEU A 18 4.49 18.25 37.84
CA LEU A 18 4.70 19.26 36.81
C LEU A 18 4.09 18.79 35.48
N PRO A 19 3.32 19.63 34.78
CA PRO A 19 2.86 19.32 33.43
C PRO A 19 4.06 19.31 32.47
N SER A 20 4.03 18.40 31.48
CA SER A 20 5.13 18.12 30.54
C SER A 20 5.69 19.36 29.82
N GLY A 21 4.89 20.40 29.59
CA GLY A 21 5.29 21.61 28.86
C GLY A 21 5.80 22.79 29.70
N LYS A 22 5.86 22.70 31.04
CA LYS A 22 6.27 23.83 31.91
C LYS A 22 7.21 23.39 33.03
N ILE A 23 8.29 22.68 32.67
CA ILE A 23 9.32 22.29 33.63
C ILE A 23 10.30 23.46 33.79
N PRO A 24 10.44 24.07 34.99
CA PRO A 24 11.40 25.14 35.21
C PRO A 24 12.84 24.60 35.14
N PRO A 25 13.86 25.42 34.79
CA PRO A 25 15.25 24.99 34.82
C PRO A 25 15.64 24.43 36.19
N TYR A 26 16.18 23.22 36.20
CA TYR A 26 16.51 22.50 37.43
C TYR A 26 17.92 21.92 37.38
N ALA A 27 18.50 21.75 38.57
CA ALA A 27 19.75 21.00 38.76
C ALA A 27 19.48 19.55 39.20
N ILE A 28 20.49 18.70 39.15
CA ILE A 28 20.39 17.30 39.60
C ILE A 28 21.46 17.02 40.65
N LEU A 29 21.10 16.27 41.69
CA LEU A 29 22.06 15.66 42.59
C LEU A 29 22.39 14.25 42.12
N SER A 30 23.63 14.05 41.70
CA SER A 30 24.20 12.73 41.46
C SER A 30 25.09 12.36 42.64
N HIS A 31 24.88 11.19 43.26
CA HIS A 31 25.62 10.80 44.46
C HIS A 31 25.51 9.30 44.75
N THR A 32 26.16 8.84 45.83
CA THR A 32 25.96 7.49 46.37
C THR A 32 25.39 7.54 47.80
N TRP A 33 24.30 6.82 48.05
CA TRP A 33 23.85 6.52 49.42
C TRP A 33 24.87 5.64 50.17
N GLY A 34 24.99 5.84 51.48
CA GLY A 34 25.69 4.93 52.38
C GLY A 34 24.76 3.75 52.75
N PRO A 35 24.70 3.33 54.02
CA PRO A 35 23.69 2.37 54.49
C PRO A 35 22.26 2.82 54.15
N ASP A 36 21.32 1.87 53.98
CA ASP A 36 19.92 2.15 53.59
C ASP A 36 19.21 3.15 54.53
N GLU A 37 19.65 3.23 55.79
CA GLU A 37 19.18 4.18 56.81
C GLU A 37 19.49 5.65 56.45
N GLU A 38 20.48 5.90 55.58
CA GLU A 38 20.79 7.23 55.06
C GLU A 38 19.81 7.70 53.97
N GLU A 39 19.23 6.79 53.18
CA GLU A 39 18.45 7.14 51.99
C GLU A 39 17.20 7.92 52.38
N VAL A 40 17.08 9.13 51.86
CA VAL A 40 15.86 9.94 52.03
C VAL A 40 14.91 9.58 50.90
N SER A 41 13.78 8.99 51.26
CA SER A 41 12.71 8.66 50.31
C SER A 41 11.72 9.81 50.16
N TYR A 42 10.92 9.79 49.09
CA TYR A 42 9.79 10.71 48.91
C TYR A 42 8.86 10.72 50.14
N LYS A 43 8.59 9.55 50.72
CA LYS A 43 7.76 9.42 51.93
C LYS A 43 8.38 10.14 53.12
N ASP A 44 9.69 10.04 53.31
CA ASP A 44 10.38 10.76 54.39
C ASP A 44 10.26 12.27 54.22
N LEU A 45 10.33 12.76 52.99
CA LEU A 45 10.20 14.18 52.68
C LEU A 45 8.76 14.68 52.88
N LYS A 46 7.76 13.89 52.44
CA LYS A 46 6.34 14.17 52.61
C LYS A 46 5.91 14.17 54.08
N ASP A 47 6.43 13.23 54.87
CA ASP A 47 6.11 13.10 56.30
C ASP A 47 6.94 14.06 57.18
N GLY A 48 7.81 14.89 56.61
CA GLY A 48 8.70 15.78 57.36
C GLY A 48 9.82 15.07 58.13
N ARG A 49 10.04 13.77 57.88
CA ARG A 49 11.06 12.93 58.53
C ARG A 49 12.43 13.02 57.86
N ALA A 50 12.52 13.60 56.67
CA ALA A 50 13.76 13.71 55.90
C ALA A 50 14.92 14.33 56.69
N VAL A 51 14.67 15.40 57.46
CA VAL A 51 15.71 16.12 58.23
C VAL A 51 16.41 15.23 59.27
N SER A 52 15.74 14.17 59.74
CA SER A 52 16.32 13.23 60.71
C SER A 52 17.29 12.22 60.11
N LYS A 53 17.32 12.06 58.78
CA LYS A 53 18.19 11.11 58.08
C LYS A 53 19.53 11.76 57.72
N LEU A 54 20.62 11.02 57.92
CA LEU A 54 21.99 11.50 57.63
C LEU A 54 22.17 11.95 56.17
N GLY A 55 21.47 11.29 55.25
CA GLY A 55 21.49 11.59 53.83
C GLY A 55 20.91 12.96 53.43
N TYR A 56 20.11 13.59 54.30
CA TYR A 56 19.54 14.92 54.05
C TYR A 56 20.61 15.99 53.81
N ASN A 57 21.81 15.81 54.37
CA ASN A 57 22.95 16.70 54.12
C ASN A 57 23.38 16.75 52.65
N LYS A 58 23.21 15.65 51.90
CA LYS A 58 23.53 15.58 50.47
C LYS A 58 22.50 16.35 49.65
N ILE A 59 21.22 16.23 50.00
CA ILE A 59 20.11 16.99 49.40
C ILE A 59 20.30 18.49 49.66
N ARG A 60 20.63 18.85 50.90
CA ARG A 60 20.93 20.23 51.28
C ARG A 60 22.11 20.80 50.51
N PHE A 61 23.17 20.02 50.30
CA PHE A 61 24.29 20.41 49.43
C PHE A 61 23.80 20.76 48.01
N CYS A 62 22.98 19.91 47.38
CA CYS A 62 22.43 20.21 46.06
C CYS A 62 21.59 21.47 46.06
N ALA A 63 20.72 21.65 47.05
CA ALA A 63 19.89 22.85 47.19
C ALA A 63 20.73 24.13 47.35
N ASP A 64 21.82 24.05 48.11
CA ASP A 64 22.77 25.15 48.32
C ASP A 64 23.55 25.49 47.05
N GLN A 65 24.03 24.47 46.33
CA GLN A 65 24.77 24.68 45.09
C GLN A 65 23.86 25.16 43.95
N ALA A 66 22.66 24.60 43.80
CA ALA A 66 21.65 25.06 42.86
C ALA A 66 21.30 26.54 43.09
N TRP A 67 21.12 26.93 44.36
CA TRP A 67 20.82 28.31 44.73
C TRP A 67 21.94 29.28 44.37
N ARG A 68 23.20 28.90 44.65
CA ARG A 68 24.39 29.70 44.24
C ARG A 68 24.46 29.90 42.73
N ASP A 69 24.04 28.90 41.97
CA ASP A 69 23.99 28.94 40.51
C ASP A 69 22.70 29.59 39.97
N GLY A 70 21.91 30.25 40.85
CA GLY A 70 20.71 30.99 40.47
C GLY A 70 19.51 30.10 40.13
N ARG A 71 19.45 28.88 40.67
CA ARG A 71 18.38 27.91 40.43
C ARG A 71 17.63 27.59 41.72
N LYS A 72 16.31 27.71 41.69
CA LYS A 72 15.43 27.35 42.81
C LYS A 72 15.07 25.86 42.84
N PHE A 73 15.01 25.24 41.66
CA PHE A 73 14.56 23.87 41.50
C PHE A 73 15.73 22.91 41.29
N PHE A 74 15.60 21.71 41.84
CA PHE A 74 16.54 20.62 41.65
C PHE A 74 15.83 19.28 41.77
N TRP A 75 16.48 18.21 41.33
CA TRP A 75 15.90 16.88 41.24
C TRP A 75 16.82 15.84 41.88
N VAL A 76 16.23 14.96 42.67
CA VAL A 76 16.88 13.84 43.34
C VAL A 76 15.97 12.63 43.18
N ASP A 77 16.45 11.59 42.51
CA ASP A 77 15.67 10.41 42.12
C ASP A 77 14.86 9.81 43.29
N THR A 78 15.47 9.60 44.46
CA THR A 78 14.83 8.97 45.62
C THR A 78 13.77 9.82 46.30
N CYS A 79 13.84 11.14 46.12
CA CYS A 79 12.95 12.11 46.77
C CYS A 79 11.85 12.60 45.84
N CYS A 80 12.08 12.54 44.53
CA CYS A 80 11.15 13.02 43.51
C CYS A 80 10.24 11.91 42.97
N ILE A 81 10.61 10.64 43.16
CA ILE A 81 9.87 9.46 42.67
C ILE A 81 9.28 8.70 43.85
N ASP A 82 7.98 8.45 43.81
CA ASP A 82 7.34 7.50 44.72
C ASP A 82 7.63 6.06 44.27
N LYS A 83 8.72 5.49 44.78
CA LYS A 83 9.12 4.10 44.50
C LYS A 83 8.09 3.06 44.98
N SER A 84 7.09 3.44 45.80
CA SER A 84 6.02 2.53 46.23
C SER A 84 4.91 2.39 45.19
N ASN A 85 4.81 3.32 44.25
CA ASN A 85 3.90 3.26 43.11
C ASN A 85 4.63 2.63 41.91
N SER A 86 4.28 1.40 41.55
CA SER A 86 4.92 0.66 40.46
C SER A 86 4.78 1.35 39.11
N THR A 87 3.64 2.01 38.84
CA THR A 87 3.40 2.75 37.59
C THR A 87 4.27 4.00 37.53
N GLU A 88 4.38 4.74 38.63
CA GLU A 88 5.25 5.91 38.71
C GLU A 88 6.73 5.50 38.55
N LEU A 89 7.16 4.41 39.19
CA LEU A 89 8.52 3.89 39.08
C LEU A 89 8.85 3.45 37.64
N GLN A 90 7.91 2.77 36.98
CA GLN A 90 8.01 2.35 35.59
C GLN A 90 8.25 3.54 34.65
N GLU A 91 7.39 4.56 34.75
CA GLU A 91 7.48 5.79 33.95
C GLU A 91 8.75 6.58 34.28
N ALA A 92 9.14 6.64 35.55
CA ALA A 92 10.33 7.35 35.99
C ALA A 92 11.61 6.71 35.44
N ILE A 93 11.74 5.38 35.47
CA ILE A 93 12.92 4.68 34.94
C ILE A 93 13.02 4.84 33.42
N ASN A 94 11.92 4.71 32.68
CA ASN A 94 11.95 4.88 31.23
C ASN A 94 12.18 6.33 30.80
N SER A 95 11.76 7.31 31.59
CA SER A 95 11.99 8.73 31.31
C SER A 95 13.29 9.28 31.94
N MET A 96 14.02 8.48 32.70
CA MET A 96 15.13 8.92 33.56
C MET A 96 16.22 9.68 32.81
N PHE A 97 16.64 9.15 31.67
CA PHE A 97 17.68 9.76 30.84
C PHE A 97 17.29 11.14 30.34
N ARG A 98 16.01 11.33 30.01
CA ARG A 98 15.46 12.64 29.61
C ARG A 98 15.60 13.64 30.75
N TRP A 99 15.31 13.26 31.99
CA TRP A 99 15.51 14.13 33.15
C TRP A 99 16.98 14.49 33.35
N TYR A 100 17.88 13.52 33.24
CA TYR A 100 19.32 13.82 33.31
C TYR A 100 19.78 14.77 32.20
N ARG A 101 19.33 14.54 30.99
CA ARG A 101 19.70 15.31 29.80
C ARG A 101 19.17 16.74 29.83
N ASP A 102 17.91 16.91 30.21
CA ASP A 102 17.21 18.20 30.17
C ASP A 102 17.54 19.08 31.40
N ALA A 103 18.29 18.54 32.37
CA ALA A 103 18.79 19.30 33.49
C ALA A 103 19.83 20.36 33.07
N ALA A 104 19.75 21.52 33.71
CA ALA A 104 20.69 22.61 33.45
C ALA A 104 22.11 22.30 33.97
N LYS A 105 22.20 21.57 35.09
CA LYS A 105 23.45 21.14 35.71
C LYS A 105 23.25 19.84 36.49
N CYS A 106 24.25 18.97 36.47
CA CYS A 106 24.34 17.80 37.34
C CYS A 106 25.50 18.00 38.32
N TYR A 107 25.21 18.02 39.62
CA TYR A 107 26.21 18.10 40.69
C TYR A 107 26.50 16.69 41.21
N VAL A 108 27.70 16.21 40.96
CA VAL A 108 28.19 14.92 41.42
C VAL A 108 28.88 15.10 42.77
N TYR A 109 28.24 14.65 43.85
CA TYR A 109 28.77 14.76 45.22
C TYR A 109 29.48 13.47 45.65
N LEU A 110 30.81 13.51 45.69
CA LEU A 110 31.67 12.35 45.94
C LEU A 110 32.08 12.27 47.42
N THR A 111 31.35 11.48 48.21
CA THR A 111 31.61 11.37 49.66
C THR A 111 32.87 10.59 50.00
N ASP A 112 33.48 9.85 49.09
CA ASP A 112 34.73 9.11 49.27
C ASP A 112 35.97 9.82 48.71
N VAL A 113 35.78 10.97 48.04
CA VAL A 113 36.87 11.81 47.52
C VAL A 113 37.02 13.02 48.43
N SER A 114 38.18 13.15 49.07
CA SER A 114 38.51 14.28 49.96
C SER A 114 39.62 15.12 49.35
N THR A 115 39.40 16.43 49.31
CA THR A 115 40.40 17.42 48.86
C THR A 115 41.38 17.83 49.95
N ASP A 116 41.11 17.49 51.22
CA ASP A 116 41.95 17.84 52.36
C ASP A 116 43.17 16.91 52.50
N LYS A 117 43.08 15.70 51.96
CA LYS A 117 44.17 14.71 52.02
C LYS A 117 45.23 15.02 50.96
N ARG A 118 46.49 15.08 51.38
CA ARG A 118 47.66 15.10 50.50
C ARG A 118 48.39 13.76 50.56
N ASP A 119 48.99 13.36 49.45
CA ASP A 119 49.86 12.18 49.40
C ASP A 119 51.26 12.48 49.97
N ALA A 120 52.14 11.48 49.97
CA ALA A 120 53.51 11.60 50.50
C ALA A 120 54.36 12.65 49.76
N ASP A 121 53.99 13.00 48.52
CA ASP A 121 54.68 13.96 47.66
C ASP A 121 54.09 15.38 47.74
N GLY A 122 53.04 15.58 48.54
CA GLY A 122 52.39 16.87 48.76
C GLY A 122 51.36 17.25 47.70
N ASP A 123 51.10 16.36 46.74
CA ASP A 123 50.10 16.51 45.70
C ASP A 123 48.68 16.25 46.24
N PRO A 124 47.65 16.83 45.61
CA PRO A 124 46.28 16.57 46.01
C PRO A 124 45.93 15.09 45.79
N SER A 125 45.82 14.31 46.87
CA SER A 125 45.53 12.86 46.81
C SER A 125 44.14 12.54 46.23
N TRP A 126 43.31 13.57 46.03
CA TRP A 126 41.97 13.41 45.48
C TRP A 126 41.96 12.80 44.09
N LYS A 127 42.99 13.00 43.25
CA LYS A 127 43.01 12.43 41.87
C LYS A 127 42.96 10.91 41.89
N TRP A 128 43.76 10.28 42.76
CA TRP A 128 43.75 8.83 42.94
C TRP A 128 42.42 8.36 43.57
N ALA A 129 41.90 9.09 44.55
CA ALA A 129 40.61 8.79 45.16
C ALA A 129 39.46 8.90 44.14
N PHE A 130 39.52 9.87 43.23
CA PHE A 130 38.57 10.07 42.14
C PHE A 130 38.58 8.87 41.17
N GLN A 131 39.75 8.41 40.75
CA GLN A 131 39.85 7.22 39.89
C GLN A 131 39.30 5.94 40.52
N LYS A 132 39.36 5.83 41.86
CA LYS A 132 38.82 4.69 42.62
C LYS A 132 37.44 4.95 43.24
N CYS A 133 36.81 6.05 42.88
CA CYS A 133 35.57 6.48 43.49
C CYS A 133 34.45 5.46 43.23
N LYS A 134 33.73 5.11 44.29
CA LYS A 134 32.58 4.18 44.22
C LYS A 134 31.49 4.66 43.28
N TRP A 135 31.39 5.98 43.05
CA TRP A 135 30.41 6.57 42.14
C TRP A 135 30.50 6.01 40.71
N PHE A 136 31.72 5.80 40.19
CA PHE A 136 31.92 5.22 38.86
C PHE A 136 31.49 3.75 38.76
N THR A 137 31.37 3.07 39.89
CA THR A 137 31.00 1.64 39.94
C THR A 137 29.50 1.40 40.03
N ARG A 138 28.64 2.44 40.14
CA ARG A 138 27.18 2.25 40.15
C ARG A 138 26.63 2.25 38.72
N GLY A 139 25.63 1.39 38.45
CA GLY A 139 24.98 1.31 37.14
C GLY A 139 24.30 2.62 36.73
N TRP A 140 23.43 3.15 37.60
CA TRP A 140 22.62 4.34 37.33
C TRP A 140 23.43 5.62 37.06
N THR A 141 24.63 5.75 37.63
CA THR A 141 25.50 6.91 37.43
C THR A 141 26.04 7.01 36.00
N LEU A 142 25.87 5.97 35.17
CA LEU A 142 26.19 6.01 33.74
C LEU A 142 25.35 7.07 33.01
N GLN A 143 24.04 7.10 33.28
CA GLN A 143 23.14 8.09 32.67
C GLN A 143 23.44 9.49 33.21
N GLU A 144 23.71 9.61 34.52
CA GLU A 144 24.09 10.86 35.18
C GLU A 144 25.40 11.46 34.63
N LEU A 145 26.31 10.62 34.15
CA LEU A 145 27.57 11.04 33.54
C LEU A 145 27.39 11.53 32.10
N ILE A 146 26.61 10.79 31.31
CA ILE A 146 26.54 10.96 29.85
C ILE A 146 25.43 11.92 29.45
N ALA A 147 24.24 11.80 30.04
CA ALA A 147 23.05 12.52 29.57
C ALA A 147 23.12 14.04 29.77
N PRO A 148 23.52 14.56 30.96
CA PRO A 148 23.53 16.00 31.18
C PRO A 148 24.55 16.71 30.29
N THR A 149 24.19 17.92 29.88
CA THR A 149 25.10 18.80 29.13
C THR A 149 26.25 19.32 30.00
N SER A 150 25.99 19.53 31.29
CA SER A 150 26.96 20.01 32.28
C SER A 150 26.98 19.11 33.52
N VAL A 151 28.15 18.55 33.81
CA VAL A 151 28.40 17.68 34.97
C VAL A 151 29.59 18.22 35.75
N GLU A 152 29.36 18.57 37.02
CA GLU A 152 30.37 19.15 37.92
C GLU A 152 30.60 18.23 39.13
N PHE A 153 31.87 17.95 39.44
CA PHE A 153 32.27 17.05 40.52
C PHE A 153 32.70 17.82 41.76
N PHE A 154 32.19 17.41 42.92
CA PHE A 154 32.45 18.01 44.22
C PHE A 154 32.97 16.96 45.21
N SER A 155 33.97 17.34 46.02
CA SER A 155 34.53 16.49 47.08
C SER A 155 33.58 16.36 48.26
N ARG A 156 33.94 15.49 49.22
CA ARG A 156 33.30 15.36 50.53
C ARG A 156 33.15 16.71 51.24
N GLU A 157 34.14 17.58 51.14
CA GLU A 157 34.16 18.91 51.76
C GLU A 157 33.32 19.95 51.00
N LYS A 158 32.61 19.54 49.94
CA LYS A 158 31.82 20.41 49.04
C LYS A 158 32.68 21.35 48.19
N ALA A 159 33.97 21.05 48.01
CA ALA A 159 34.87 21.79 47.12
C ALA A 159 34.74 21.27 45.69
N ARG A 160 34.74 22.17 44.70
CA ARG A 160 34.67 21.81 43.27
C ARG A 160 36.01 21.20 42.84
N ILE A 161 35.95 19.95 42.36
CA ILE A 161 37.10 19.20 41.83
C ILE A 161 37.35 19.56 40.36
N GLY A 162 36.28 19.63 39.58
CA GLY A 162 36.32 19.86 38.14
C GLY A 162 34.96 19.57 37.49
N ASP A 163 34.94 19.56 36.18
CA ASP A 163 33.78 19.20 35.35
C ASP A 163 34.14 18.06 34.38
N ARG A 164 33.13 17.50 33.70
CA ARG A 164 33.33 16.39 32.76
C ARG A 164 34.37 16.70 31.68
N ASN A 165 34.43 17.95 31.19
CA ASN A 165 35.36 18.34 30.13
C ASN A 165 36.81 18.45 30.65
N SER A 166 37.01 19.09 31.80
CA SER A 166 38.33 19.22 32.43
C SER A 166 38.87 17.89 32.97
N LEU A 167 37.99 16.92 33.26
CA LEU A 167 38.34 15.59 33.75
C LEU A 167 38.18 14.48 32.69
N GLU A 168 37.95 14.82 31.42
CA GLU A 168 37.53 13.86 30.37
C GLU A 168 38.46 12.65 30.24
N ARG A 169 39.78 12.85 30.33
CA ARG A 169 40.77 11.77 30.24
C ARG A 169 40.70 10.83 31.44
N MET A 170 40.61 11.37 32.66
CA MET A 170 40.45 10.54 33.86
C MET A 170 39.15 9.75 33.82
N ILE A 171 38.06 10.37 33.35
CA ILE A 171 36.77 9.69 33.22
C ILE A 171 36.85 8.59 32.16
N HIS A 172 37.46 8.86 31.01
CA HIS A 172 37.72 7.87 29.96
C HIS A 172 38.51 6.68 30.49
N ASP A 173 39.62 6.92 31.19
CA ASP A 173 40.49 5.87 31.73
C ASP A 173 39.77 4.99 32.77
N VAL A 174 38.87 5.58 33.57
CA VAL A 174 38.12 4.86 34.60
C VAL A 174 36.95 4.06 34.03
N THR A 175 36.26 4.62 33.04
CA THR A 175 34.98 4.08 32.55
C THR A 175 35.07 3.32 31.22
N GLY A 176 36.12 3.55 30.44
CA GLY A 176 36.24 3.09 29.06
C GLY A 176 35.32 3.80 28.05
N ILE A 177 34.60 4.84 28.46
CA ILE A 177 33.70 5.59 27.57
C ILE A 177 34.54 6.48 26.64
N PRO A 178 34.36 6.41 25.30
CA PRO A 178 35.11 7.24 24.35
C PRO A 178 35.02 8.74 24.64
N LEU A 179 36.10 9.48 24.35
CA LEU A 179 36.16 10.93 24.58
C LEU A 179 35.05 11.68 23.80
N GLU A 180 34.69 11.18 22.62
CA GLU A 180 33.62 11.71 21.78
C GLU A 180 32.27 11.65 22.50
N ALA A 181 31.96 10.54 23.17
CA ALA A 181 30.72 10.39 23.94
C ALA A 181 30.71 11.33 25.16
N LEU A 182 31.84 11.50 25.84
CA LEU A 182 31.97 12.44 26.97
C LEU A 182 31.84 13.90 26.55
N ARG A 183 32.22 14.22 25.31
CA ARG A 183 32.05 15.57 24.72
C ARG A 183 30.64 15.82 24.20
N GLY A 184 29.76 14.83 24.24
CA GLY A 184 28.35 14.96 23.85
C GLY A 184 28.05 14.60 22.40
N SER A 185 28.90 13.80 21.73
CA SER A 185 28.53 13.20 20.44
C SER A 185 27.23 12.39 20.58
N PRO A 186 26.37 12.36 19.54
CA PRO A 186 25.16 11.54 19.54
C PRO A 186 25.47 10.09 19.91
N LEU A 187 24.69 9.51 20.83
CA LEU A 187 24.90 8.13 21.27
C LEU A 187 24.69 7.10 20.15
N SER A 188 23.93 7.46 19.11
CA SER A 188 23.72 6.65 17.91
C SER A 188 24.97 6.50 17.04
N ASP A 189 26.00 7.33 17.22
CA ASP A 189 27.28 7.18 16.51
C ASP A 189 28.12 6.01 17.04
N PHE A 190 27.75 5.45 18.20
CA PHE A 190 28.43 4.31 18.83
C PHE A 190 27.65 3.01 18.62
N SER A 191 28.38 1.94 18.33
CA SER A 191 27.76 0.63 18.09
C SER A 191 26.99 0.13 19.31
N VAL A 192 26.02 -0.75 19.08
CA VAL A 192 25.27 -1.39 20.17
C VAL A 192 26.22 -2.11 21.13
N HIS A 193 27.24 -2.77 20.59
CA HIS A 193 28.27 -3.45 21.38
C HIS A 193 29.05 -2.48 22.27
N ASP A 194 29.48 -1.33 21.74
CA ASP A 194 30.25 -0.34 22.50
C ASP A 194 29.43 0.24 23.65
N ARG A 195 28.17 0.62 23.38
CA ARG A 195 27.25 1.14 24.40
C ARG A 195 26.92 0.11 25.47
N MET A 196 26.77 -1.17 25.11
CA MET A 196 26.61 -2.25 26.09
C MET A 196 27.88 -2.46 26.92
N ALA A 197 29.07 -2.25 26.35
CA ALA A 197 30.32 -2.42 27.09
C ALA A 197 30.49 -1.41 28.24
N TRP A 198 29.86 -0.22 28.15
CA TRP A 198 29.94 0.83 29.19
C TRP A 198 29.35 0.43 30.55
N MET A 199 28.59 -0.67 30.63
CA MET A 199 28.07 -1.21 31.88
C MET A 199 29.03 -2.20 32.58
N LYS A 200 30.04 -2.73 31.88
CA LYS A 200 30.81 -3.91 32.36
C LYS A 200 31.50 -3.73 33.71
N GLN A 201 31.91 -2.50 34.05
CA GLN A 201 32.59 -2.16 35.32
C GLN A 201 31.64 -1.61 36.39
N ARG A 202 30.32 -1.75 36.18
CA ARG A 202 29.29 -1.18 37.06
C ARG A 202 28.50 -2.28 37.76
N ASN A 203 27.94 -1.94 38.92
CA ASN A 203 27.15 -2.77 39.82
C ASN A 203 25.82 -2.08 40.16
N THR A 204 24.79 -2.88 40.40
CA THR A 204 23.45 -2.42 40.77
C THR A 204 22.93 -3.19 41.97
N THR A 205 22.00 -2.60 42.73
CA THR A 205 21.42 -3.24 43.93
C THR A 205 20.52 -4.41 43.55
N ARG A 206 19.71 -4.26 42.50
CA ARG A 206 18.97 -5.36 41.86
C ARG A 206 19.69 -5.76 40.59
N GLU A 207 19.69 -7.05 40.26
CA GLU A 207 20.45 -7.55 39.11
C GLU A 207 19.86 -7.04 37.77
N GLU A 208 18.54 -6.89 37.67
CA GLU A 208 17.84 -6.42 36.47
C GLU A 208 18.11 -4.93 36.16
N ASP A 209 18.39 -4.12 37.18
CA ASP A 209 18.74 -2.70 37.01
C ASP A 209 19.95 -2.50 36.10
N MET A 210 20.80 -3.53 35.95
CA MET A 210 21.90 -3.50 34.99
C MET A 210 21.39 -3.26 33.57
N ALA A 211 20.29 -3.92 33.17
CA ALA A 211 19.64 -3.69 31.89
C ALA A 211 18.86 -2.36 31.89
N TYR A 212 18.13 -2.06 32.97
CA TYR A 212 17.26 -0.87 33.03
C TYR A 212 18.07 0.44 33.03
N SER A 213 19.27 0.44 33.60
CA SER A 213 20.21 1.57 33.53
C SER A 213 20.69 1.87 32.10
N LEU A 214 20.51 0.96 31.15
CA LEU A 214 20.83 1.15 29.74
C LEU A 214 19.65 1.64 28.91
N PHE A 215 18.41 1.63 29.42
CA PHE A 215 17.23 2.03 28.65
C PHE A 215 17.40 3.44 28.07
N GLY A 216 17.91 4.36 28.90
CA GLY A 216 18.26 5.71 28.49
C GLY A 216 19.37 5.83 27.44
N ILE A 217 20.37 4.95 27.50
CA ILE A 217 21.54 4.96 26.60
C ILE A 217 21.14 4.48 25.19
N PHE A 218 20.15 3.58 25.13
CA PHE A 218 19.55 3.10 23.89
C PHE A 218 18.27 3.86 23.51
N ASP A 219 17.80 4.77 24.35
CA ASP A 219 16.54 5.51 24.21
C ASP A 219 15.34 4.58 23.94
N VAL A 220 15.26 3.47 24.69
CA VAL A 220 14.21 2.46 24.58
C VAL A 220 13.23 2.54 25.74
N HIS A 221 11.96 2.29 25.44
CA HIS A 221 10.91 2.12 26.45
C HIS A 221 10.56 0.64 26.60
N LEU A 222 10.71 0.09 27.81
CA LEU A 222 10.44 -1.31 28.11
C LEU A 222 9.77 -1.48 29.49
N PRO A 223 8.84 -2.45 29.65
CA PRO A 223 8.26 -2.77 30.95
C PRO A 223 9.34 -3.28 31.92
N LEU A 224 9.24 -2.96 33.20
CA LEU A 224 10.13 -3.46 34.25
C LEU A 224 9.55 -4.75 34.82
N ILE A 225 10.32 -5.83 34.82
CA ILE A 225 9.93 -7.15 35.29
C ILE A 225 10.96 -7.62 36.32
N TYR A 226 10.85 -7.10 37.54
CA TYR A 226 11.72 -7.55 38.63
C TYR A 226 11.43 -9.02 38.97
N GLY A 227 12.49 -9.83 39.12
CA GLY A 227 12.42 -11.28 39.32
C GLY A 227 12.76 -12.10 38.06
N GLU A 228 12.92 -11.47 36.89
CA GLU A 228 13.33 -12.17 35.66
C GLU A 228 14.84 -12.51 35.64
N GLY A 229 15.64 -11.79 36.43
CA GLY A 229 17.10 -11.90 36.46
C GLY A 229 17.80 -11.09 35.36
N LYS A 230 19.08 -10.75 35.60
CA LYS A 230 19.89 -9.88 34.73
C LYS A 230 19.93 -10.31 33.27
N GLU A 231 20.19 -11.59 33.00
CA GLU A 231 20.39 -12.05 31.62
C GLU A 231 19.12 -11.97 30.78
N LYS A 232 17.95 -12.28 31.35
CA LYS A 232 16.67 -12.15 30.66
C LYS A 232 16.32 -10.68 30.40
N ALA A 233 16.56 -9.80 31.36
CA ALA A 233 16.35 -8.36 31.18
C ALA A 233 17.25 -7.80 30.06
N LEU A 234 18.51 -8.24 29.99
CA LEU A 234 19.44 -7.86 28.91
C LEU A 234 19.07 -8.48 27.56
N GLU A 235 18.58 -9.71 27.54
CA GLU A 235 18.09 -10.37 26.32
C GLU A 235 16.90 -9.61 25.74
N ARG A 236 15.94 -9.22 26.57
CA ARG A 236 14.78 -8.42 26.16
C ARG A 236 15.18 -7.04 25.62
N LEU A 237 16.19 -6.42 26.24
CA LEU A 237 16.79 -5.19 25.72
C LEU A 237 17.43 -5.42 24.33
N ARG A 238 18.24 -6.47 24.15
CA ARG A 238 18.85 -6.82 22.86
C ARG A 238 17.81 -7.10 21.78
N GLU A 239 16.77 -7.85 22.12
CA GLU A 239 15.67 -8.18 21.22
C GLU A 239 14.94 -6.91 20.77
N LYS A 240 14.66 -5.99 21.70
CA LYS A 240 14.04 -4.70 21.38
C LYS A 240 14.90 -3.87 20.44
N ILE A 241 16.21 -3.76 20.71
CA ILE A 241 17.17 -3.05 19.84
C ILE A 241 17.19 -3.68 18.44
N GLY A 242 17.30 -5.01 18.34
CA GLY A 242 17.34 -5.69 17.04
C GLY A 242 16.06 -5.52 16.22
N LYS A 243 14.90 -5.50 16.89
CA LYS A 243 13.59 -5.21 16.27
C LYS A 243 13.50 -3.78 15.73
N ASP A 244 14.00 -2.83 16.50
CA ASP A 244 14.04 -1.41 16.16
C ASP A 244 15.01 -1.16 14.99
N ASP A 245 16.21 -1.78 15.00
CA ASP A 245 17.19 -1.71 13.91
C ASP A 245 16.65 -2.31 12.59
N GLY A 246 15.93 -3.44 12.67
CA GLY A 246 15.28 -4.04 11.49
C GLY A 246 14.21 -3.13 10.87
N CYS A 247 13.39 -2.48 11.70
CA CYS A 247 12.40 -1.51 11.25
C CYS A 247 13.05 -0.29 10.58
N LEU A 248 14.13 0.24 11.14
CA LEU A 248 14.90 1.34 10.55
C LEU A 248 15.56 0.95 9.22
N ALA A 249 16.06 -0.28 9.12
CA ALA A 249 16.65 -0.79 7.88
C ALA A 249 15.62 -0.85 6.75
N ASP A 250 14.39 -1.29 7.05
CA ASP A 250 13.30 -1.33 6.07
C ASP A 250 12.78 0.07 5.72
N LEU A 251 12.74 1.02 6.67
CA LEU A 251 12.33 2.40 6.41
C LEU A 251 13.31 3.12 5.46
N ARG A 252 14.60 2.80 5.54
CA ARG A 252 15.69 3.48 4.84
C ARG A 252 15.72 3.18 3.33
N VAL A 253 15.30 4.15 2.51
CA VAL A 253 15.54 4.14 1.04
C VAL A 253 16.97 4.55 0.70
N THR A 254 17.43 5.60 1.36
CA THR A 254 18.78 6.15 1.31
C THR A 254 19.15 6.70 2.69
N ASP A 255 20.42 7.03 2.90
CA ASP A 255 20.81 7.83 4.06
C ASP A 255 21.13 9.26 3.59
N PRO A 256 20.29 10.26 3.93
CA PRO A 256 20.52 11.62 3.46
C PRO A 256 21.86 12.21 3.91
N ARG A 257 22.48 11.69 4.98
CA ARG A 257 23.85 12.08 5.40
C ARG A 257 24.89 11.64 4.38
N HIS A 258 24.73 10.45 3.80
CA HIS A 258 25.58 9.97 2.71
C HIS A 258 25.27 10.73 1.42
N ASP A 259 24.00 11.04 1.15
CA ASP A 259 23.64 11.88 0.00
C ASP A 259 24.27 13.27 0.09
N LYS A 260 24.23 13.93 1.26
CA LYS A 260 24.94 15.20 1.49
C LYS A 260 26.43 15.09 1.17
N LYS A 261 27.12 14.10 1.74
CA LYS A 261 28.57 13.87 1.50
C LYS A 261 28.86 13.61 0.01
N ARG A 262 28.02 12.81 -0.66
CA ARG A 262 28.12 12.52 -2.09
C ARG A 262 27.96 13.79 -2.92
N ILE A 263 26.94 14.60 -2.62
CA ILE A 263 26.65 15.86 -3.29
C ILE A 263 27.79 16.87 -3.09
N GLU A 264 28.30 17.00 -1.87
CA GLU A 264 29.45 17.86 -1.56
C GLU A 264 30.70 17.45 -2.34
N ALA A 265 31.02 16.15 -2.35
CA ALA A 265 32.14 15.62 -3.12
C ALA A 265 31.97 15.88 -4.63
N ALA A 266 30.77 15.63 -5.17
CA ALA A 266 30.45 15.84 -6.58
C ALA A 266 30.53 17.34 -6.99
N LYS A 267 30.19 18.26 -6.08
CA LYS A 267 30.24 19.71 -6.33
C LYS A 267 31.59 20.36 -5.95
N GLY A 268 32.56 19.57 -5.47
CA GLY A 268 33.95 20.00 -5.22
C GLY A 268 34.20 20.56 -3.81
N GLY A 269 33.39 20.18 -2.83
CA GLY A 269 33.50 20.58 -1.43
C GLY A 269 32.65 21.80 -1.06
N LEU A 270 32.43 21.97 0.25
CA LEU A 270 31.65 23.07 0.81
C LEU A 270 32.59 24.22 1.23
N LEU A 271 32.38 25.41 0.67
CA LEU A 271 33.16 26.62 0.98
C LEU A 271 32.35 27.54 1.91
N LYS A 272 32.85 27.82 3.12
CA LYS A 272 32.14 28.68 4.10
C LYS A 272 31.68 30.04 3.54
N ASP A 273 32.56 30.72 2.81
CA ASP A 273 32.30 32.05 2.24
C ASP A 273 31.22 32.02 1.13
N SER A 274 30.86 30.83 0.63
CA SER A 274 29.82 30.69 -0.40
C SER A 274 28.39 30.77 0.15
N TYR A 275 28.20 30.54 1.47
CA TYR A 275 26.88 30.49 2.08
C TYR A 275 26.74 31.33 3.35
N CYS A 276 27.84 31.75 4.01
CA CYS A 276 27.78 32.40 5.31
C CYS A 276 26.97 33.71 5.33
N TRP A 277 26.85 34.39 4.18
CA TRP A 277 26.04 35.60 4.00
C TRP A 277 24.56 35.38 4.34
N VAL A 278 24.03 34.16 4.17
CA VAL A 278 22.63 33.85 4.50
C VAL A 278 22.37 33.95 6.00
N LEU A 279 23.35 33.61 6.84
CA LEU A 279 23.19 33.67 8.29
C LEU A 279 23.00 35.11 8.80
N SER A 280 23.50 36.08 8.05
CA SER A 280 23.30 37.52 8.30
C SER A 280 22.11 38.12 7.55
N ASN A 281 21.38 37.34 6.75
CA ASN A 281 20.25 37.82 5.99
C ASN A 281 19.05 38.06 6.92
N VAL A 282 18.38 39.20 6.77
CA VAL A 282 17.25 39.60 7.61
C VAL A 282 16.13 38.57 7.60
N GLN A 283 15.81 37.96 6.45
CA GLN A 283 14.74 36.98 6.32
C GLN A 283 15.11 35.65 6.99
N PHE A 284 16.38 35.24 6.88
CA PHE A 284 16.87 34.04 7.58
C PHE A 284 16.87 34.25 9.09
N GLN A 285 17.30 35.42 9.58
CA GLN A 285 17.29 35.75 11.01
C GLN A 285 15.87 35.83 11.56
N GLN A 286 14.94 36.48 10.85
CA GLN A 286 13.53 36.52 11.22
C GLN A 286 12.93 35.12 11.33
N TRP A 287 13.22 34.24 10.38
CA TRP A 287 12.78 32.84 10.45
C TRP A 287 13.49 32.04 11.54
N HIS A 288 14.79 32.24 11.75
CA HIS A 288 15.57 31.47 12.72
C HIS A 288 15.23 31.85 14.17
N ASP A 289 15.14 33.14 14.45
CA ASP A 289 14.94 33.70 15.79
C ASP A 289 13.46 33.94 16.12
N GLY A 290 12.60 34.16 15.13
CA GLY A 290 11.16 34.41 15.32
C GLY A 290 10.34 33.14 15.51
N ASP A 291 9.27 33.21 16.31
CA ASP A 291 8.34 32.09 16.54
C ASP A 291 7.17 32.06 15.55
N ASP A 292 6.96 33.16 14.81
CA ASP A 292 5.87 33.43 13.88
C ASP A 292 6.14 32.93 12.45
N GLN A 293 7.41 32.71 12.09
CA GLN A 293 7.81 32.19 10.78
C GLN A 293 8.31 30.75 10.91
N ARG A 294 7.57 29.82 10.32
CA ARG A 294 7.84 28.37 10.41
C ARG A 294 8.38 27.77 9.14
N LEU A 295 8.09 28.37 7.99
CA LEU A 295 8.56 27.92 6.69
C LEU A 295 9.49 28.96 6.06
N LEU A 296 10.72 28.58 5.73
CA LEU A 296 11.63 29.36 4.91
C LEU A 296 11.73 28.75 3.51
N TRP A 297 11.24 29.47 2.51
CA TRP A 297 11.37 29.07 1.11
C TRP A 297 12.55 29.80 0.46
N ILE A 298 13.57 29.04 0.05
CA ILE A 298 14.73 29.53 -0.70
C ILE A 298 14.50 29.25 -2.18
N ASN A 299 14.08 30.26 -2.92
CA ASN A 299 13.87 30.15 -4.36
C ASN A 299 15.02 30.76 -5.14
N GLY A 300 15.30 30.17 -6.29
CA GLY A 300 16.11 30.85 -7.28
C GLY A 300 16.43 30.04 -8.53
N ASP A 301 17.09 30.70 -9.47
CA ASP A 301 17.39 30.15 -10.78
C ASP A 301 18.35 28.96 -10.72
N PRO A 302 18.41 28.15 -11.79
CA PRO A 302 19.36 27.06 -11.89
C PRO A 302 20.81 27.52 -11.73
N GLY A 303 21.60 26.71 -11.04
CA GLY A 303 23.04 26.97 -10.87
C GLY A 303 23.42 28.10 -9.90
N LYS A 304 22.46 28.72 -9.21
CA LYS A 304 22.71 29.75 -8.16
C LYS A 304 23.21 29.19 -6.81
N GLY A 305 23.45 27.88 -6.70
CA GLY A 305 24.12 27.29 -5.53
C GLY A 305 23.20 26.84 -4.39
N LYS A 306 21.88 26.77 -4.59
CA LYS A 306 20.87 26.37 -3.58
C LYS A 306 21.26 25.14 -2.74
N THR A 307 21.63 24.03 -3.38
CA THR A 307 22.05 22.81 -2.67
C THR A 307 23.25 23.02 -1.75
N MET A 308 24.27 23.77 -2.20
CA MET A 308 25.48 24.05 -1.40
C MET A 308 25.20 25.04 -0.28
N LEU A 309 24.31 25.99 -0.53
CA LEU A 309 23.77 26.88 0.49
C LEU A 309 23.10 26.09 1.61
N LEU A 310 22.20 25.15 1.29
CA LEU A 310 21.56 24.29 2.28
C LEU A 310 22.55 23.38 3.00
N CYS A 311 23.54 22.81 2.32
CA CYS A 311 24.60 22.03 2.97
C CYS A 311 25.35 22.86 4.03
N GLY A 312 25.64 24.12 3.71
CA GLY A 312 26.24 25.08 4.64
C GLY A 312 25.34 25.42 5.82
N ILE A 313 24.06 25.72 5.56
CA ILE A 313 23.07 25.99 6.62
C ILE A 313 22.95 24.78 7.56
N ILE A 314 22.89 23.55 7.03
CA ILE A 314 22.87 22.32 7.83
C ILE A 314 24.08 22.27 8.77
N ASP A 315 25.28 22.55 8.27
CA ASP A 315 26.51 22.46 9.09
C ASP A 315 26.62 23.57 10.14
N GLU A 316 26.02 24.74 9.91
CA GLU A 316 25.96 25.82 10.91
C GLU A 316 24.85 25.59 11.94
N LEU A 317 23.68 25.09 11.53
CA LEU A 317 22.61 24.71 12.45
C LEU A 317 23.06 23.56 13.37
N LYS A 318 23.89 22.62 12.90
CA LYS A 318 24.50 21.59 13.75
C LYS A 318 25.40 22.15 14.86
N LYS A 319 25.98 23.34 14.66
CA LYS A 319 26.85 24.00 15.64
C LYS A 319 26.07 24.86 16.64
N SER A 320 24.78 25.13 16.40
CA SER A 320 23.94 25.90 17.31
C SER A 320 23.84 25.26 18.71
N THR A 321 23.57 26.07 19.74
CA THR A 321 23.44 25.59 21.13
C THR A 321 22.16 26.14 21.77
N PRO A 322 21.22 25.30 22.25
CA PRO A 322 21.23 23.84 22.12
C PRO A 322 21.02 23.42 20.66
N PRO A 323 21.75 22.39 20.17
CA PRO A 323 21.57 21.93 18.80
C PRO A 323 20.14 21.38 18.65
N GLY A 324 19.34 22.01 17.79
CA GLY A 324 18.08 21.43 17.34
C GLY A 324 18.34 20.15 16.54
N LEU A 325 17.35 19.25 16.49
CA LEU A 325 17.40 18.07 15.64
C LEU A 325 17.32 18.50 14.19
N LEU A 326 18.14 17.90 13.31
CA LEU A 326 18.20 18.27 11.90
C LEU A 326 17.83 17.06 11.05
N SER A 327 16.68 17.11 10.40
CA SER A 327 16.29 16.12 9.41
C SER A 327 16.24 16.77 8.05
N PHE A 328 16.92 16.18 7.07
CA PHE A 328 17.07 16.77 5.75
C PHE A 328 17.01 15.74 4.65
N PHE A 329 16.56 16.14 3.48
CA PHE A 329 16.46 15.31 2.29
C PHE A 329 16.89 16.09 1.04
N PHE A 330 17.54 15.41 0.10
CA PHE A 330 17.99 16.00 -1.16
C PHE A 330 17.27 15.31 -2.32
N CYS A 331 16.27 15.98 -2.89
CA CYS A 331 15.60 15.48 -4.08
C CYS A 331 16.59 15.47 -5.26
N GLN A 332 16.51 14.43 -6.10
CA GLN A 332 17.26 14.37 -7.35
C GLN A 332 16.35 13.87 -8.46
N ALA A 333 15.95 14.71 -9.42
CA ALA A 333 14.97 14.38 -10.46
C ALA A 333 15.39 13.15 -11.28
N THR A 334 16.70 12.98 -11.40
CA THR A 334 17.36 11.91 -12.16
C THR A 334 17.44 10.58 -11.40
N ASP A 335 17.28 10.55 -10.07
CA ASP A 335 17.35 9.31 -9.29
C ASP A 335 15.95 8.90 -8.84
N SER A 336 15.38 7.87 -9.49
CA SER A 336 14.02 7.38 -9.22
C SER A 336 13.79 6.93 -7.77
N ARG A 337 14.87 6.67 -7.01
CA ARG A 337 14.79 6.31 -5.59
C ARG A 337 14.46 7.51 -4.72
N ILE A 338 14.73 8.74 -5.16
CA ILE A 338 14.68 9.97 -4.35
C ILE A 338 14.05 11.16 -5.09
N ASN A 339 13.27 10.91 -6.16
CA ASN A 339 12.53 11.92 -6.91
C ASN A 339 11.01 11.89 -6.67
N ASN A 340 10.56 11.24 -5.59
CA ASN A 340 9.14 11.09 -5.26
C ASN A 340 8.88 11.47 -3.80
N ALA A 341 7.66 11.94 -3.53
CA ALA A 341 7.27 12.45 -2.21
C ALA A 341 7.48 11.41 -1.10
N THR A 342 7.11 10.16 -1.37
CA THR A 342 7.28 9.03 -0.44
C THR A 342 8.72 8.85 0.02
N ALA A 343 9.69 8.92 -0.90
CA ALA A 343 11.10 8.82 -0.56
C ALA A 343 11.59 9.99 0.32
N VAL A 344 11.11 11.21 0.03
CA VAL A 344 11.40 12.40 0.85
C VAL A 344 10.97 12.15 2.30
N LEU A 345 9.72 11.71 2.48
CA LEU A 345 9.15 11.50 3.81
C LEU A 345 9.83 10.34 4.56
N ARG A 346 10.15 9.23 3.88
CA ARG A 346 10.94 8.13 4.46
C ARG A 346 12.30 8.61 4.94
N GLY A 347 12.99 9.39 4.13
CA GLY A 347 14.31 9.94 4.49
C GLY A 347 14.24 10.89 5.68
N LEU A 348 13.21 11.75 5.74
CA LEU A 348 13.00 12.66 6.87
C LEU A 348 12.68 11.89 8.16
N ILE A 349 11.76 10.94 8.13
CA ILE A 349 11.41 10.11 9.31
C ILE A 349 12.63 9.30 9.76
N TYR A 350 13.34 8.66 8.83
CA TYR A 350 14.53 7.87 9.12
C TYR A 350 15.57 8.71 9.89
N LEU A 351 15.85 9.94 9.45
CA LEU A 351 16.80 10.80 10.15
C LEU A 351 16.29 11.28 11.51
N LEU A 352 15.00 11.59 11.64
CA LEU A 352 14.40 11.97 12.94
C LEU A 352 14.54 10.85 13.96
N VAL A 353 14.12 9.64 13.58
CA VAL A 353 14.16 8.47 14.45
C VAL A 353 15.61 8.05 14.74
N SER A 354 16.52 8.14 13.77
CA SER A 354 17.94 7.81 14.01
C SER A 354 18.62 8.74 15.03
N GLN A 355 18.14 9.99 15.16
CA GLN A 355 18.67 10.98 16.10
C GLN A 355 17.93 10.97 17.43
N GLN A 356 16.65 10.61 17.44
CA GLN A 356 15.84 10.41 18.64
C GLN A 356 15.13 9.05 18.56
N PRO A 357 15.82 7.96 18.96
CA PRO A 357 15.31 6.59 18.81
C PRO A 357 13.96 6.34 19.51
N ALA A 358 13.61 7.09 20.56
CA ALA A 358 12.30 6.98 21.20
C ALA A 358 11.13 7.20 20.22
N LEU A 359 11.31 8.00 19.15
CA LEU A 359 10.29 8.25 18.14
C LEU A 359 9.97 7.00 17.29
N ILE A 360 10.82 5.97 17.35
CA ILE A 360 10.60 4.73 16.60
C ILE A 360 9.31 4.04 17.00
N SER A 361 8.78 4.30 18.20
CA SER A 361 7.49 3.75 18.62
C SER A 361 6.36 4.12 17.67
N HIS A 362 6.41 5.31 17.06
CA HIS A 362 5.41 5.75 16.07
C HIS A 362 5.51 4.98 14.76
N VAL A 363 6.72 4.56 14.37
CA VAL A 363 6.94 3.71 13.19
C VAL A 363 6.62 2.24 13.50
N ARG A 364 6.97 1.76 14.69
CA ARG A 364 6.78 0.37 15.15
C ARG A 364 5.31 -0.01 15.30
N ARG A 365 4.45 0.91 15.77
CA ARG A 365 3.01 0.65 15.93
C ARG A 365 2.38 0.04 14.66
N PRO A 366 2.49 0.68 13.48
CA PRO A 366 2.03 0.07 12.22
C PRO A 366 2.97 -1.04 11.70
N TYR A 367 4.29 -0.90 11.86
CA TYR A 367 5.26 -1.88 11.33
C TYR A 367 5.16 -3.27 11.96
N ASP A 368 4.79 -3.36 13.25
CA ASP A 368 4.71 -4.66 13.95
C ASP A 368 3.59 -5.55 13.42
N HIS A 369 2.62 -4.97 12.72
CA HIS A 369 1.51 -5.68 12.07
C HIS A 369 1.84 -6.00 10.60
N ALA A 370 2.36 -5.02 9.85
CA ALA A 370 2.54 -5.12 8.39
C ALA A 370 3.97 -5.54 7.95
N GLY A 371 4.96 -5.43 8.83
CA GLY A 371 6.38 -5.62 8.51
C GLY A 371 6.87 -4.70 7.38
N LYS A 372 7.86 -5.17 6.60
CA LYS A 372 8.44 -4.44 5.46
C LYS A 372 7.41 -3.98 4.42
N LYS A 373 6.32 -4.74 4.23
CA LYS A 373 5.25 -4.41 3.26
C LYS A 373 4.58 -3.06 3.55
N MET A 374 4.65 -2.57 4.78
CA MET A 374 4.20 -1.23 5.16
C MET A 374 4.86 -0.11 4.35
N PHE A 375 6.11 -0.32 3.91
CA PHE A 375 6.87 0.64 3.12
C PHE A 375 6.85 0.34 1.60
N GLU A 376 5.99 -0.58 1.16
CA GLU A 376 5.84 -1.04 -0.21
C GLU A 376 4.35 -0.97 -0.62
N GLY A 377 4.06 -0.67 -1.88
CA GLY A 377 2.67 -0.58 -2.39
C GLY A 377 2.11 0.85 -2.47
N PRO A 378 0.80 0.99 -2.77
CA PRO A 378 0.19 2.29 -3.08
C PRO A 378 -0.02 3.19 -1.85
N ASN A 379 -0.05 2.64 -0.63
CA ASN A 379 -0.46 3.38 0.58
C ASN A 379 0.69 4.03 1.33
N VAL A 380 1.90 3.85 0.83
CA VAL A 380 3.11 4.17 1.57
C VAL A 380 3.13 5.65 1.94
N TRP A 381 2.69 6.54 1.04
CA TRP A 381 2.63 7.98 1.30
C TRP A 381 1.84 8.33 2.56
N ILE A 382 0.69 7.69 2.72
CA ILE A 382 -0.29 7.99 3.75
C ILE A 382 0.17 7.47 5.10
N VAL A 383 0.57 6.20 5.12
CA VAL A 383 1.11 5.56 6.32
C VAL A 383 2.29 6.37 6.84
N LEU A 384 3.17 6.85 5.96
CA LEU A 384 4.25 7.74 6.33
C LEU A 384 3.77 9.11 6.80
N CYS A 385 2.73 9.70 6.20
CA CYS A 385 2.15 10.97 6.66
C CYS A 385 1.58 10.86 8.07
N GLU A 386 0.90 9.77 8.41
CA GLU A 386 0.37 9.52 9.76
C GLU A 386 1.49 9.35 10.78
N ILE A 387 2.51 8.53 10.45
CA ILE A 387 3.70 8.37 11.28
C ILE A 387 4.40 9.69 11.50
N PHE A 388 4.61 10.44 10.42
CA PHE A 388 5.28 11.73 10.46
C PHE A 388 4.49 12.70 11.33
N THR A 389 3.18 12.83 11.12
CA THR A 389 2.31 13.70 11.91
C THR A 389 2.30 13.29 13.38
N SER A 390 2.26 11.99 13.68
CA SER A 390 2.35 11.46 15.05
C SER A 390 3.69 11.78 15.71
N ILE A 391 4.79 11.70 14.96
CA ILE A 391 6.11 12.15 15.40
C ILE A 391 6.11 13.66 15.66
N LEU A 392 5.51 14.47 14.78
CA LEU A 392 5.46 15.92 14.91
C LEU A 392 4.61 16.39 16.11
N GLN A 393 3.61 15.60 16.49
CA GLN A 393 2.75 15.83 17.65
C GLN A 393 3.31 15.23 18.94
N ASP A 394 4.42 14.48 18.88
CA ASP A 394 5.02 13.86 20.05
C ASP A 394 5.49 14.95 21.03
N PRO A 395 5.01 14.98 22.28
CA PRO A 395 5.43 15.99 23.26
C PRO A 395 6.93 15.93 23.61
N GLY A 396 7.59 14.83 23.29
CA GLY A 396 9.03 14.63 23.44
C GLY A 396 9.84 15.05 22.21
N LEU A 397 9.22 15.48 21.10
CA LEU A 397 9.95 16.02 19.95
C LEU A 397 10.62 17.34 20.33
N ARG A 398 11.95 17.42 20.16
CA ARG A 398 12.71 18.65 20.40
C ARG A 398 12.53 19.63 19.23
N MET A 399 13.01 20.86 19.42
CA MET A 399 13.13 21.81 18.33
C MET A 399 13.83 21.16 17.13
N THR A 400 13.10 21.04 16.03
CA THR A 400 13.51 20.25 14.87
C THR A 400 13.47 21.12 13.62
N TYR A 401 14.58 21.10 12.88
CA TYR A 401 14.71 21.74 11.58
C TYR A 401 14.54 20.68 10.49
N LEU A 402 13.54 20.86 9.65
CA LEU A 402 13.23 19.98 8.53
C LEU A 402 13.64 20.67 7.22
N ILE A 403 14.48 20.03 6.42
CA ILE A 403 15.09 20.66 5.24
C ILE A 403 14.88 19.79 4.01
N ILE A 404 14.28 20.35 2.94
CA ILE A 404 14.16 19.67 1.64
C ILE A 404 14.89 20.51 0.60
N ASP A 405 15.95 19.96 0.01
CA ASP A 405 16.61 20.56 -1.16
C ASP A 405 15.91 20.14 -2.45
N ALA A 406 15.76 21.09 -3.38
CA ALA A 406 15.29 20.91 -4.74
C ALA A 406 13.89 20.28 -4.82
N LEU A 407 12.91 20.91 -4.16
CA LEU A 407 11.52 20.46 -4.16
C LEU A 407 10.94 20.33 -5.59
N ASP A 408 11.40 21.16 -6.53
CA ASP A 408 11.08 21.07 -7.97
C ASP A 408 11.56 19.78 -8.64
N GLU A 409 12.49 19.05 -8.02
CA GLU A 409 12.99 17.77 -8.50
C GLU A 409 12.19 16.56 -7.95
N CYS A 410 11.14 16.79 -7.16
CA CYS A 410 10.15 15.78 -6.82
C CYS A 410 9.15 15.65 -7.97
N VAL A 411 9.26 14.59 -8.77
CA VAL A 411 8.46 14.35 -9.98
C VAL A 411 7.11 13.72 -9.65
N THR A 412 7.06 12.78 -8.70
CA THR A 412 5.85 12.06 -8.32
C THR A 412 5.29 12.60 -7.01
N ASP A 413 3.98 12.88 -6.98
CA ASP A 413 3.21 13.34 -5.82
C ASP A 413 3.70 14.66 -5.18
N LEU A 414 4.36 15.53 -5.95
CA LEU A 414 4.78 16.86 -5.49
C LEU A 414 3.63 17.70 -4.88
N PRO A 415 2.42 17.77 -5.48
CA PRO A 415 1.32 18.51 -4.86
C PRO A 415 0.98 18.01 -3.44
N GLN A 416 1.02 16.69 -3.22
CA GLN A 416 0.76 16.10 -1.90
C GLN A 416 1.87 16.47 -0.90
N LEU A 417 3.13 16.48 -1.34
CA LEU A 417 4.26 16.92 -0.52
C LEU A 417 4.15 18.41 -0.14
N LEU A 418 3.77 19.25 -1.09
CA LEU A 418 3.55 20.68 -0.86
C LEU A 418 2.43 20.90 0.17
N GLU A 419 1.31 20.20 0.03
CA GLU A 419 0.21 20.25 0.98
C GLU A 419 0.63 19.79 2.39
N LEU A 420 1.44 18.74 2.50
CA LEU A 420 1.98 18.28 3.79
C LEU A 420 2.86 19.36 4.44
N ILE A 421 3.73 20.01 3.66
CA ILE A 421 4.62 21.08 4.15
C ILE A 421 3.78 22.28 4.63
N THR A 422 2.82 22.74 3.83
CA THR A 422 1.97 23.90 4.21
C THR A 422 1.13 23.58 5.45
N ARG A 423 0.49 22.41 5.50
CA ARG A 423 -0.31 21.97 6.65
C ARG A 423 0.50 21.86 7.93
N THR A 424 1.68 21.24 7.88
CA THR A 424 2.54 21.07 9.06
C THR A 424 3.21 22.37 9.49
N SER A 425 3.47 23.29 8.56
CA SER A 425 4.02 24.63 8.88
C SER A 425 3.06 25.51 9.69
N CYS A 426 1.74 25.26 9.59
CA CYS A 426 0.71 25.98 10.35
C CYS A 426 0.50 25.45 11.78
N THR A 427 1.12 24.33 12.15
CA THR A 427 0.90 23.69 13.46
C THR A 427 1.83 24.32 14.51
N SER A 428 1.36 24.54 15.73
CA SER A 428 2.13 25.10 16.87
C SER A 428 3.19 24.15 17.45
N SER A 429 3.82 23.35 16.58
CA SER A 429 4.83 22.34 16.88
C SER A 429 6.23 22.95 17.04
N PRO A 430 7.19 22.28 17.69
CA PRO A 430 8.58 22.72 17.80
C PRO A 430 9.35 22.46 16.49
N ILE A 431 8.80 22.87 15.35
CA ILE A 431 9.34 22.55 14.02
C ILE A 431 9.53 23.81 13.21
N LYS A 432 10.61 23.84 12.43
CA LYS A 432 10.85 24.84 11.38
C LYS A 432 11.29 24.17 10.09
N TRP A 433 10.67 24.55 8.98
CA TRP A 433 10.94 24.07 7.64
C TRP A 433 11.89 25.00 6.89
N ILE A 434 12.82 24.42 6.13
CA ILE A 434 13.52 25.10 5.02
C ILE A 434 13.29 24.27 3.76
N VAL A 435 12.78 24.90 2.71
CA VAL A 435 12.60 24.25 1.41
C VAL A 435 13.33 25.07 0.36
N SER A 436 14.05 24.40 -0.55
CA SER A 436 14.60 25.07 -1.74
C SER A 436 13.88 24.62 -2.99
N SER A 437 13.65 25.54 -3.93
CA SER A 437 13.12 25.19 -5.25
C SER A 437 13.57 26.19 -6.32
N ARG A 438 13.19 25.92 -7.55
CA ARG A 438 13.17 26.92 -8.62
C ARG A 438 11.97 27.87 -8.51
N ASN A 439 12.01 28.91 -9.33
CA ASN A 439 10.95 29.91 -9.51
C ASN A 439 9.80 29.35 -10.36
N TRP A 440 9.19 28.24 -9.94
CA TRP A 440 8.05 27.63 -10.64
C TRP A 440 6.72 28.16 -10.09
N PRO A 441 5.80 28.63 -10.96
CA PRO A 441 4.52 29.19 -10.52
C PRO A 441 3.70 28.24 -9.65
N ASP A 442 3.65 26.94 -10.00
CA ASP A 442 2.84 25.96 -9.27
C ASP A 442 3.34 25.74 -7.81
N ILE A 443 4.67 25.77 -7.60
CA ILE A 443 5.27 25.69 -6.27
C ILE A 443 5.03 26.99 -5.50
N GLU A 444 5.18 28.14 -6.19
CA GLU A 444 4.93 29.45 -5.62
C GLU A 444 3.48 29.58 -5.14
N GLU A 445 2.50 29.24 -5.99
CA GLU A 445 1.08 29.29 -5.67
C GLU A 445 0.73 28.45 -4.43
N GLN A 446 1.25 27.23 -4.35
CA GLN A 446 0.99 26.33 -3.22
C GLN A 446 1.68 26.80 -1.93
N LEU A 447 2.97 27.15 -1.99
CA LEU A 447 3.69 27.64 -0.80
C LEU A 447 3.17 29.02 -0.34
N GLU A 448 2.59 29.82 -1.24
CA GLU A 448 1.92 31.07 -0.89
C GLU A 448 0.68 30.86 -0.02
N THR A 449 0.07 29.68 -0.01
CA THR A 449 -1.05 29.39 0.91
C THR A 449 -0.63 29.29 2.38
N ALA A 450 0.66 29.10 2.68
CA ALA A 450 1.16 29.01 4.06
C ALA A 450 1.10 30.38 4.77
N THR A 451 0.56 30.40 5.99
CA THR A 451 0.36 31.62 6.80
C THR A 451 1.63 32.08 7.52
N GLN A 452 2.51 31.15 7.92
CA GLN A 452 3.73 31.39 8.70
C GLN A 452 4.99 31.18 7.86
N LYS A 453 5.18 32.00 6.83
CA LYS A 453 6.26 31.81 5.85
C LYS A 453 7.19 33.02 5.69
N ALA A 454 8.42 32.72 5.29
CA ALA A 454 9.45 33.65 4.84
C ALA A 454 9.96 33.18 3.48
N ARG A 455 10.23 34.13 2.57
CA ARG A 455 10.77 33.83 1.23
C ARG A 455 12.12 34.51 1.06
N LEU A 456 13.15 33.71 0.80
CA LEU A 456 14.49 34.17 0.46
C LEU A 456 14.75 33.89 -1.02
N SER A 457 14.51 34.90 -1.85
CA SER A 457 14.86 34.86 -3.27
C SER A 457 16.34 35.16 -3.46
N LEU A 458 17.03 34.26 -4.14
CA LEU A 458 18.43 34.43 -4.51
C LEU A 458 18.61 35.61 -5.47
N GLU A 459 17.65 35.87 -6.37
CA GLU A 459 17.66 36.97 -7.32
C GLU A 459 17.63 38.33 -6.62
N LEU A 460 16.81 38.47 -5.58
CA LEU A 460 16.72 39.68 -4.77
C LEU A 460 17.99 39.94 -3.92
N ASN A 461 18.86 38.93 -3.79
CA ASN A 461 20.11 38.99 -3.03
C ASN A 461 21.35 38.94 -3.97
N ALA A 462 21.22 39.42 -5.20
CA ALA A 462 22.24 39.30 -6.25
C ALA A 462 23.64 39.81 -5.86
N GLU A 463 23.76 40.87 -5.04
CA GLU A 463 25.05 41.38 -4.57
C GLU A 463 25.75 40.39 -3.62
N SER A 464 25.00 39.80 -2.69
CA SER A 464 25.51 38.77 -1.76
C SER A 464 25.94 37.52 -2.52
N ILE A 465 25.14 37.09 -3.51
CA ILE A 465 25.49 35.96 -4.36
C ILE A 465 26.71 36.25 -5.21
N SER A 466 26.84 37.45 -5.77
CA SER A 466 28.02 37.83 -6.54
C SER A 466 29.28 37.76 -5.68
N THR A 467 29.19 38.21 -4.43
CA THR A 467 30.29 38.10 -3.45
C THR A 467 30.62 36.63 -3.15
N ALA A 468 29.61 35.79 -2.93
CA ALA A 468 29.77 34.36 -2.69
C ALA A 468 30.38 33.61 -3.88
N VAL A 469 29.95 33.93 -5.10
CA VAL A 469 30.53 33.40 -6.35
C VAL A 469 31.97 33.85 -6.51
N ASN A 470 32.30 35.09 -6.15
CA ASN A 470 33.69 35.57 -6.17
C ASN A 470 34.58 34.80 -5.21
N ALA A 471 34.11 34.50 -3.99
CA ALA A 471 34.83 33.65 -3.05
C ALA A 471 35.00 32.21 -3.60
N PHE A 472 33.97 31.67 -4.24
CA PHE A 472 34.05 30.36 -4.90
C PHE A 472 35.05 30.33 -6.06
N ILE A 473 35.08 31.38 -6.89
CA ILE A 473 36.09 31.56 -7.94
C ILE A 473 37.48 31.56 -7.33
N GLN A 474 37.70 32.34 -6.27
CA GLN A 474 38.99 32.43 -5.60
C GLN A 474 39.45 31.06 -5.07
N ASN A 475 38.55 30.32 -4.41
CA ASN A 475 38.86 28.96 -3.93
C ASN A 475 39.19 27.99 -5.08
N ARG A 476 38.42 28.02 -6.18
CA ARG A 476 38.70 27.18 -7.36
C ARG A 476 40.05 27.52 -7.99
N ILE A 477 40.39 28.80 -8.06
CA ILE A 477 41.71 29.27 -8.51
C ILE A 477 42.82 28.76 -7.58
N ASP A 478 42.63 28.81 -6.26
CA ASP A 478 43.60 28.31 -5.29
C ASP A 478 43.79 26.78 -5.39
N GLN A 479 42.73 26.03 -5.73
CA GLN A 479 42.85 24.60 -6.05
C GLN A 479 43.54 24.34 -7.40
N LEU A 480 43.38 25.24 -8.37
CA LEU A 480 43.94 25.12 -9.72
C LEU A 480 45.43 25.49 -9.74
N ALA A 481 45.85 26.48 -8.95
CA ALA A 481 47.21 27.04 -8.96
C ALA A 481 48.33 26.00 -8.70
N PRO A 482 48.21 25.08 -7.71
CA PRO A 482 49.20 24.02 -7.50
C PRO A 482 49.25 23.02 -8.66
N LYS A 483 48.08 22.68 -9.24
CA LYS A 483 47.95 21.66 -10.30
C LYS A 483 48.49 22.14 -11.64
N THR A 484 48.50 23.44 -11.88
CA THR A 484 48.66 23.98 -13.24
C THR A 484 50.04 24.58 -13.57
N LYS A 485 50.98 24.63 -12.62
CA LYS A 485 52.30 25.30 -12.79
C LYS A 485 52.18 26.67 -13.48
N HIS A 486 51.08 27.39 -13.23
CA HIS A 486 50.77 28.64 -13.91
C HIS A 486 51.53 29.82 -13.31
N ASP A 487 51.95 30.75 -14.16
CA ASP A 487 52.61 31.98 -13.74
C ASP A 487 51.54 32.87 -13.08
N ALA A 488 51.88 33.61 -12.02
CA ALA A 488 50.91 34.42 -11.25
C ALA A 488 50.06 35.37 -12.14
N ASN A 489 50.64 35.86 -13.24
CA ASN A 489 49.95 36.68 -14.25
C ASN A 489 48.82 35.90 -14.97
N MET A 490 49.06 34.64 -15.34
CA MET A 490 48.06 33.80 -15.98
C MET A 490 46.88 33.55 -15.06
N ILE A 491 47.15 33.21 -13.80
CA ILE A 491 46.12 33.00 -12.78
C ILE A 491 45.28 34.27 -12.59
N GLY A 492 45.90 35.44 -12.55
CA GLY A 492 45.21 36.73 -12.51
C GLY A 492 44.22 36.90 -13.67
N LYS A 493 44.65 36.63 -14.91
CA LYS A 493 43.77 36.74 -16.09
C LYS A 493 42.59 35.76 -16.06
N ILE A 494 42.81 34.53 -15.59
CA ILE A 494 41.72 33.55 -15.43
C ILE A 494 40.71 34.07 -14.39
N ARG A 495 41.20 34.56 -13.25
CA ARG A 495 40.38 35.13 -12.18
C ARG A 495 39.52 36.29 -12.67
N ASP A 496 40.13 37.27 -13.34
CA ASP A 496 39.44 38.45 -13.86
C ASP A 496 38.35 38.07 -14.89
N TYR A 497 38.64 37.05 -15.71
CA TYR A 497 37.68 36.53 -16.67
C TYR A 497 36.48 35.87 -15.98
N LEU A 498 36.73 34.97 -15.03
CA LEU A 498 35.66 34.29 -14.29
C LEU A 498 34.77 35.29 -13.55
N HIS A 499 35.35 36.30 -12.89
CA HIS A 499 34.58 37.34 -12.20
C HIS A 499 33.67 38.12 -13.16
N SER A 500 34.18 38.47 -14.35
CA SER A 500 33.43 39.28 -15.32
C SER A 500 32.40 38.49 -16.16
N HIS A 501 32.45 37.15 -16.16
CA HIS A 501 31.60 36.31 -17.03
C HIS A 501 30.64 35.38 -16.29
N ALA A 502 30.87 35.08 -15.00
CA ALA A 502 30.04 34.15 -14.23
C ALA A 502 28.59 34.59 -14.02
N ASN A 503 28.30 35.89 -14.08
CA ASN A 503 26.97 36.48 -13.88
C ASN A 503 26.24 35.95 -12.61
N GLY A 504 26.98 35.74 -11.53
CA GLY A 504 26.45 35.21 -10.27
C GLY A 504 26.00 33.74 -10.32
N THR A 505 26.53 32.91 -11.22
CA THR A 505 26.14 31.49 -11.36
C THR A 505 27.30 30.54 -11.00
N PHE A 506 27.16 29.80 -9.90
CA PHE A 506 28.16 28.81 -9.45
C PHE A 506 28.34 27.66 -10.45
N LEU A 507 27.24 27.17 -11.03
CA LEU A 507 27.30 26.07 -12.00
C LEU A 507 28.10 26.44 -13.25
N TRP A 508 27.97 27.69 -13.73
CA TRP A 508 28.79 28.19 -14.84
C TRP A 508 30.28 28.14 -14.49
N VAL A 509 30.67 28.62 -13.31
CA VAL A 509 32.06 28.59 -12.84
C VAL A 509 32.55 27.14 -12.72
N ALA A 510 31.74 26.24 -12.19
CA ALA A 510 32.08 24.83 -12.04
C ALA A 510 32.30 24.14 -13.40
N LEU A 511 31.38 24.33 -14.36
CA LEU A 511 31.49 23.79 -15.72
C LEU A 511 32.72 24.33 -16.46
N VAL A 512 32.98 25.63 -16.37
CA VAL A 512 34.17 26.25 -16.99
C VAL A 512 35.45 25.74 -16.33
N CYS A 513 35.51 25.66 -15.00
CA CYS A 513 36.67 25.12 -14.29
C CYS A 513 36.91 23.64 -14.63
N GLN A 514 35.86 22.85 -14.75
CA GLN A 514 35.95 21.44 -15.18
C GLN A 514 36.48 21.33 -16.61
N ALA A 515 35.98 22.16 -17.53
CA ALA A 515 36.45 22.20 -18.91
C ALA A 515 37.92 22.67 -19.01
N LEU A 516 38.37 23.57 -18.13
CA LEU A 516 39.77 24.00 -18.05
C LEU A 516 40.68 22.96 -17.37
N ALA A 517 40.12 22.11 -16.52
CA ALA A 517 40.84 21.03 -15.86
C ALA A 517 41.02 19.78 -16.75
N ASP A 518 40.40 19.74 -17.94
CA ASP A 518 40.58 18.67 -18.93
C ASP A 518 42.08 18.54 -19.31
N PRO A 519 42.69 17.35 -19.12
CA PRO A 519 44.09 17.09 -19.50
C PRO A 519 44.43 17.41 -20.96
N LYS A 520 43.45 17.43 -21.87
CA LYS A 520 43.62 17.79 -23.28
C LYS A 520 43.95 19.28 -23.46
N VAL A 521 43.54 20.15 -22.54
CA VAL A 521 43.78 21.60 -22.60
C VAL A 521 45.20 21.92 -22.11
N LYS A 522 46.12 22.16 -23.05
CA LYS A 522 47.51 22.54 -22.71
C LYS A 522 47.57 23.98 -22.16
N LYS A 523 48.49 24.23 -21.21
CA LYS A 523 48.75 25.54 -20.56
C LYS A 523 48.72 26.74 -21.53
N ARG A 524 49.35 26.61 -22.70
CA ARG A 524 49.44 27.68 -23.72
C ARG A 524 48.11 28.07 -24.37
N HIS A 525 47.10 27.21 -24.35
CA HIS A 525 45.80 27.46 -24.99
C HIS A 525 44.71 27.88 -24.01
N ILE A 526 44.99 27.95 -22.70
CA ILE A 526 44.00 28.25 -21.68
C ILE A 526 43.36 29.62 -21.88
N LEU A 527 44.14 30.66 -22.18
CA LEU A 527 43.61 32.00 -22.46
C LEU A 527 42.70 32.02 -23.68
N ALA A 528 43.12 31.35 -24.75
CA ALA A 528 42.31 31.22 -25.97
C ALA A 528 41.01 30.45 -25.68
N LYS A 529 41.09 29.34 -24.92
CA LYS A 529 39.91 28.56 -24.50
C LYS A 529 39.03 29.37 -23.55
N LEU A 530 39.57 30.20 -22.66
CA LEU A 530 38.79 31.07 -21.79
C LEU A 530 37.94 32.04 -22.58
N GLN A 531 38.54 32.74 -23.56
CA GLN A 531 37.83 33.67 -24.43
C GLN A 531 36.68 33.03 -25.20
N THR A 532 36.66 31.70 -25.34
CA THR A 532 35.55 31.01 -25.98
C THR A 532 34.33 30.82 -25.07
N PHE A 533 34.40 30.97 -23.73
CA PHE A 533 33.24 30.74 -22.84
C PHE A 533 32.33 31.98 -22.73
N PRO A 534 31.08 31.93 -23.23
CA PRO A 534 30.19 33.09 -23.17
C PRO A 534 29.70 33.37 -21.75
N ARG A 535 29.12 34.56 -21.54
CA ARG A 535 28.54 34.99 -20.25
C ARG A 535 27.23 34.25 -19.98
N GLY A 536 27.05 33.79 -18.75
CA GLY A 536 25.80 33.15 -18.32
C GLY A 536 25.64 31.69 -18.75
N LEU A 537 24.75 30.97 -18.06
CA LEU A 537 24.59 29.52 -18.17
C LEU A 537 23.96 29.09 -19.51
N ASP A 538 22.93 29.80 -19.96
CA ASP A 538 22.22 29.44 -21.19
C ASP A 538 23.09 29.63 -22.42
N SER A 539 23.86 30.72 -22.48
CA SER A 539 24.85 30.91 -23.54
C SER A 539 25.96 29.85 -23.47
N LEU A 540 26.33 29.40 -22.26
CA LEU A 540 27.28 28.30 -22.11
C LEU A 540 26.71 26.98 -22.65
N TYR A 541 25.45 26.65 -22.35
CA TYR A 541 24.78 25.49 -22.92
C TYR A 541 24.60 25.58 -24.43
N ALA A 542 24.18 26.75 -24.95
CA ALA A 542 24.07 26.99 -26.38
C ALA A 542 25.41 26.74 -27.09
N ARG A 543 26.53 27.19 -26.49
CA ARG A 543 27.87 26.89 -26.99
C ARG A 543 28.23 25.41 -26.88
N MET A 544 27.89 24.75 -25.77
CA MET A 544 28.15 23.31 -25.61
C MET A 544 27.41 22.51 -26.69
N LEU A 545 26.16 22.89 -26.98
CA LEU A 545 25.36 22.32 -28.05
C LEU A 545 25.93 22.64 -29.44
N GLU A 546 26.45 23.86 -29.64
CA GLU A 546 27.16 24.24 -30.87
C GLU A 546 28.42 23.36 -31.07
N GLN A 547 29.18 23.05 -30.02
CA GLN A 547 30.32 22.13 -30.10
C GLN A 547 29.92 20.71 -30.49
N ILE A 548 28.80 20.22 -29.95
CA ILE A 548 28.21 18.94 -30.39
C ILE A 548 27.88 19.01 -31.88
N GLY A 549 27.38 20.15 -32.36
CA GLY A 549 27.11 20.41 -33.77
C GLY A 549 28.33 20.36 -34.70
N HIS A 550 29.55 20.46 -34.18
CA HIS A 550 30.79 20.34 -34.96
C HIS A 550 31.35 18.90 -34.98
N SER A 551 30.76 17.97 -34.23
CA SER A 551 31.15 16.55 -34.25
C SER A 551 30.71 15.86 -35.54
N GLU A 552 31.42 14.81 -35.94
CA GLU A 552 30.95 13.92 -37.02
C GLU A 552 29.63 13.23 -36.64
N ASP A 553 29.43 12.96 -35.34
CA ASP A 553 28.19 12.37 -34.76
C ASP A 553 27.13 13.41 -34.35
N ALA A 554 27.19 14.64 -34.87
CA ALA A 554 26.34 15.75 -34.43
C ALA A 554 24.84 15.42 -34.48
N GLU A 555 24.37 14.79 -35.57
CA GLU A 555 22.96 14.43 -35.74
C GLU A 555 22.52 13.35 -34.76
N LEU A 556 23.36 12.33 -34.54
CA LEU A 556 23.06 11.26 -33.59
C LEU A 556 23.01 11.78 -32.15
N CYS A 557 23.94 12.68 -31.80
CA CYS A 557 23.93 13.36 -30.50
C CYS A 557 22.64 14.15 -30.27
N LYS A 558 22.16 14.90 -31.27
CA LYS A 558 20.88 15.63 -31.19
C LYS A 558 19.71 14.67 -30.98
N GLN A 559 19.65 13.56 -31.70
CA GLN A 559 18.60 12.55 -31.53
C GLN A 559 18.62 11.92 -30.13
N ILE A 560 19.81 11.58 -29.61
CA ILE A 560 19.97 11.05 -28.25
C ILE A 560 19.47 12.06 -27.21
N LEU A 561 19.83 13.35 -27.35
CA LEU A 561 19.37 14.41 -26.47
C LEU A 561 17.84 14.57 -26.53
N ALA A 562 17.27 14.53 -27.74
CA ALA A 562 15.83 14.64 -27.97
C ALA A 562 15.07 13.50 -27.29
N VAL A 563 15.50 12.24 -27.49
CA VAL A 563 14.88 11.08 -26.86
C VAL A 563 15.06 11.10 -25.34
N ALA A 564 16.28 11.37 -24.84
CA ALA A 564 16.53 11.45 -23.40
C ALA A 564 15.67 12.53 -22.71
N ALA A 565 15.38 13.63 -23.42
CA ALA A 565 14.50 14.69 -22.92
C ALA A 565 13.01 14.29 -22.93
N ALA A 566 12.55 13.56 -23.97
CA ALA A 566 11.14 13.18 -24.15
C ALA A 566 10.69 11.95 -23.33
N VAL A 567 11.62 11.06 -22.92
CA VAL A 567 11.26 9.87 -22.15
C VAL A 567 10.73 10.21 -20.73
N ARG A 568 9.80 9.36 -20.26
CA ARG A 568 9.07 9.50 -18.98
C ARG A 568 9.88 9.09 -17.75
N ARG A 569 11.02 8.41 -17.94
CA ARG A 569 11.98 8.02 -16.91
C ARG A 569 13.39 7.94 -17.50
N PRO A 570 14.46 7.95 -16.67
CA PRO A 570 15.80 7.60 -17.14
C PRO A 570 15.77 6.29 -17.94
N ILE A 571 16.52 6.29 -19.04
CA ILE A 571 16.49 5.22 -20.03
C ILE A 571 17.80 4.43 -19.97
N SER A 572 17.71 3.11 -20.03
CA SER A 572 18.90 2.26 -20.15
C SER A 572 19.53 2.40 -21.52
N LEU A 573 20.82 2.11 -21.66
CA LEU A 573 21.51 2.09 -22.95
C LEU A 573 20.83 1.12 -23.93
N ASP A 574 20.36 -0.03 -23.43
CA ASP A 574 19.68 -1.06 -24.24
C ASP A 574 18.32 -0.57 -24.77
N GLU A 575 17.58 0.22 -23.98
CA GLU A 575 16.34 0.87 -24.42
C GLU A 575 16.63 2.04 -25.37
N LEU A 576 17.65 2.87 -25.07
CA LEU A 576 18.02 4.02 -25.89
C LEU A 576 18.42 3.59 -27.31
N ALA A 577 19.22 2.52 -27.42
CA ALA A 577 19.60 1.92 -28.70
C ALA A 577 18.40 1.51 -29.55
N SER A 578 17.28 1.13 -28.92
CA SER A 578 16.04 0.78 -29.63
C SER A 578 15.22 2.00 -30.06
N LEU A 579 15.31 3.11 -29.34
CA LEU A 579 14.49 4.32 -29.56
C LEU A 579 15.14 5.38 -30.45
N VAL A 580 16.44 5.26 -30.76
CA VAL A 580 17.17 6.19 -31.64
C VAL A 580 17.66 5.45 -32.88
N GLU A 581 17.76 6.15 -34.02
CA GLU A 581 18.32 5.59 -35.25
C GLU A 581 19.83 5.44 -35.14
N MET A 582 20.26 4.26 -34.71
CA MET A 582 21.67 3.92 -34.62
C MET A 582 22.18 3.42 -35.97
N PRO A 583 23.30 3.95 -36.48
CA PRO A 583 23.98 3.34 -37.62
C PRO A 583 24.51 1.94 -37.24
N ASP A 584 24.63 1.06 -38.24
CA ASP A 584 24.88 -0.38 -38.04
C ASP A 584 26.15 -0.65 -37.20
N ASP A 585 27.19 0.17 -37.38
CA ASP A 585 28.46 0.11 -36.66
C ASP A 585 28.35 0.39 -35.15
N VAL A 586 27.44 1.27 -34.75
CA VAL A 586 27.18 1.61 -33.34
C VAL A 586 26.22 0.62 -32.69
N SER A 587 25.29 0.06 -33.48
CA SER A 587 24.25 -0.83 -32.97
C SER A 587 24.77 -2.16 -32.40
N ASP A 588 25.90 -2.66 -32.94
CA ASP A 588 26.52 -3.92 -32.55
C ASP A 588 27.51 -3.76 -31.36
N ASP A 589 27.90 -2.52 -31.01
CA ASP A 589 28.87 -2.24 -29.96
C ASP A 589 28.32 -1.29 -28.87
N PRO A 590 27.98 -1.80 -27.67
CA PRO A 590 27.53 -0.96 -26.56
C PRO A 590 28.61 0.02 -26.09
N GLU A 591 29.90 -0.23 -26.33
CA GLU A 591 30.97 0.73 -26.00
C GLU A 591 30.90 1.97 -26.91
N SER A 592 30.69 1.79 -28.21
CA SER A 592 30.49 2.87 -29.20
C SER A 592 29.30 3.76 -28.85
N LEU A 593 28.16 3.18 -28.43
CA LEU A 593 27.02 3.97 -27.95
C LEU A 593 27.38 4.79 -26.70
N GLU A 594 28.12 4.19 -25.77
CA GLU A 594 28.61 4.89 -24.58
C GLU A 594 29.59 6.03 -24.97
N GLU A 595 30.42 5.88 -26.00
CA GLU A 595 31.28 6.94 -26.52
C GLU A 595 30.48 8.12 -27.10
N ILE A 596 29.42 7.85 -27.87
CA ILE A 596 28.57 8.91 -28.44
C ILE A 596 27.79 9.63 -27.33
N VAL A 597 27.25 8.89 -26.36
CA VAL A 597 26.62 9.52 -25.19
C VAL A 597 27.63 10.36 -24.39
N LYS A 598 28.91 9.96 -24.33
CA LYS A 598 30.00 10.78 -23.76
C LYS A 598 30.30 12.03 -24.58
N LEU A 599 30.08 12.07 -25.90
CA LEU A 599 30.13 13.31 -26.69
C LEU A 599 29.03 14.29 -26.25
N CYS A 600 27.85 13.76 -25.91
CA CYS A 600 26.80 14.49 -25.20
C CYS A 600 27.13 14.78 -23.72
N GLY A 601 28.35 14.50 -23.25
CA GLY A 601 28.78 14.57 -21.84
C GLY A 601 28.61 15.92 -21.14
N SER A 602 28.35 16.99 -21.91
CA SER A 602 27.95 18.29 -21.36
C SER A 602 26.53 18.30 -20.81
N PHE A 603 25.66 17.43 -21.33
CA PHE A 603 24.25 17.29 -20.98
C PHE A 603 23.93 15.96 -20.31
N LEU A 604 24.58 14.87 -20.72
CA LEU A 604 24.28 13.50 -20.30
C LEU A 604 25.43 12.84 -19.54
N ILE A 605 25.09 11.92 -18.63
CA ILE A 605 26.03 11.09 -17.89
C ILE A 605 25.49 9.66 -17.81
N ILE A 606 26.37 8.68 -17.94
CA ILE A 606 26.03 7.25 -17.80
C ILE A 606 26.36 6.79 -16.37
N ARG A 607 25.42 6.09 -15.74
CA ARG A 607 25.65 5.34 -14.49
C ARG A 607 24.96 3.99 -14.60
N GLU A 608 25.68 2.89 -14.33
CA GLU A 608 25.12 1.53 -14.35
C GLU A 608 24.31 1.26 -15.63
N ARG A 609 24.88 1.58 -16.80
CA ARG A 609 24.22 1.48 -18.13
C ARG A 609 22.91 2.26 -18.28
N THR A 610 22.63 3.23 -17.41
CA THR A 610 21.46 4.12 -17.51
C THR A 610 21.92 5.54 -17.81
N VAL A 611 21.21 6.19 -18.74
CA VAL A 611 21.49 7.55 -19.20
C VAL A 611 20.69 8.55 -18.38
N TYR A 612 21.41 9.50 -17.79
CA TYR A 612 20.87 10.58 -16.97
C TYR A 612 21.29 11.92 -17.54
N PHE A 613 20.53 12.97 -17.25
CA PHE A 613 21.05 14.33 -17.41
C PHE A 613 22.07 14.66 -16.32
N VAL A 614 23.16 15.34 -16.68
CA VAL A 614 24.20 15.83 -15.75
C VAL A 614 23.59 16.74 -14.69
N HIS A 615 22.65 17.58 -15.10
CA HIS A 615 21.87 18.45 -14.23
C HIS A 615 20.49 18.70 -14.85
N GLN A 616 19.44 18.79 -14.05
CA GLN A 616 18.07 19.02 -14.55
C GLN A 616 17.99 20.30 -15.40
N SER A 617 18.76 21.34 -15.06
CA SER A 617 18.86 22.58 -15.88
C SER A 617 19.27 22.35 -17.33
N ALA A 618 20.03 21.30 -17.61
CA ALA A 618 20.42 20.95 -18.97
C ALA A 618 19.22 20.38 -19.75
N LYS A 619 18.37 19.55 -19.12
CA LYS A 619 17.12 19.06 -19.71
C LYS A 619 16.14 20.21 -19.97
N ASP A 620 16.00 21.11 -19.01
CA ASP A 620 15.05 22.22 -19.11
C ASP A 620 15.49 23.24 -20.16
N PHE A 621 16.80 23.52 -20.26
CA PHE A 621 17.35 24.36 -21.32
C PHE A 621 17.01 23.83 -22.72
N LEU A 622 17.01 22.49 -22.91
CA LEU A 622 16.66 21.86 -24.17
C LEU A 622 15.15 21.86 -24.46
N LEU A 623 14.31 21.66 -23.45
CA LEU A 623 12.85 21.60 -23.62
C LEU A 623 12.20 22.99 -23.73
N GLY A 624 12.76 24.00 -23.05
CA GLY A 624 12.21 25.33 -22.90
C GLY A 624 10.86 25.30 -22.15
N THR A 625 10.77 25.94 -20.98
CA THR A 625 9.44 26.11 -20.36
C THR A 625 8.59 27.08 -21.20
N ALA A 626 7.25 26.98 -21.15
CA ALA A 626 6.38 27.90 -21.88
C ALA A 626 6.64 29.38 -21.52
N SER A 627 7.07 29.65 -20.28
CA SER A 627 7.51 30.98 -19.82
C SER A 627 8.89 31.39 -20.38
N ASP A 628 9.80 30.44 -20.62
CA ASP A 628 11.17 30.72 -21.09
C ASP A 628 11.25 30.97 -22.60
N LYS A 629 10.37 30.37 -23.41
CA LYS A 629 10.43 30.49 -24.89
C LYS A 629 10.32 31.94 -25.39
N ALA A 630 9.66 32.83 -24.63
CA ALA A 630 9.55 34.25 -24.96
C ALA A 630 10.74 35.10 -24.47
N SER A 631 11.45 34.69 -23.42
CA SER A 631 12.49 35.48 -22.74
C SER A 631 13.91 35.03 -23.07
N ASN A 632 14.10 33.76 -23.45
CA ASN A 632 15.40 33.14 -23.61
C ASN A 632 15.65 32.64 -25.05
N LYS A 633 16.17 33.53 -25.89
CA LYS A 633 16.49 33.23 -27.31
C LYS A 633 17.42 32.01 -27.46
N ALA A 634 18.38 31.84 -26.55
CA ALA A 634 19.35 30.74 -26.63
C ALA A 634 18.71 29.36 -26.36
N SER A 635 17.79 29.29 -25.39
CA SER A 635 17.01 28.06 -25.14
C SER A 635 16.04 27.76 -26.27
N GLN A 636 15.40 28.80 -26.85
CA GLN A 636 14.54 28.62 -28.02
C GLN A 636 15.32 28.10 -29.24
N GLU A 637 16.49 28.67 -29.54
CA GLU A 637 17.38 28.18 -30.61
C GLU A 637 17.86 26.74 -30.35
N ALA A 638 18.16 26.39 -29.09
CA ALA A 638 18.52 25.04 -28.71
C ALA A 638 17.36 24.04 -28.85
N PHE A 639 16.14 24.45 -28.48
CA PHE A 639 14.92 23.68 -28.70
C PHE A 639 14.71 23.43 -30.20
N GLU A 640 14.82 24.46 -31.04
CA GLU A 640 14.72 24.32 -32.50
C GLU A 640 15.84 23.45 -33.09
N LEU A 641 17.01 23.41 -32.47
CA LEU A 641 18.13 22.60 -32.94
C LEU A 641 17.98 21.10 -32.56
N VAL A 642 17.46 20.80 -31.37
CA VAL A 642 17.28 19.42 -30.87
C VAL A 642 15.91 18.85 -31.28
N PHE A 643 14.90 19.70 -31.40
CA PHE A 643 13.53 19.39 -31.81
C PHE A 643 13.14 20.18 -33.06
N PRO A 644 13.83 20.00 -34.21
CA PRO A 644 13.60 20.80 -35.42
C PRO A 644 12.16 20.70 -35.96
N THR A 645 11.46 19.60 -35.68
CA THR A 645 10.07 19.35 -36.07
C THR A 645 9.08 19.39 -34.90
N GLY A 646 9.54 19.77 -33.70
CA GLY A 646 8.74 19.74 -32.47
C GLY A 646 8.96 18.49 -31.62
N ILE A 647 8.52 18.55 -30.36
CA ILE A 647 8.64 17.44 -29.40
C ILE A 647 7.69 16.29 -29.79
N GLU A 648 6.58 16.61 -30.43
CA GLU A 648 5.56 15.67 -30.87
C GLU A 648 6.10 14.71 -31.94
N ASP A 649 7.03 15.17 -32.78
CA ASP A 649 7.69 14.34 -33.79
C ASP A 649 8.64 13.34 -33.14
N VAL A 650 9.30 13.73 -32.04
CA VAL A 650 10.12 12.82 -31.22
C VAL A 650 9.23 11.81 -30.49
N SER A 651 8.09 12.23 -29.94
CA SER A 651 7.08 11.30 -29.40
C SER A 651 6.60 10.32 -30.46
N TYR A 652 6.38 10.76 -31.71
CA TYR A 652 6.07 9.87 -32.84
C TYR A 652 7.19 8.87 -33.11
N ILE A 653 8.46 9.31 -33.14
CA ILE A 653 9.62 8.43 -33.34
C ILE A 653 9.68 7.38 -32.21
N ILE A 654 9.52 7.80 -30.95
CA ILE A 654 9.53 6.89 -29.79
C ILE A 654 8.38 5.89 -29.88
N PHE A 655 7.16 6.34 -30.21
CA PHE A 655 5.99 5.49 -30.41
C PHE A 655 6.25 4.44 -31.51
N TRP A 656 6.67 4.89 -32.70
CA TRP A 656 6.84 4.02 -33.86
C TRP A 656 7.97 3.00 -33.64
N ARG A 657 9.11 3.45 -33.09
CA ARG A 657 10.21 2.54 -32.72
C ARG A 657 9.82 1.57 -31.63
N SER A 658 9.05 2.02 -30.63
CA SER A 658 8.51 1.15 -29.59
C SER A 658 7.65 0.03 -30.18
N LEU A 659 6.75 0.37 -31.10
CA LEU A 659 5.91 -0.61 -31.77
C LEU A 659 6.73 -1.61 -32.61
N ASN A 660 7.75 -1.13 -33.31
CA ASN A 660 8.63 -1.97 -34.13
C ASN A 660 9.49 -2.92 -33.29
N VAL A 661 10.17 -2.42 -32.25
CA VAL A 661 11.04 -3.25 -31.41
C VAL A 661 10.23 -4.33 -30.70
N MET A 662 9.04 -3.98 -30.19
CA MET A 662 8.11 -4.95 -29.61
C MET A 662 7.65 -5.97 -30.66
N SER A 663 7.34 -5.53 -31.88
CA SER A 663 6.94 -6.44 -32.97
C SER A 663 8.05 -7.42 -33.36
N GLN A 664 9.31 -7.03 -33.26
CA GLN A 664 10.45 -7.89 -33.58
C GLN A 664 10.79 -8.83 -32.42
N LYS A 665 10.79 -8.35 -31.17
CA LYS A 665 11.31 -9.09 -30.00
C LYS A 665 10.26 -9.93 -29.29
N LEU A 666 9.01 -9.46 -29.19
CA LEU A 666 7.98 -10.17 -28.43
C LEU A 666 7.61 -11.48 -29.13
N ARG A 667 7.68 -12.56 -28.35
CA ARG A 667 7.34 -13.93 -28.74
C ARG A 667 6.79 -14.65 -27.52
N ARG A 668 6.05 -15.72 -27.77
CA ARG A 668 5.57 -16.63 -26.72
C ARG A 668 6.73 -17.20 -25.90
N ASP A 669 6.50 -17.26 -24.59
CA ASP A 669 7.42 -17.80 -23.61
C ASP A 669 8.82 -17.17 -23.72
N ILE A 670 8.87 -15.84 -23.69
CA ILE A 670 10.07 -15.06 -23.95
C ILE A 670 11.19 -15.37 -22.94
N TYR A 671 10.83 -15.74 -21.71
CA TYR A 671 11.75 -16.17 -20.64
C TYR A 671 11.96 -17.70 -20.59
N CYS A 672 11.35 -18.47 -21.49
CA CYS A 672 11.48 -19.93 -21.53
C CYS A 672 11.10 -20.60 -20.20
N LEU A 673 9.99 -20.17 -19.59
CA LEU A 673 9.45 -20.73 -18.36
C LEU A 673 8.98 -22.18 -18.55
N ASN A 674 8.60 -22.56 -19.77
CA ASN A 674 8.08 -23.86 -20.21
C ASN A 674 6.76 -24.30 -19.57
N ALA A 675 6.65 -24.23 -18.23
CA ALA A 675 5.49 -24.69 -17.48
C ALA A 675 4.39 -23.61 -17.46
N PRO A 676 3.17 -23.89 -17.94
CA PRO A 676 2.11 -22.89 -18.04
C PRO A 676 1.64 -22.36 -16.68
N GLY A 677 1.74 -23.14 -15.61
CA GLY A 677 1.43 -22.71 -14.24
C GLY A 677 2.61 -22.09 -13.48
N PHE A 678 3.70 -21.72 -14.16
CA PHE A 678 4.86 -21.13 -13.49
C PHE A 678 4.52 -19.74 -12.94
N LEU A 679 4.67 -19.58 -11.62
CA LEU A 679 4.27 -18.36 -10.92
C LEU A 679 5.31 -17.25 -11.08
N ILE A 680 4.85 -16.01 -11.26
CA ILE A 680 5.68 -14.81 -11.44
C ILE A 680 6.68 -14.58 -10.28
N ASP A 681 6.30 -14.95 -9.06
CA ASP A 681 7.16 -14.80 -7.88
C ASP A 681 8.37 -15.75 -7.87
N ASN A 682 8.33 -16.81 -8.69
CA ASN A 682 9.42 -17.76 -8.87
C ASN A 682 10.29 -17.46 -10.10
N VAL A 683 9.92 -16.46 -10.91
CA VAL A 683 10.61 -16.15 -12.17
C VAL A 683 11.95 -15.48 -11.89
N ARG A 684 13.00 -15.96 -12.55
CA ARG A 684 14.32 -15.32 -12.58
C ARG A 684 14.52 -14.67 -13.93
N VAL A 685 15.00 -13.43 -13.94
CA VAL A 685 15.32 -12.69 -15.17
C VAL A 685 16.48 -13.40 -15.88
N PRO A 686 16.33 -13.83 -17.15
CA PRO A 686 17.42 -14.40 -17.94
C PRO A 686 18.55 -13.39 -18.18
N ASP A 687 19.78 -13.88 -18.39
CA ASP A 687 20.92 -13.05 -18.78
C ASP A 687 21.47 -13.54 -20.15
N PRO A 688 21.44 -12.71 -21.22
CA PRO A 688 20.88 -11.36 -21.26
C PRO A 688 19.36 -11.35 -21.16
N ASP A 689 18.79 -10.30 -20.56
CA ASP A 689 17.33 -10.15 -20.44
C ASP A 689 16.71 -9.81 -21.81
N PRO A 690 15.88 -10.71 -22.40
CA PRO A 690 15.28 -10.46 -23.70
C PRO A 690 14.26 -9.30 -23.68
N LEU A 691 13.78 -8.88 -22.51
CA LEU A 691 12.92 -7.71 -22.34
C LEU A 691 13.69 -6.41 -22.12
N ALA A 692 15.01 -6.44 -21.93
CA ALA A 692 15.82 -5.26 -21.61
C ALA A 692 15.59 -4.11 -22.60
N THR A 693 15.62 -4.40 -23.90
CA THR A 693 15.46 -3.39 -24.96
C THR A 693 14.03 -2.89 -25.12
N VAL A 694 13.02 -3.66 -24.72
CA VAL A 694 11.60 -3.34 -24.95
C VAL A 694 10.86 -2.89 -23.70
N ARG A 695 11.49 -2.92 -22.53
CA ARG A 695 10.84 -2.64 -21.24
C ARG A 695 10.15 -1.27 -21.22
N TYR A 696 10.84 -0.22 -21.65
CA TYR A 696 10.22 1.11 -21.80
C TYR A 696 9.05 1.09 -22.79
N SER A 697 9.25 0.47 -23.95
CA SER A 697 8.26 0.37 -25.02
C SER A 697 7.01 -0.39 -24.62
N CYS A 698 7.10 -1.47 -23.83
CA CYS A 698 5.95 -2.24 -23.39
C CYS A 698 4.97 -1.41 -22.56
N ILE A 699 5.47 -0.44 -21.78
CA ILE A 699 4.67 0.33 -20.82
C ILE A 699 4.20 1.65 -21.46
N TYR A 700 5.09 2.41 -22.10
CA TYR A 700 4.84 3.83 -22.41
C TYR A 700 4.50 4.13 -23.88
N TRP A 701 4.39 3.13 -24.76
CA TRP A 701 4.14 3.39 -26.19
C TRP A 701 2.81 4.14 -26.43
N ILE A 702 1.77 3.85 -25.64
CA ILE A 702 0.47 4.55 -25.74
C ILE A 702 0.52 5.96 -25.13
N ASP A 703 1.37 6.22 -24.14
CA ASP A 703 1.58 7.58 -23.62
C ASP A 703 2.12 8.52 -24.70
N HIS A 704 3.10 8.05 -25.48
CA HIS A 704 3.64 8.81 -26.61
C HIS A 704 2.61 8.98 -27.73
N LEU A 705 1.75 7.98 -27.95
CA LEU A 705 0.61 8.10 -28.88
C LEU A 705 -0.40 9.16 -28.40
N ARG A 706 -0.70 9.22 -27.10
CA ARG A 706 -1.60 10.23 -26.52
C ARG A 706 -1.05 11.64 -26.71
N ASP A 707 0.23 11.85 -26.43
CA ASP A 707 0.87 13.16 -26.65
C ASP A 707 0.74 13.59 -28.12
N LEU A 708 0.93 12.65 -29.05
CA LEU A 708 0.76 12.88 -30.48
C LEU A 708 -0.69 13.22 -30.87
N VAL A 709 -1.68 12.51 -30.34
CA VAL A 709 -3.11 12.76 -30.63
C VAL A 709 -3.59 14.09 -30.05
N SER A 710 -3.01 14.52 -28.91
CA SER A 710 -3.32 15.83 -28.31
C SER A 710 -2.76 17.02 -29.09
N SER A 711 -1.88 16.77 -30.06
CA SER A 711 -1.27 17.81 -30.90
C SER A 711 -2.15 18.23 -32.09
N THR A 712 -1.86 19.38 -32.70
CA THR A 712 -2.51 19.86 -33.93
C THR A 712 -2.08 19.09 -35.20
N SER A 713 -1.15 18.14 -35.09
CA SER A 713 -0.63 17.36 -36.22
C SER A 713 -1.65 16.32 -36.71
N SER A 714 -1.85 16.18 -38.02
CA SER A 714 -2.68 15.12 -38.61
C SER A 714 -1.92 13.83 -38.92
N LYS A 715 -0.63 13.75 -38.57
CA LYS A 715 0.24 12.60 -38.88
C LYS A 715 -0.26 11.28 -38.28
N TRP A 716 -1.02 11.30 -37.19
CA TRP A 716 -1.46 10.09 -36.49
C TRP A 716 -2.71 9.41 -37.08
N VAL A 717 -3.46 10.08 -37.98
CA VAL A 717 -4.78 9.58 -38.43
C VAL A 717 -4.67 8.21 -39.12
N HIS A 718 -3.59 7.94 -39.85
CA HIS A 718 -3.37 6.64 -40.50
C HIS A 718 -3.01 5.50 -39.53
N LEU A 719 -2.47 5.83 -38.35
CA LEU A 719 -2.11 4.83 -37.32
C LEU A 719 -3.34 4.22 -36.66
N LEU A 720 -4.43 5.00 -36.58
CA LEU A 720 -5.70 4.63 -35.95
C LEU A 720 -6.72 4.02 -36.95
N GLN A 721 -6.26 3.58 -38.12
CA GLN A 721 -7.10 2.94 -39.14
C GLN A 721 -7.00 1.41 -39.09
N ASP A 722 -8.02 0.76 -39.65
CA ASP A 722 -7.98 -0.66 -39.96
C ASP A 722 -6.77 -0.96 -40.86
N ASP A 723 -6.03 -2.00 -40.49
CA ASP A 723 -4.82 -2.49 -41.17
C ASP A 723 -3.59 -1.58 -41.04
N GLY A 724 -3.68 -0.52 -40.22
CA GLY A 724 -2.53 0.26 -39.76
C GLY A 724 -1.61 -0.52 -38.81
N ASP A 725 -0.50 0.12 -38.40
CA ASP A 725 0.55 -0.55 -37.62
C ASP A 725 0.06 -1.04 -36.25
N ILE A 726 -0.81 -0.28 -35.58
CA ILE A 726 -1.43 -0.69 -34.30
C ILE A 726 -2.33 -1.92 -34.52
N HIS A 727 -3.14 -1.93 -35.58
CA HIS A 727 -3.98 -3.09 -35.92
C HIS A 727 -3.11 -4.33 -36.17
N ARG A 728 -2.01 -4.18 -36.92
CA ARG A 728 -1.06 -5.27 -37.17
C ARG A 728 -0.40 -5.76 -35.89
N PHE A 729 0.00 -4.87 -35.00
CA PHE A 729 0.60 -5.24 -33.71
C PHE A 729 -0.39 -6.03 -32.85
N LEU A 730 -1.61 -5.51 -32.67
CA LEU A 730 -2.64 -6.19 -31.86
C LEU A 730 -3.03 -7.55 -32.45
N THR A 731 -3.07 -7.68 -33.78
CA THR A 731 -3.39 -8.96 -34.43
C THR A 731 -2.25 -9.98 -34.43
N THR A 732 -1.01 -9.59 -34.10
CA THR A 732 0.14 -10.51 -34.19
C THR A 732 0.90 -10.70 -32.88
N LYS A 733 0.86 -9.72 -31.97
CA LYS A 733 1.71 -9.66 -30.77
C LYS A 733 0.97 -9.41 -29.47
N TYR A 734 -0.36 -9.21 -29.49
CA TYR A 734 -1.15 -8.87 -28.31
C TYR A 734 -0.94 -9.82 -27.13
N LEU A 735 -1.05 -11.14 -27.32
CA LEU A 735 -0.82 -12.10 -26.21
C LEU A 735 0.63 -12.07 -25.70
N TYR A 736 1.60 -11.87 -26.59
CA TYR A 736 3.02 -11.79 -26.22
C TYR A 736 3.32 -10.50 -25.43
N TRP A 737 2.57 -9.44 -25.74
CA TRP A 737 2.61 -8.19 -25.00
C TRP A 737 2.00 -8.35 -23.60
N LEU A 738 0.88 -9.07 -23.45
CA LEU A 738 0.33 -9.39 -22.12
C LEU A 738 1.29 -10.25 -21.29
N GLU A 739 1.96 -11.24 -21.91
CA GLU A 739 3.01 -12.01 -21.24
C GLU A 739 4.16 -11.11 -20.77
N ALA A 740 4.67 -10.25 -21.64
CA ALA A 740 5.75 -9.33 -21.30
C ALA A 740 5.36 -8.35 -20.19
N LEU A 741 4.14 -7.80 -20.22
CA LEU A 741 3.61 -6.94 -19.16
C LEU A 741 3.51 -7.69 -17.83
N SER A 742 3.06 -8.94 -17.84
CA SER A 742 3.05 -9.77 -16.64
C SER A 742 4.45 -10.01 -16.08
N LEU A 743 5.42 -10.36 -16.93
CA LEU A 743 6.83 -10.54 -16.57
C LEU A 743 7.47 -9.26 -16.01
N LEU A 744 7.08 -8.09 -16.54
CA LEU A 744 7.48 -6.78 -16.05
C LEU A 744 6.69 -6.32 -14.82
N ARG A 745 5.72 -7.10 -14.33
CA ARG A 745 4.76 -6.74 -13.28
C ARG A 745 4.01 -5.43 -13.55
N ALA A 746 3.71 -5.19 -14.83
CA ALA A 746 3.10 -3.98 -15.36
C ALA A 746 1.78 -4.25 -16.12
N LEU A 747 1.08 -5.36 -15.80
CA LEU A 747 -0.20 -5.68 -16.43
C LEU A 747 -1.29 -4.62 -16.19
N PRO A 748 -1.43 -4.02 -14.98
CA PRO A 748 -2.38 -2.93 -14.77
C PRO A 748 -2.14 -1.74 -15.70
N GLU A 749 -0.88 -1.34 -15.89
CA GLU A 749 -0.46 -0.28 -16.80
C GLU A 749 -0.83 -0.64 -18.24
N GLY A 750 -0.65 -1.91 -18.63
CA GLY A 750 -1.08 -2.42 -19.93
C GLY A 750 -2.60 -2.38 -20.15
N ILE A 751 -3.40 -2.81 -19.17
CA ILE A 751 -4.86 -2.76 -19.23
C ILE A 751 -5.32 -1.30 -19.37
N ASN A 752 -4.74 -0.41 -18.57
CA ASN A 752 -4.98 1.03 -18.67
C ASN A 752 -4.54 1.61 -20.01
N ALA A 753 -3.43 1.14 -20.57
CA ALA A 753 -2.96 1.57 -21.88
C ALA A 753 -3.96 1.16 -22.97
N ILE A 754 -4.45 -0.08 -23.01
CA ILE A 754 -5.49 -0.49 -23.97
C ILE A 754 -6.78 0.31 -23.79
N ARG A 755 -7.20 0.59 -22.56
CA ARG A 755 -8.35 1.45 -22.30
C ARG A 755 -8.13 2.88 -22.81
N GLN A 756 -6.93 3.44 -22.61
CA GLN A 756 -6.56 4.74 -23.17
C GLN A 756 -6.62 4.70 -24.69
N LEU A 757 -6.11 3.63 -25.33
CA LEU A 757 -6.23 3.45 -26.77
C LEU A 757 -7.69 3.40 -27.23
N GLU A 758 -8.58 2.72 -26.49
CA GLU A 758 -10.01 2.74 -26.77
C GLU A 758 -10.57 4.18 -26.73
N SER A 759 -10.20 4.95 -25.70
CA SER A 759 -10.65 6.34 -25.57
C SER A 759 -10.16 7.24 -26.71
N LEU A 760 -8.92 7.04 -27.18
CA LEU A 760 -8.31 7.79 -28.28
C LEU A 760 -8.96 7.47 -29.63
N LEU A 761 -9.46 6.24 -29.82
CA LEU A 761 -10.18 5.85 -31.03
C LEU A 761 -11.59 6.49 -31.11
N GLY A 762 -12.14 6.94 -29.98
CA GLY A 762 -13.43 7.62 -29.90
C GLY A 762 -14.64 6.77 -30.34
N HIS A 763 -15.85 7.30 -30.15
CA HIS A 763 -17.10 6.63 -30.56
C HIS A 763 -17.39 6.72 -32.07
N THR A 764 -16.67 7.59 -32.79
CA THR A 764 -16.91 7.93 -34.21
C THR A 764 -16.30 6.95 -35.20
N ILE A 765 -15.27 6.18 -34.82
CA ILE A 765 -14.62 5.21 -35.69
C ILE A 765 -15.36 3.87 -35.59
N ARG A 766 -16.13 3.52 -36.62
CA ARG A 766 -16.57 2.12 -36.85
C ARG A 766 -15.48 1.42 -37.65
N GLY A 767 -14.87 0.37 -37.10
CA GLY A 767 -13.79 -0.39 -37.76
C GLY A 767 -13.44 -1.69 -37.02
N ARG A 768 -12.61 -2.53 -37.64
CA ARG A 768 -12.05 -3.75 -37.04
C ARG A 768 -11.10 -3.43 -35.88
N LEU A 769 -10.34 -2.34 -35.96
CA LEU A 769 -9.40 -1.94 -34.91
C LEU A 769 -10.10 -1.68 -33.57
N ILE A 770 -11.15 -0.85 -33.55
CA ILE A 770 -11.89 -0.56 -32.31
C ILE A 770 -12.53 -1.83 -31.72
N ALA A 771 -12.98 -2.75 -32.58
CA ALA A 771 -13.55 -4.01 -32.13
C ALA A 771 -12.50 -4.92 -31.48
N ILE A 772 -11.29 -5.00 -32.04
CA ILE A 772 -10.17 -5.74 -31.44
C ILE A 772 -9.68 -5.07 -30.15
N VAL A 773 -9.65 -3.73 -30.09
CA VAL A 773 -9.26 -3.01 -28.87
C VAL A 773 -10.26 -3.26 -27.75
N ARG A 774 -11.57 -3.24 -28.03
CA ARG A 774 -12.62 -3.57 -27.07
C ARG A 774 -12.57 -5.03 -26.62
N ASP A 775 -12.44 -5.95 -27.56
CA ASP A 775 -12.33 -7.38 -27.27
C ASP A 775 -11.04 -7.70 -26.49
N GLY A 776 -9.93 -7.05 -26.85
CA GLY A 776 -8.67 -7.13 -26.13
C GLY A 776 -8.78 -6.55 -24.73
N TYR A 777 -9.36 -5.36 -24.57
CA TYR A 777 -9.61 -4.79 -23.25
C TYR A 777 -10.42 -5.76 -22.38
N ARG A 778 -11.51 -6.29 -22.92
CA ARG A 778 -12.34 -7.29 -22.24
C ARG A 778 -11.55 -8.55 -21.88
N PHE A 779 -10.77 -9.08 -22.81
CA PHE A 779 -9.92 -10.26 -22.60
C PHE A 779 -8.90 -10.04 -21.47
N ALA A 780 -8.14 -8.95 -21.51
CA ALA A 780 -7.14 -8.66 -20.49
C ALA A 780 -7.79 -8.41 -19.12
N LEU A 781 -8.96 -7.76 -19.08
CA LEU A 781 -9.68 -7.49 -17.84
C LEU A 781 -10.26 -8.76 -17.21
N SER A 782 -10.90 -9.62 -18.00
CA SER A 782 -11.53 -10.87 -17.52
C SER A 782 -10.51 -11.89 -17.01
N TYR A 783 -9.31 -11.94 -17.61
CA TYR A 783 -8.26 -12.90 -17.23
C TYR A 783 -7.05 -12.28 -16.53
N ARG A 784 -7.12 -11.00 -16.17
CA ARG A 784 -6.08 -10.24 -15.48
C ARG A 784 -5.43 -11.04 -14.35
N MET A 785 -6.24 -11.51 -13.41
CA MET A 785 -5.76 -12.07 -12.14
C MET A 785 -4.83 -13.25 -12.36
N ILE A 786 -5.14 -14.11 -13.33
CA ILE A 786 -4.31 -15.26 -13.63
C ILE A 786 -3.10 -14.91 -14.49
N ILE A 787 -3.25 -13.98 -15.44
CA ILE A 787 -2.12 -13.52 -16.27
C ILE A 787 -1.06 -12.85 -15.38
N GLU A 788 -1.43 -12.06 -14.39
CA GLU A 788 -0.50 -11.45 -13.41
C GLU A 788 0.25 -12.51 -12.60
N LYS A 789 -0.44 -13.55 -12.13
CA LYS A 789 0.16 -14.59 -11.28
C LYS A 789 1.01 -15.59 -12.07
N ALA A 790 0.58 -15.94 -13.28
CA ALA A 790 1.22 -16.92 -14.14
C ALA A 790 1.18 -16.43 -15.60
N PRO A 791 2.25 -15.78 -16.11
CA PRO A 791 2.27 -15.12 -17.41
C PRO A 791 1.78 -16.00 -18.58
N LEU A 792 2.15 -17.29 -18.57
CA LEU A 792 1.77 -18.24 -19.63
C LEU A 792 0.29 -18.65 -19.62
N GLN A 793 -0.47 -18.31 -18.57
CA GLN A 793 -1.91 -18.51 -18.54
C GLN A 793 -2.67 -17.59 -19.50
N ALA A 794 -2.00 -16.58 -20.08
CA ALA A 794 -2.52 -15.84 -21.24
C ALA A 794 -2.85 -16.79 -22.42
N TYR A 795 -2.10 -17.88 -22.60
CA TYR A 795 -2.30 -18.85 -23.68
C TYR A 795 -3.16 -20.04 -23.25
N THR A 796 -3.05 -20.49 -22.00
CA THR A 796 -3.72 -21.73 -21.57
C THR A 796 -5.06 -21.49 -20.91
N SER A 797 -5.21 -20.50 -20.02
CA SER A 797 -6.51 -20.20 -19.42
C SER A 797 -7.24 -19.16 -20.27
N ALA A 798 -6.65 -17.97 -20.43
CA ALA A 798 -7.35 -16.83 -21.02
C ALA A 798 -7.82 -17.10 -22.45
N LEU A 799 -6.93 -17.59 -23.33
CA LEU A 799 -7.26 -17.88 -24.72
C LEU A 799 -8.26 -19.05 -24.86
N VAL A 800 -8.13 -20.07 -24.03
CA VAL A 800 -8.93 -21.29 -24.10
C VAL A 800 -10.36 -21.07 -23.63
N PHE A 801 -10.54 -20.32 -22.54
CA PHE A 801 -11.86 -20.00 -21.98
C PHE A 801 -12.51 -18.75 -22.58
N ALA A 802 -11.77 -17.93 -23.36
CA ALA A 802 -12.37 -16.81 -24.09
C ALA A 802 -13.52 -17.28 -24.99
N PRO A 803 -14.61 -16.50 -25.14
CA PRO A 803 -15.76 -16.88 -25.98
C PRO A 803 -15.37 -17.23 -27.41
N THR A 804 -16.13 -18.10 -28.08
CA THR A 804 -15.80 -18.52 -29.45
C THR A 804 -15.84 -17.37 -30.45
N ASP A 805 -16.66 -16.34 -30.19
CA ASP A 805 -16.73 -15.15 -31.02
C ASP A 805 -15.72 -14.05 -30.71
N SER A 806 -14.95 -14.19 -29.62
CA SER A 806 -13.85 -13.27 -29.30
C SER A 806 -12.90 -13.14 -30.49
N MET A 807 -12.62 -11.90 -30.89
CA MET A 807 -11.69 -11.58 -31.96
C MET A 807 -10.28 -12.01 -31.59
N ILE A 808 -9.84 -11.74 -30.36
CA ILE A 808 -8.54 -12.17 -29.83
C ILE A 808 -8.43 -13.70 -29.92
N LYS A 809 -9.46 -14.44 -29.53
CA LYS A 809 -9.47 -15.90 -29.67
C LYS A 809 -9.34 -16.35 -31.12
N LYS A 810 -10.13 -15.77 -32.03
CA LYS A 810 -10.07 -16.09 -33.47
C LYS A 810 -8.69 -15.81 -34.08
N ILE A 811 -8.08 -14.67 -33.70
CA ILE A 811 -6.76 -14.24 -34.18
C ILE A 811 -5.65 -15.17 -33.66
N PHE A 812 -5.67 -15.48 -32.37
CA PHE A 812 -4.60 -16.24 -31.71
C PHE A 812 -4.90 -17.73 -31.54
N LYS A 813 -5.93 -18.28 -32.23
CA LYS A 813 -6.32 -19.69 -32.15
C LYS A 813 -5.15 -20.68 -32.29
N LYS A 814 -4.16 -20.35 -33.12
CA LYS A 814 -2.94 -21.16 -33.31
C LYS A 814 -2.06 -21.29 -32.07
N GLU A 815 -2.20 -20.37 -31.11
CA GLU A 815 -1.45 -20.35 -29.86
C GLU A 815 -2.12 -21.20 -28.76
N GLU A 816 -3.33 -21.72 -28.99
CA GLU A 816 -3.98 -22.64 -28.06
C GLU A 816 -3.09 -23.86 -27.79
N PRO A 817 -3.02 -24.33 -26.54
CA PRO A 817 -2.26 -25.52 -26.19
C PRO A 817 -2.83 -26.76 -26.90
N GLY A 818 -2.07 -27.37 -27.82
CA GLY A 818 -2.49 -28.58 -28.54
C GLY A 818 -2.68 -29.84 -27.67
N TRP A 819 -2.34 -29.79 -26.37
CA TRP A 819 -2.65 -30.84 -25.41
C TRP A 819 -4.09 -30.78 -24.88
N ILE A 820 -4.82 -29.68 -25.12
CA ILE A 820 -6.26 -29.55 -24.86
C ILE A 820 -7.02 -29.86 -26.16
N SER A 821 -7.82 -30.92 -26.18
CA SER A 821 -8.47 -31.41 -27.41
C SER A 821 -9.92 -30.99 -27.58
N THR A 822 -10.69 -30.82 -26.50
CA THR A 822 -12.07 -30.29 -26.56
C THR A 822 -12.47 -29.74 -25.19
N ILE A 823 -13.19 -28.61 -25.20
CA ILE A 823 -13.95 -28.07 -24.07
C ILE A 823 -15.37 -27.85 -24.57
N SER A 824 -16.36 -28.52 -23.96
CA SER A 824 -17.73 -28.57 -24.46
C SER A 824 -18.54 -27.28 -24.23
N VAL A 825 -18.09 -26.36 -23.37
CA VAL A 825 -18.91 -25.23 -22.88
C VAL A 825 -18.09 -23.94 -22.84
N VAL A 826 -17.69 -23.44 -24.01
CA VAL A 826 -17.24 -22.05 -24.13
C VAL A 826 -18.37 -21.29 -24.79
N GLU A 827 -18.82 -20.20 -24.15
CA GLU A 827 -19.90 -19.36 -24.65
C GLU A 827 -19.56 -18.74 -26.02
N ALA A 828 -20.58 -18.42 -26.82
CA ALA A 828 -20.36 -17.78 -28.10
C ALA A 828 -19.83 -16.35 -27.91
N GLU A 829 -20.51 -15.58 -27.08
CA GLU A 829 -20.21 -14.17 -26.79
C GLU A 829 -19.73 -13.99 -25.35
N TRP A 830 -19.17 -12.82 -25.05
CA TRP A 830 -18.86 -12.44 -23.67
C TRP A 830 -20.15 -12.31 -22.87
N ASN A 831 -20.23 -12.94 -21.70
CA ASN A 831 -21.35 -12.77 -20.79
C ASN A 831 -21.42 -11.36 -20.19
N ALA A 832 -22.45 -11.14 -19.36
CA ALA A 832 -22.64 -9.90 -18.63
C ALA A 832 -21.48 -9.60 -17.67
N CYS A 833 -20.85 -10.62 -17.07
CA CYS A 833 -19.78 -10.45 -16.10
C CYS A 833 -18.51 -9.92 -16.78
N THR A 834 -18.29 -8.62 -16.64
CA THR A 834 -17.10 -7.92 -17.15
C THR A 834 -15.85 -8.27 -16.37
N GLN A 835 -16.01 -8.49 -15.07
CA GLN A 835 -14.90 -8.66 -14.16
C GLN A 835 -15.33 -9.41 -12.91
N THR A 836 -14.43 -10.28 -12.43
CA THR A 836 -14.49 -10.86 -11.08
C THR A 836 -13.31 -10.33 -10.28
N LEU A 837 -13.57 -9.57 -9.21
CA LEU A 837 -12.58 -9.04 -8.29
C LEU A 837 -12.45 -10.04 -7.12
N GLU A 838 -11.28 -10.68 -7.03
CA GLU A 838 -10.95 -11.60 -5.95
C GLU A 838 -9.89 -10.97 -5.02
N GLY A 839 -10.08 -11.12 -3.72
CA GLY A 839 -9.06 -10.71 -2.74
C GLY A 839 -9.56 -10.59 -1.30
N HIS A 840 -10.87 -10.58 -1.06
CA HIS A 840 -11.42 -10.79 0.27
C HIS A 840 -11.22 -12.23 0.74
N GLY A 841 -11.04 -12.40 2.05
CA GLY A 841 -10.82 -13.71 2.69
C GLY A 841 -12.11 -14.44 3.08
N SER A 842 -13.26 -13.78 3.00
CA SER A 842 -14.58 -14.31 3.38
C SER A 842 -15.68 -13.62 2.54
N SER A 843 -16.95 -13.89 2.86
CA SER A 843 -18.15 -13.32 2.20
C SER A 843 -18.07 -11.81 2.03
N VAL A 844 -18.46 -11.31 0.86
CA VAL A 844 -18.57 -9.86 0.59
C VAL A 844 -20.00 -9.43 0.88
N LEU A 845 -20.18 -8.68 1.97
CA LEU A 845 -21.50 -8.32 2.51
C LEU A 845 -22.05 -7.03 1.90
N SER A 846 -21.17 -6.14 1.40
CA SER A 846 -21.59 -4.85 0.85
C SER A 846 -20.67 -4.36 -0.26
N VAL A 847 -21.24 -3.73 -1.28
CA VAL A 847 -20.50 -3.06 -2.36
C VAL A 847 -21.07 -1.67 -2.67
N ALA A 848 -20.23 -0.72 -3.05
CA ALA A 848 -20.64 0.62 -3.47
C ALA A 848 -19.71 1.20 -4.56
N PHE A 849 -20.26 1.91 -5.55
CA PHE A 849 -19.45 2.67 -6.51
C PHE A 849 -19.10 4.07 -5.98
N SER A 850 -17.94 4.59 -6.38
CA SER A 850 -17.64 6.01 -6.28
C SER A 850 -18.54 6.82 -7.22
N ALA A 851 -18.74 8.11 -6.93
CA ALA A 851 -19.64 8.98 -7.70
C ALA A 851 -19.25 9.16 -9.19
N ASP A 852 -18.03 8.81 -9.59
CA ASP A 852 -17.56 8.78 -10.99
C ASP A 852 -17.50 7.37 -11.62
N GLY A 853 -17.82 6.34 -10.85
CA GLY A 853 -17.77 4.95 -11.27
C GLY A 853 -16.35 4.42 -11.55
N GLN A 854 -15.30 5.15 -11.17
CA GLN A 854 -13.90 4.73 -11.35
C GLN A 854 -13.42 3.80 -10.23
N ARG A 855 -14.08 3.83 -9.07
CA ARG A 855 -13.76 2.99 -7.92
C ARG A 855 -14.98 2.21 -7.41
N VAL A 856 -14.73 1.03 -6.85
CA VAL A 856 -15.70 0.23 -6.09
C VAL A 856 -15.14 -0.02 -4.71
N ALA A 857 -15.96 0.14 -3.67
CA ALA A 857 -15.65 -0.24 -2.30
C ALA A 857 -16.42 -1.50 -1.97
N SER A 858 -15.82 -2.41 -1.22
CA SER A 858 -16.45 -3.65 -0.77
C SER A 858 -16.15 -3.91 0.70
N GLY A 859 -17.17 -4.19 1.50
CA GLY A 859 -17.05 -4.64 2.89
C GLY A 859 -17.26 -6.14 3.00
N SER A 860 -16.44 -6.81 3.81
CA SER A 860 -16.47 -8.26 3.96
C SER A 860 -16.53 -8.73 5.41
N ASP A 861 -16.98 -9.96 5.56
CA ASP A 861 -16.90 -10.74 6.79
C ASP A 861 -15.44 -10.98 7.27
N ASP A 862 -14.46 -10.81 6.39
CA ASP A 862 -13.03 -10.80 6.75
C ASP A 862 -12.59 -9.58 7.59
N LYS A 863 -13.53 -8.69 7.95
CA LYS A 863 -13.36 -7.47 8.73
C LYS A 863 -12.66 -6.32 8.00
N THR A 864 -12.43 -6.48 6.70
CA THR A 864 -11.77 -5.48 5.86
C THR A 864 -12.74 -4.82 4.89
N ILE A 865 -12.40 -3.60 4.49
CA ILE A 865 -12.98 -2.97 3.30
C ILE A 865 -11.91 -2.95 2.22
N LYS A 866 -12.23 -3.23 0.97
CA LYS A 866 -11.30 -3.05 -0.16
C LYS A 866 -11.84 -2.02 -1.13
N ILE A 867 -10.95 -1.17 -1.64
CA ILE A 867 -11.26 -0.27 -2.76
C ILE A 867 -10.56 -0.82 -4.00
N TRP A 868 -11.30 -0.84 -5.09
CA TRP A 868 -10.89 -1.41 -6.37
C TRP A 868 -10.98 -0.34 -7.45
N ASP A 869 -10.00 -0.31 -8.34
CA ASP A 869 -10.08 0.46 -9.58
C ASP A 869 -10.91 -0.30 -10.62
N THR A 870 -11.98 0.32 -11.12
CA THR A 870 -12.95 -0.37 -12.00
C THR A 870 -12.45 -0.55 -13.43
N ALA A 871 -11.40 0.17 -13.82
CA ALA A 871 -10.81 0.09 -15.15
C ALA A 871 -9.78 -1.04 -15.25
N SER A 872 -8.88 -1.12 -14.28
CA SER A 872 -7.81 -2.10 -14.22
C SER A 872 -8.19 -3.33 -13.42
N GLY A 873 -9.17 -3.27 -12.51
CA GLY A 873 -9.46 -4.38 -11.60
C GLY A 873 -8.50 -4.56 -10.45
N THR A 874 -7.59 -3.61 -10.24
CA THR A 874 -6.63 -3.68 -9.14
C THR A 874 -7.33 -3.32 -7.83
N GLY A 875 -7.01 -4.03 -6.75
CA GLY A 875 -7.30 -3.54 -5.40
C GLY A 875 -6.35 -2.39 -5.09
N THR A 876 -6.87 -1.16 -5.03
CA THR A 876 -6.09 0.05 -4.73
C THR A 876 -5.87 0.20 -3.23
N GLN A 877 -6.85 -0.18 -2.41
CA GLN A 877 -6.80 -0.04 -0.95
C GLN A 877 -7.34 -1.28 -0.25
N THR A 878 -6.79 -1.62 0.92
CA THR A 878 -7.43 -2.47 1.92
C THR A 878 -7.49 -1.70 3.24
N LEU A 879 -8.68 -1.40 3.71
CA LEU A 879 -8.98 -0.66 4.93
C LEU A 879 -9.19 -1.66 6.05
N GLU A 880 -8.26 -1.67 7.00
CA GLU A 880 -8.26 -2.56 8.16
C GLU A 880 -8.44 -1.73 9.43
N GLY A 881 -9.28 -2.19 10.36
CA GLY A 881 -9.50 -1.50 11.64
C GLY A 881 -10.82 -1.81 12.33
N HIS A 882 -11.78 -2.42 11.65
CA HIS A 882 -12.97 -2.97 12.30
C HIS A 882 -12.64 -4.25 13.10
N GLY A 883 -13.27 -4.39 14.26
CA GLY A 883 -13.12 -5.56 15.14
C GLY A 883 -13.94 -6.79 14.69
N GLY A 884 -14.92 -6.58 13.82
CA GLY A 884 -15.86 -7.59 13.33
C GLY A 884 -16.25 -7.38 11.87
N SER A 885 -17.14 -8.25 11.36
CA SER A 885 -17.61 -8.27 9.97
C SER A 885 -18.15 -6.90 9.54
N VAL A 886 -17.81 -6.46 8.32
CA VAL A 886 -18.28 -5.18 7.78
C VAL A 886 -19.55 -5.40 6.97
N TRP A 887 -20.69 -4.98 7.52
CA TRP A 887 -22.02 -5.24 6.95
C TRP A 887 -22.42 -4.26 5.86
N SER A 888 -21.89 -3.04 5.89
CA SER A 888 -22.29 -2.01 4.93
C SER A 888 -21.15 -1.05 4.65
N VAL A 889 -21.00 -0.65 3.38
CA VAL A 889 -20.09 0.39 2.93
C VAL A 889 -20.80 1.39 2.04
N ALA A 890 -20.41 2.66 2.10
CA ALA A 890 -20.93 3.73 1.25
C ALA A 890 -19.85 4.73 0.89
N PHE A 891 -19.75 5.17 -0.36
CA PHE A 891 -18.90 6.30 -0.75
C PHE A 891 -19.59 7.64 -0.45
N SER A 892 -18.79 8.64 -0.09
CA SER A 892 -19.24 10.02 -0.07
C SER A 892 -19.41 10.57 -1.49
N PRO A 893 -20.33 11.52 -1.71
CA PRO A 893 -20.52 12.17 -3.02
C PRO A 893 -19.29 12.92 -3.54
N ASP A 894 -18.44 13.42 -2.63
CA ASP A 894 -17.19 14.12 -2.94
C ASP A 894 -16.06 13.19 -3.41
N ARG A 895 -16.26 11.85 -3.37
CA ARG A 895 -15.31 10.79 -3.76
C ARG A 895 -14.10 10.60 -2.83
N GLU A 896 -14.01 11.41 -1.78
CA GLU A 896 -12.85 11.43 -0.89
C GLU A 896 -13.02 10.52 0.32
N ARG A 897 -14.25 10.07 0.64
CA ARG A 897 -14.52 9.29 1.86
C ARG A 897 -15.33 8.02 1.60
N VAL A 898 -15.16 7.04 2.47
CA VAL A 898 -15.96 5.80 2.56
C VAL A 898 -16.48 5.69 3.99
N ALA A 899 -17.75 5.38 4.20
CA ALA A 899 -18.30 5.03 5.50
C ALA A 899 -18.49 3.52 5.55
N SER A 900 -18.26 2.89 6.70
CA SER A 900 -18.50 1.47 6.91
C SER A 900 -19.17 1.19 8.25
N GLY A 901 -20.16 0.30 8.27
CA GLY A 901 -20.82 -0.20 9.47
C GLY A 901 -20.42 -1.65 9.76
N SER A 902 -20.17 -1.99 11.02
CA SER A 902 -19.63 -3.29 11.41
C SER A 902 -20.37 -3.95 12.58
N ASP A 903 -20.14 -5.25 12.71
CA ASP A 903 -20.50 -6.08 13.88
C ASP A 903 -19.87 -5.60 15.19
N ASP A 904 -18.77 -4.84 15.11
CA ASP A 904 -18.14 -4.20 16.27
C ASP A 904 -18.92 -3.01 16.86
N LYS A 905 -20.13 -2.75 16.34
CA LYS A 905 -21.08 -1.70 16.77
C LYS A 905 -20.64 -0.28 16.42
N THR A 906 -19.55 -0.13 15.66
CA THR A 906 -19.03 1.18 15.25
C THR A 906 -19.33 1.46 13.77
N ILE A 907 -19.37 2.74 13.44
CA ILE A 907 -19.24 3.21 12.06
C ILE A 907 -17.86 3.83 11.92
N LYS A 908 -17.13 3.51 10.87
CA LYS A 908 -15.87 4.19 10.54
C LYS A 908 -16.01 4.98 9.26
N ILE A 909 -15.50 6.20 9.27
CA ILE A 909 -15.33 7.00 8.06
C ILE A 909 -13.86 6.91 7.69
N TRP A 910 -13.59 6.61 6.45
CA TRP A 910 -12.28 6.43 5.87
C TRP A 910 -12.06 7.45 4.78
N ASP A 911 -10.81 7.83 4.55
CA ASP A 911 -10.45 8.55 3.34
C ASP A 911 -10.13 7.52 2.22
N ALA A 912 -10.75 7.72 1.05
CA ALA A 912 -10.78 6.76 -0.05
C ALA A 912 -9.48 6.68 -0.85
N ALA A 913 -8.66 7.74 -0.84
CA ALA A 913 -7.36 7.75 -1.50
C ALA A 913 -6.29 7.17 -0.58
N SER A 914 -6.40 7.49 0.71
CA SER A 914 -5.43 7.19 1.74
C SER A 914 -5.60 5.83 2.40
N GLY A 915 -6.85 5.41 2.54
CA GLY A 915 -7.28 4.26 3.30
C GLY A 915 -7.28 4.46 4.82
N THR A 916 -7.09 5.67 5.31
CA THR A 916 -7.04 6.00 6.76
C THR A 916 -8.43 6.13 7.34
N CYS A 917 -8.62 5.71 8.60
CA CYS A 917 -9.85 5.94 9.35
C CYS A 917 -9.85 7.38 9.89
N THR A 918 -10.64 8.27 9.27
CA THR A 918 -10.75 9.68 9.68
C THR A 918 -11.63 9.86 10.91
N GLN A 919 -12.68 9.05 11.08
CA GLN A 919 -13.56 9.09 12.25
C GLN A 919 -14.02 7.68 12.64
N THR A 920 -14.16 7.44 13.95
CA THR A 920 -14.87 6.27 14.50
C THR A 920 -16.07 6.76 15.29
N LEU A 921 -17.27 6.43 14.82
CA LEU A 921 -18.55 6.83 15.38
C LEU A 921 -19.03 5.73 16.33
N GLU A 922 -19.02 6.03 17.62
CA GLU A 922 -19.45 5.12 18.68
C GLU A 922 -20.79 5.59 19.27
N GLY A 923 -21.71 4.67 19.51
CA GLY A 923 -22.99 4.99 20.16
C GLY A 923 -24.13 4.00 19.90
N HIS A 924 -24.00 3.10 18.93
CA HIS A 924 -24.95 2.00 18.75
C HIS A 924 -24.72 0.88 19.79
N GLY A 925 -25.82 0.28 20.24
CA GLY A 925 -25.81 -0.81 21.22
C GLY A 925 -25.65 -2.21 20.61
N GLY A 926 -25.91 -2.34 19.30
CA GLY A 926 -25.84 -3.57 18.50
C GLY A 926 -25.01 -3.38 17.23
N ARG A 927 -24.92 -4.42 16.40
CA ARG A 927 -24.20 -4.35 15.11
C ARG A 927 -24.84 -3.30 14.22
N VAL A 928 -24.00 -2.60 13.46
CA VAL A 928 -24.47 -1.65 12.45
C VAL A 928 -24.67 -2.40 11.14
N GLN A 929 -25.93 -2.60 10.75
CA GLN A 929 -26.30 -3.37 9.55
C GLN A 929 -26.17 -2.55 8.27
N SER A 930 -26.40 -1.23 8.35
CA SER A 930 -26.45 -0.37 7.17
C SER A 930 -25.94 1.03 7.46
N VAL A 931 -25.21 1.61 6.51
CA VAL A 931 -24.76 3.01 6.52
C VAL A 931 -25.02 3.68 5.18
N ALA A 932 -25.32 4.98 5.19
CA ALA A 932 -25.50 5.79 3.99
C ALA A 932 -25.01 7.23 4.22
N PHE A 933 -24.35 7.82 3.22
CA PHE A 933 -24.05 9.26 3.23
C PHE A 933 -25.25 10.08 2.75
N SER A 934 -25.41 11.29 3.29
CA SER A 934 -26.30 12.28 2.72
C SER A 934 -25.75 12.80 1.37
N PRO A 935 -26.61 13.32 0.48
CA PRO A 935 -26.19 13.83 -0.84
C PRO A 935 -25.18 14.99 -0.82
N ASP A 936 -25.11 15.74 0.29
CA ASP A 936 -24.13 16.81 0.53
C ASP A 936 -22.82 16.29 1.16
N GLY A 937 -22.74 15.00 1.48
CA GLY A 937 -21.61 14.35 2.16
C GLY A 937 -21.36 14.81 3.60
N GLN A 938 -22.25 15.61 4.19
CA GLN A 938 -22.04 16.19 5.53
C GLN A 938 -22.58 15.29 6.64
N ARG A 939 -23.51 14.38 6.33
CA ARG A 939 -24.15 13.50 7.31
C ARG A 939 -24.01 12.03 6.91
N VAL A 940 -24.01 11.16 7.92
CA VAL A 940 -24.09 9.70 7.76
C VAL A 940 -25.32 9.20 8.51
N ALA A 941 -26.14 8.35 7.90
CA ALA A 941 -27.20 7.62 8.56
C ALA A 941 -26.72 6.19 8.82
N SER A 942 -27.09 5.62 9.96
CA SER A 942 -26.79 4.22 10.29
C SER A 942 -27.99 3.51 10.91
N GLY A 943 -28.26 2.28 10.47
CA GLY A 943 -29.25 1.37 11.03
C GLY A 943 -28.59 0.22 11.78
N SER A 944 -29.16 -0.16 12.93
CA SER A 944 -28.54 -1.11 13.86
C SER A 944 -29.51 -2.14 14.42
N ASP A 945 -28.94 -3.23 14.93
CA ASP A 945 -29.65 -4.26 15.71
C ASP A 945 -30.19 -3.73 17.05
N ASP A 946 -29.79 -2.53 17.49
CA ASP A 946 -30.41 -1.86 18.65
C ASP A 946 -31.78 -1.23 18.35
N HIS A 947 -32.33 -1.46 17.15
CA HIS A 947 -33.64 -1.00 16.69
C HIS A 947 -33.71 0.52 16.43
N THR A 948 -32.57 1.21 16.46
CA THR A 948 -32.48 2.66 16.21
C THR A 948 -31.82 2.97 14.89
N ILE A 949 -32.17 4.15 14.33
CA ILE A 949 -31.37 4.79 13.29
C ILE A 949 -30.67 5.99 13.90
N LYS A 950 -29.38 6.18 13.63
CA LYS A 950 -28.64 7.37 14.07
C LYS A 950 -28.20 8.19 12.88
N ILE A 951 -28.31 9.52 13.00
CA ILE A 951 -27.75 10.47 12.05
C ILE A 951 -26.53 11.11 12.70
N TRP A 952 -25.42 11.13 11.97
CA TRP A 952 -24.12 11.59 12.42
C TRP A 952 -23.66 12.74 11.56
N ASP A 953 -22.95 13.68 12.15
CA ASP A 953 -22.14 14.64 11.41
C ASP A 953 -20.84 13.98 10.95
N ALA A 954 -20.60 13.94 9.64
CA ALA A 954 -19.53 13.17 9.03
C ALA A 954 -18.12 13.75 9.32
N ALA A 955 -18.03 15.02 9.72
CA ALA A 955 -16.75 15.70 9.97
C ALA A 955 -16.32 15.60 11.44
N SER A 956 -17.26 15.88 12.36
CA SER A 956 -17.05 15.86 13.82
C SER A 956 -17.26 14.49 14.46
N GLY A 957 -17.97 13.60 13.76
CA GLY A 957 -18.35 12.29 14.25
C GLY A 957 -19.44 12.29 15.33
N THR A 958 -20.08 13.44 15.59
CA THR A 958 -21.13 13.54 16.61
C THR A 958 -22.47 13.01 16.11
N CYS A 959 -23.20 12.28 16.96
CA CYS A 959 -24.58 11.87 16.70
C CYS A 959 -25.50 13.10 16.81
N THR A 960 -26.14 13.51 15.71
CA THR A 960 -27.06 14.64 15.65
C THR A 960 -28.49 14.24 15.99
N GLN A 961 -28.93 13.05 15.57
CA GLN A 961 -30.28 12.53 15.86
C GLN A 961 -30.24 11.03 16.13
N THR A 962 -31.13 10.56 17.00
CA THR A 962 -31.46 9.13 17.18
C THR A 962 -32.95 8.94 16.92
N LEU A 963 -33.28 8.16 15.89
CA LEU A 963 -34.63 7.89 15.45
C LEU A 963 -35.07 6.55 16.04
N GLU A 964 -36.09 6.59 16.89
CA GLU A 964 -36.66 5.44 17.57
C GLU A 964 -38.08 5.17 17.08
N GLY A 965 -38.43 3.90 16.86
CA GLY A 965 -39.81 3.52 16.49
C GLY A 965 -39.95 2.22 15.71
N HIS A 966 -38.87 1.60 15.25
CA HIS A 966 -38.91 0.23 14.73
C HIS A 966 -39.03 -0.80 15.88
N GLY A 967 -39.74 -1.89 15.61
CA GLY A 967 -39.98 -2.96 16.59
C GLY A 967 -38.91 -4.06 16.62
N SER A 968 -37.92 -3.99 15.72
CA SER A 968 -36.86 -4.99 15.54
C SER A 968 -35.62 -4.34 14.89
N SER A 969 -34.57 -5.12 14.61
CA SER A 969 -33.33 -4.67 13.96
C SER A 969 -33.62 -3.84 12.71
N VAL A 970 -32.90 -2.71 12.56
CA VAL A 970 -32.93 -1.90 11.34
C VAL A 970 -31.87 -2.45 10.39
N LEU A 971 -32.32 -3.09 9.30
CA LEU A 971 -31.47 -3.82 8.37
C LEU A 971 -30.91 -2.95 7.25
N SER A 972 -31.64 -1.88 6.87
CA SER A 972 -31.23 -0.98 5.78
C SER A 972 -31.65 0.45 6.04
N VAL A 973 -30.81 1.40 5.64
CA VAL A 973 -31.10 2.85 5.65
C VAL A 973 -30.68 3.50 4.33
N ALA A 974 -31.45 4.48 3.86
CA ALA A 974 -31.12 5.27 2.68
C ALA A 974 -31.57 6.73 2.85
N PHE A 975 -30.76 7.70 2.41
CA PHE A 975 -31.18 9.10 2.32
C PHE A 975 -31.99 9.35 1.04
N SER A 976 -32.95 10.26 1.11
CA SER A 976 -33.57 10.83 -0.08
C SER A 976 -32.56 11.72 -0.84
N PRO A 977 -32.74 11.93 -2.16
CA PRO A 977 -31.84 12.75 -2.98
C PRO A 977 -31.70 14.22 -2.56
N ASP A 978 -32.69 14.76 -1.85
CA ASP A 978 -32.66 16.11 -1.24
C ASP A 978 -32.03 16.15 0.17
N GLY A 979 -31.66 14.99 0.71
CA GLY A 979 -31.12 14.81 2.05
C GLY A 979 -32.08 15.17 3.19
N GLN A 980 -33.37 15.39 2.91
CA GLN A 980 -34.36 15.79 3.91
C GLN A 980 -35.04 14.60 4.58
N ARG A 981 -35.08 13.44 3.93
CA ARG A 981 -35.73 12.23 4.42
C ARG A 981 -34.75 11.05 4.51
N VAL A 982 -35.03 10.12 5.41
CA VAL A 982 -34.37 8.82 5.50
C VAL A 982 -35.43 7.73 5.41
N ALA A 983 -35.20 6.71 4.59
CA ALA A 983 -35.99 5.49 4.57
C ALA A 983 -35.24 4.41 5.36
N SER A 984 -35.96 3.61 6.12
CA SER A 984 -35.39 2.48 6.86
C SER A 984 -36.24 1.21 6.69
N GLY A 985 -35.58 0.09 6.42
CA GLY A 985 -36.18 -1.25 6.42
C GLY A 985 -35.80 -2.03 7.68
N SER A 986 -36.73 -2.80 8.23
CA SER A 986 -36.54 -3.50 9.50
C SER A 986 -37.03 -4.96 9.47
N GLY A 987 -36.51 -5.76 10.41
CA GLY A 987 -37.04 -7.08 10.76
C GLY A 987 -38.47 -7.05 11.32
N ASP A 988 -39.04 -5.87 11.61
CA ASP A 988 -40.45 -5.72 11.95
C ASP A 988 -41.40 -5.77 10.73
N LYS A 989 -40.84 -6.02 9.54
CA LYS A 989 -41.54 -6.13 8.25
C LYS A 989 -42.07 -4.81 7.68
N THR A 990 -41.72 -3.69 8.30
CA THR A 990 -42.14 -2.36 7.86
C THR A 990 -40.99 -1.58 7.24
N ILE A 991 -41.33 -0.63 6.37
CA ILE A 991 -40.43 0.46 5.97
C ILE A 991 -40.92 1.74 6.63
N LYS A 992 -40.04 2.53 7.24
CA LYS A 992 -40.39 3.85 7.78
C LYS A 992 -39.66 4.94 7.01
N ILE A 993 -40.37 6.04 6.77
CA ILE A 993 -39.79 7.27 6.21
C ILE A 993 -39.72 8.28 7.35
N TRP A 994 -38.57 8.92 7.50
CA TRP A 994 -38.27 9.85 8.59
C TRP A 994 -37.91 11.21 8.03
N ASP A 995 -38.32 12.26 8.71
CA ASP A 995 -37.79 13.61 8.50
C ASP A 995 -36.44 13.74 9.22
N THR A 996 -35.38 14.06 8.48
CA THR A 996 -34.00 14.07 9.01
C THR A 996 -33.73 15.17 10.01
N ALA A 997 -34.45 16.30 9.93
CA ALA A 997 -34.21 17.46 10.79
C ALA A 997 -34.91 17.31 12.14
N SER A 998 -36.19 16.91 12.11
CA SER A 998 -37.02 16.71 13.30
C SER A 998 -36.86 15.33 13.94
N GLY A 999 -36.37 14.35 13.19
CA GLY A 999 -36.28 12.96 13.62
C GLY A 999 -37.64 12.24 13.72
N THR A 1000 -38.71 12.81 13.14
CA THR A 1000 -40.06 12.26 13.23
C THR A 1000 -40.34 11.26 12.10
N CYS A 1001 -41.05 10.17 12.40
CA CYS A 1001 -41.54 9.23 11.39
C CYS A 1001 -42.71 9.87 10.62
N THR A 1002 -42.52 10.11 9.31
CA THR A 1002 -43.53 10.70 8.42
C THR A 1002 -44.47 9.66 7.82
N GLN A 1003 -43.96 8.47 7.50
CA GLN A 1003 -44.74 7.37 6.94
C GLN A 1003 -44.28 6.01 7.51
N THR A 1004 -45.22 5.08 7.67
CA THR A 1004 -44.94 3.65 7.91
C THR A 1004 -45.59 2.85 6.79
N LEU A 1005 -44.78 2.19 5.97
CA LEU A 1005 -45.18 1.40 4.82
C LEU A 1005 -45.28 -0.07 5.26
N GLU A 1006 -46.50 -0.58 5.26
CA GLU A 1006 -46.82 -1.96 5.66
C GLU A 1006 -47.26 -2.76 4.43
N GLY A 1007 -46.79 -4.00 4.30
CA GLY A 1007 -47.21 -4.90 3.23
C GLY A 1007 -46.24 -6.02 2.87
N HIS A 1008 -45.00 -6.00 3.35
CA HIS A 1008 -44.10 -7.15 3.25
C HIS A 1008 -44.47 -8.26 4.24
N GLY A 1009 -44.32 -9.50 3.81
CA GLY A 1009 -44.59 -10.70 4.62
C GLY A 1009 -43.45 -11.11 5.55
N GLY A 1010 -42.24 -10.60 5.30
CA GLY A 1010 -40.98 -10.92 5.98
C GLY A 1010 -40.12 -9.69 6.26
N SER A 1011 -38.90 -9.92 6.79
CA SER A 1011 -37.96 -8.85 7.13
C SER A 1011 -37.56 -8.07 5.88
N VAL A 1012 -37.47 -6.74 6.00
CA VAL A 1012 -37.04 -5.88 4.88
C VAL A 1012 -35.53 -5.67 4.95
N TRP A 1013 -34.79 -6.37 4.09
CA TRP A 1013 -33.31 -6.35 4.08
C TRP A 1013 -32.70 -5.14 3.41
N SER A 1014 -33.37 -4.54 2.43
CA SER A 1014 -32.82 -3.42 1.67
C SER A 1014 -33.91 -2.43 1.30
N VAL A 1015 -33.58 -1.14 1.40
CA VAL A 1015 -34.41 -0.04 0.91
C VAL A 1015 -33.58 0.93 0.07
N ALA A 1016 -34.17 1.51 -0.98
CA ALA A 1016 -33.52 2.51 -1.81
C ALA A 1016 -34.53 3.56 -2.30
N PHE A 1017 -34.16 4.84 -2.28
CA PHE A 1017 -34.93 5.89 -2.93
C PHE A 1017 -34.68 5.91 -4.44
N SER A 1018 -35.70 6.25 -5.21
CA SER A 1018 -35.52 6.66 -6.61
C SER A 1018 -34.79 8.01 -6.68
N PRO A 1019 -34.08 8.31 -7.79
CA PRO A 1019 -33.33 9.57 -7.95
C PRO A 1019 -34.17 10.86 -7.88
N ASP A 1020 -35.47 10.79 -8.14
CA ASP A 1020 -36.44 11.88 -7.99
C ASP A 1020 -37.03 12.00 -6.56
N GLY A 1021 -36.67 11.07 -5.67
CA GLY A 1021 -37.15 10.98 -4.30
C GLY A 1021 -38.65 10.67 -4.17
N GLN A 1022 -39.33 10.30 -5.25
CA GLN A 1022 -40.78 10.06 -5.26
C GLN A 1022 -41.13 8.62 -4.93
N ARG A 1023 -40.24 7.66 -5.21
CA ARG A 1023 -40.45 6.23 -4.98
C ARG A 1023 -39.41 5.66 -4.02
N VAL A 1024 -39.79 4.60 -3.31
CA VAL A 1024 -38.87 3.75 -2.54
C VAL A 1024 -39.02 2.33 -3.04
N ALA A 1025 -37.92 1.63 -3.26
CA ALA A 1025 -37.89 0.19 -3.53
C ALA A 1025 -37.45 -0.53 -2.26
N SER A 1026 -38.04 -1.70 -1.99
CA SER A 1026 -37.69 -2.54 -0.84
C SER A 1026 -37.58 -4.00 -1.22
N GLY A 1027 -36.55 -4.69 -0.74
CA GLY A 1027 -36.35 -6.14 -0.88
C GLY A 1027 -36.54 -6.86 0.46
N SER A 1028 -37.12 -8.05 0.43
CA SER A 1028 -37.60 -8.75 1.63
C SER A 1028 -37.35 -10.26 1.63
N ASP A 1029 -37.37 -10.85 2.84
CA ASP A 1029 -37.45 -12.30 3.10
C ASP A 1029 -38.64 -12.99 2.41
N ASP A 1030 -39.69 -12.23 2.09
CA ASP A 1030 -40.85 -12.75 1.35
C ASP A 1030 -40.58 -13.02 -0.14
N LYS A 1031 -39.32 -12.87 -0.58
CA LYS A 1031 -38.84 -13.09 -1.96
C LYS A 1031 -39.34 -12.07 -2.97
N THR A 1032 -40.02 -11.01 -2.52
CA THR A 1032 -40.55 -9.95 -3.39
C THR A 1032 -39.77 -8.66 -3.25
N ILE A 1033 -39.81 -7.85 -4.31
CA ILE A 1033 -39.42 -6.44 -4.25
C ILE A 1033 -40.70 -5.62 -4.34
N LYS A 1034 -40.87 -4.61 -3.49
CA LYS A 1034 -41.99 -3.67 -3.58
C LYS A 1034 -41.49 -2.27 -3.92
N ILE A 1035 -42.21 -1.60 -4.81
CA ILE A 1035 -42.01 -0.18 -5.09
C ILE A 1035 -43.16 0.58 -4.45
N TRP A 1036 -42.85 1.66 -3.75
CA TRP A 1036 -43.77 2.45 -2.95
C TRP A 1036 -43.75 3.89 -3.42
N ASP A 1037 -44.91 4.54 -3.41
CA ASP A 1037 -44.99 5.99 -3.52
C ASP A 1037 -44.70 6.64 -2.17
N THR A 1038 -43.69 7.50 -2.12
CA THR A 1038 -43.19 8.08 -0.86
C THR A 1038 -44.14 9.05 -0.19
N ALA A 1039 -45.03 9.70 -0.95
CA ALA A 1039 -45.95 10.71 -0.45
C ALA A 1039 -47.21 10.07 0.16
N SER A 1040 -47.80 9.11 -0.56
CA SER A 1040 -49.01 8.40 -0.15
C SER A 1040 -48.74 7.18 0.73
N GLY A 1041 -47.53 6.64 0.70
CA GLY A 1041 -47.16 5.41 1.38
C GLY A 1041 -47.75 4.13 0.76
N THR A 1042 -48.27 4.22 -0.47
CA THR A 1042 -48.92 3.08 -1.15
C THR A 1042 -47.93 2.26 -1.96
N CYS A 1043 -48.11 0.93 -1.97
CA CYS A 1043 -47.34 0.02 -2.83
C CYS A 1043 -47.81 0.17 -4.28
N THR A 1044 -46.95 0.67 -5.17
CA THR A 1044 -47.23 0.86 -6.60
C THR A 1044 -46.96 -0.39 -7.43
N GLN A 1045 -45.94 -1.17 -7.08
CA GLN A 1045 -45.59 -2.42 -7.76
C GLN A 1045 -45.10 -3.48 -6.77
N THR A 1046 -45.40 -4.75 -7.05
CA THR A 1046 -44.78 -5.91 -6.39
C THR A 1046 -44.11 -6.74 -7.48
N LEU A 1047 -42.78 -6.84 -7.42
CA LEU A 1047 -41.94 -7.57 -8.37
C LEU A 1047 -41.69 -8.96 -7.81
N GLU A 1048 -42.23 -9.96 -8.50
CA GLU A 1048 -42.12 -11.37 -8.16
C GLU A 1048 -41.22 -12.08 -9.17
N GLY A 1049 -40.39 -13.01 -8.71
CA GLY A 1049 -39.53 -13.83 -9.58
C GLY A 1049 -38.20 -14.27 -8.98
N HIS A 1050 -37.80 -13.76 -7.80
CA HIS A 1050 -36.68 -14.33 -7.05
C HIS A 1050 -37.10 -15.62 -6.33
N GLY A 1051 -36.23 -16.62 -6.33
CA GLY A 1051 -36.45 -17.91 -5.68
C GLY A 1051 -36.11 -17.92 -4.18
N GLY A 1052 -35.32 -16.93 -3.73
CA GLY A 1052 -34.79 -16.77 -2.38
C GLY A 1052 -35.04 -15.38 -1.80
N TRP A 1053 -34.48 -15.11 -0.63
CA TRP A 1053 -34.60 -13.81 0.05
C TRP A 1053 -33.93 -12.72 -0.77
N VAL A 1054 -34.60 -11.57 -0.92
CA VAL A 1054 -34.02 -10.43 -1.64
C VAL A 1054 -33.20 -9.60 -0.66
N GLN A 1055 -31.88 -9.77 -0.71
CA GLN A 1055 -30.93 -9.16 0.22
C GLN A 1055 -30.62 -7.70 -0.11
N SER A 1056 -30.68 -7.33 -1.40
CA SER A 1056 -30.31 -5.99 -1.84
C SER A 1056 -31.18 -5.50 -2.99
N VAL A 1057 -31.52 -4.21 -2.97
CA VAL A 1057 -32.28 -3.54 -4.03
C VAL A 1057 -31.74 -2.12 -4.23
N VAL A 1058 -31.56 -1.71 -5.49
CA VAL A 1058 -31.09 -0.37 -5.87
C VAL A 1058 -31.79 0.12 -7.13
N PHE A 1059 -32.05 1.43 -7.22
CA PHE A 1059 -32.49 2.07 -8.46
C PHE A 1059 -31.30 2.39 -9.36
N SER A 1060 -31.52 2.33 -10.68
CA SER A 1060 -30.61 2.95 -11.64
C SER A 1060 -30.62 4.49 -11.49
N PRO A 1061 -29.53 5.18 -11.90
CA PRO A 1061 -29.43 6.65 -11.78
C PRO A 1061 -30.50 7.45 -12.53
N ASP A 1062 -31.14 6.86 -13.55
CA ASP A 1062 -32.28 7.43 -14.29
C ASP A 1062 -33.66 7.08 -13.68
N GLY A 1063 -33.68 6.25 -12.63
CA GLY A 1063 -34.88 5.77 -11.95
C GLY A 1063 -35.77 4.84 -12.78
N GLN A 1064 -35.31 4.39 -13.96
CA GLN A 1064 -36.10 3.54 -14.87
C GLN A 1064 -35.95 2.05 -14.58
N ARG A 1065 -34.84 1.64 -13.96
CA ARG A 1065 -34.56 0.24 -13.64
C ARG A 1065 -34.33 0.05 -12.15
N VAL A 1066 -34.59 -1.16 -11.68
CA VAL A 1066 -34.25 -1.63 -10.33
C VAL A 1066 -33.33 -2.84 -10.49
N ALA A 1067 -32.22 -2.91 -9.77
CA ALA A 1067 -31.42 -4.12 -9.66
C ALA A 1067 -31.65 -4.75 -8.29
N SER A 1068 -31.71 -6.07 -8.24
CA SER A 1068 -31.87 -6.82 -6.99
C SER A 1068 -30.93 -8.01 -6.92
N GLY A 1069 -30.35 -8.25 -5.74
CA GLY A 1069 -29.54 -9.42 -5.42
C GLY A 1069 -30.28 -10.32 -4.43
N SER A 1070 -30.15 -11.64 -4.60
CA SER A 1070 -30.94 -12.63 -3.87
C SER A 1070 -30.13 -13.83 -3.38
N ASP A 1071 -30.69 -14.51 -2.38
CA ASP A 1071 -30.25 -15.81 -1.88
C ASP A 1071 -30.33 -16.93 -2.94
N ASP A 1072 -31.05 -16.70 -4.05
CA ASP A 1072 -31.06 -17.61 -5.21
C ASP A 1072 -29.80 -17.52 -6.10
N HIS A 1073 -28.77 -16.80 -5.66
CA HIS A 1073 -27.49 -16.60 -6.35
C HIS A 1073 -27.58 -15.77 -7.65
N THR A 1074 -28.75 -15.18 -7.94
CA THR A 1074 -28.98 -14.36 -9.14
C THR A 1074 -29.10 -12.88 -8.81
N ILE A 1075 -28.79 -12.06 -9.81
CA ILE A 1075 -29.13 -10.63 -9.82
C ILE A 1075 -30.19 -10.41 -10.89
N LYS A 1076 -31.28 -9.72 -10.57
CA LYS A 1076 -32.32 -9.40 -11.55
C LYS A 1076 -32.39 -7.90 -11.78
N ILE A 1077 -32.56 -7.51 -13.05
CA ILE A 1077 -32.80 -6.13 -13.45
C ILE A 1077 -34.25 -6.01 -13.86
N TRP A 1078 -34.98 -5.07 -13.29
CA TRP A 1078 -36.41 -4.87 -13.48
C TRP A 1078 -36.66 -3.50 -14.08
N ASP A 1079 -37.72 -3.39 -14.87
CA ASP A 1079 -38.27 -2.09 -15.25
C ASP A 1079 -39.10 -1.53 -14.08
N ALA A 1080 -38.75 -0.35 -13.61
CA ALA A 1080 -39.29 0.24 -12.38
C ALA A 1080 -40.75 0.73 -12.52
N VAL A 1081 -41.28 0.79 -13.74
CA VAL A 1081 -42.63 1.30 -14.03
C VAL A 1081 -43.61 0.15 -14.25
N SER A 1082 -43.24 -0.79 -15.13
CA SER A 1082 -44.01 -1.98 -15.47
C SER A 1082 -43.85 -3.13 -14.47
N GLY A 1083 -42.75 -3.15 -13.71
CA GLY A 1083 -42.41 -4.21 -12.79
C GLY A 1083 -41.92 -5.51 -13.45
N THR A 1084 -41.60 -5.47 -14.73
CA THR A 1084 -41.15 -6.66 -15.48
C THR A 1084 -39.66 -6.94 -15.27
N CYS A 1085 -39.29 -8.21 -15.11
CA CYS A 1085 -37.88 -8.63 -15.08
C CYS A 1085 -37.30 -8.51 -16.49
N THR A 1086 -36.39 -7.55 -16.69
CA THR A 1086 -35.70 -7.32 -17.96
C THR A 1086 -34.50 -8.24 -18.15
N GLN A 1087 -33.77 -8.59 -17.08
CA GLN A 1087 -32.60 -9.46 -17.12
C GLN A 1087 -32.45 -10.29 -15.85
N THR A 1088 -31.85 -11.47 -15.99
CA THR A 1088 -31.32 -12.28 -14.87
C THR A 1088 -29.84 -12.52 -15.15
N LEU A 1089 -28.99 -12.02 -14.27
CA LEU A 1089 -27.54 -12.16 -14.32
C LEU A 1089 -27.16 -13.32 -13.39
N GLU A 1090 -26.63 -14.37 -14.00
CA GLU A 1090 -26.20 -15.60 -13.34
C GLU A 1090 -24.67 -15.69 -13.38
N GLY A 1091 -24.06 -16.21 -12.32
CA GLY A 1091 -22.61 -16.45 -12.29
C GLY A 1091 -21.96 -16.36 -10.91
N HIS A 1092 -22.67 -15.87 -9.89
CA HIS A 1092 -22.23 -16.05 -8.50
C HIS A 1092 -22.39 -17.51 -8.07
N GLY A 1093 -21.45 -17.97 -7.23
CA GLY A 1093 -21.46 -19.34 -6.71
C GLY A 1093 -22.34 -19.52 -5.46
N ASP A 1094 -22.80 -18.41 -4.88
CA ASP A 1094 -23.52 -18.36 -3.61
C ASP A 1094 -24.34 -17.05 -3.52
N SER A 1095 -25.10 -16.85 -2.43
CA SER A 1095 -26.08 -15.77 -2.25
C SER A 1095 -25.51 -14.38 -2.47
N VAL A 1096 -26.26 -13.54 -3.19
CA VAL A 1096 -25.86 -12.16 -3.52
C VAL A 1096 -26.39 -11.22 -2.45
N TRP A 1097 -25.47 -10.71 -1.62
CA TRP A 1097 -25.80 -9.85 -0.48
C TRP A 1097 -25.98 -8.39 -0.83
N SER A 1098 -25.29 -7.92 -1.87
CA SER A 1098 -25.27 -6.50 -2.20
C SER A 1098 -25.18 -6.30 -3.70
N VAL A 1099 -25.94 -5.34 -4.19
CA VAL A 1099 -25.87 -4.85 -5.56
C VAL A 1099 -25.78 -3.33 -5.59
N ALA A 1100 -25.08 -2.77 -6.58
CA ALA A 1100 -24.98 -1.32 -6.79
C ALA A 1100 -24.92 -1.01 -8.28
N PHE A 1101 -25.61 0.03 -8.74
CA PHE A 1101 -25.42 0.56 -10.09
C PHE A 1101 -24.21 1.48 -10.17
N SER A 1102 -23.52 1.48 -11.30
CA SER A 1102 -22.58 2.55 -11.64
C SER A 1102 -23.33 3.87 -11.90
N PRO A 1103 -22.70 5.04 -11.72
CA PRO A 1103 -23.35 6.35 -11.91
C PRO A 1103 -23.88 6.62 -13.32
N ASP A 1104 -23.35 5.94 -14.33
CA ASP A 1104 -23.83 5.98 -15.73
C ASP A 1104 -24.97 4.98 -16.01
N GLY A 1105 -25.32 4.13 -15.04
CA GLY A 1105 -26.32 3.08 -15.15
C GLY A 1105 -25.96 1.94 -16.10
N GLN A 1106 -24.74 1.89 -16.64
CA GLN A 1106 -24.32 0.88 -17.62
C GLN A 1106 -23.79 -0.39 -16.96
N ARG A 1107 -23.37 -0.33 -15.70
CA ARG A 1107 -22.79 -1.44 -14.97
C ARG A 1107 -23.50 -1.68 -13.64
N VAL A 1108 -23.46 -2.92 -13.18
CA VAL A 1108 -23.88 -3.34 -11.85
C VAL A 1108 -22.69 -3.97 -11.15
N ALA A 1109 -22.42 -3.62 -9.90
CA ALA A 1109 -21.50 -4.35 -9.04
C ALA A 1109 -22.32 -5.23 -8.11
N SER A 1110 -21.81 -6.41 -7.77
CA SER A 1110 -22.42 -7.28 -6.78
C SER A 1110 -21.40 -7.93 -5.87
N GLY A 1111 -21.75 -8.11 -4.60
CA GLY A 1111 -20.99 -8.88 -3.61
C GLY A 1111 -21.76 -10.13 -3.17
N SER A 1112 -21.06 -11.25 -3.03
CA SER A 1112 -21.65 -12.55 -2.70
C SER A 1112 -20.95 -13.25 -1.53
N ILE A 1113 -21.64 -14.23 -0.94
CA ILE A 1113 -21.06 -15.20 0.01
C ILE A 1113 -19.88 -15.96 -0.61
N ASP A 1114 -19.82 -16.10 -1.94
CA ASP A 1114 -18.71 -16.75 -2.63
C ASP A 1114 -17.35 -16.03 -2.47
N GLY A 1115 -17.33 -14.88 -1.79
CA GLY A 1115 -16.14 -14.09 -1.50
C GLY A 1115 -15.69 -13.23 -2.67
N THR A 1116 -16.47 -13.18 -3.75
CA THR A 1116 -16.15 -12.42 -4.97
C THR A 1116 -17.03 -11.19 -5.12
N ILE A 1117 -16.49 -10.20 -5.81
CA ILE A 1117 -17.26 -9.10 -6.36
C ILE A 1117 -17.30 -9.25 -7.87
N LYS A 1118 -18.48 -9.12 -8.47
CA LYS A 1118 -18.63 -9.16 -9.92
C LYS A 1118 -19.12 -7.82 -10.44
N ILE A 1119 -18.53 -7.36 -11.55
CA ILE A 1119 -19.00 -6.20 -12.29
C ILE A 1119 -19.69 -6.69 -13.55
N TRP A 1120 -20.95 -6.34 -13.72
CA TRP A 1120 -21.82 -6.76 -14.81
C TRP A 1120 -22.10 -5.59 -15.74
N ASP A 1121 -22.24 -5.88 -17.02
CA ASP A 1121 -22.89 -5.00 -17.98
C ASP A 1121 -24.41 -5.10 -17.77
N ALA A 1122 -25.08 -3.96 -17.61
CA ALA A 1122 -26.51 -3.89 -17.31
C ALA A 1122 -27.41 -4.00 -18.54
N ALA A 1123 -26.84 -4.18 -19.74
CA ALA A 1123 -27.55 -4.26 -21.03
C ALA A 1123 -27.39 -5.63 -21.71
N SER A 1124 -26.33 -6.40 -21.41
CA SER A 1124 -26.13 -7.76 -21.94
C SER A 1124 -26.57 -8.84 -20.94
N GLY A 1125 -27.55 -9.68 -21.28
CA GLY A 1125 -27.92 -10.85 -20.46
C GLY A 1125 -29.26 -11.45 -20.88
N THR A 1126 -29.27 -12.66 -21.43
CA THR A 1126 -30.48 -13.41 -21.81
C THR A 1126 -30.61 -14.69 -20.98
N CYS A 1127 -31.66 -14.77 -20.16
CA CYS A 1127 -32.12 -16.03 -19.54
C CYS A 1127 -32.94 -16.82 -20.58
N THR A 1128 -32.69 -18.13 -20.72
CA THR A 1128 -33.39 -18.98 -21.70
C THR A 1128 -34.61 -19.69 -21.11
N GLN A 1129 -34.55 -20.27 -19.91
CA GLN A 1129 -35.70 -20.81 -19.16
C GLN A 1129 -35.40 -21.03 -17.67
N THR A 1130 -36.44 -20.92 -16.83
CA THR A 1130 -36.46 -21.27 -15.40
C THR A 1130 -37.46 -22.41 -15.16
N LEU A 1131 -37.06 -23.47 -14.44
CA LEU A 1131 -37.90 -24.64 -14.14
C LEU A 1131 -38.53 -24.52 -12.75
N GLU A 1132 -39.77 -24.04 -12.69
CA GLU A 1132 -40.51 -23.82 -11.44
C GLU A 1132 -41.36 -25.04 -11.05
N GLY A 1133 -41.36 -25.42 -9.76
CA GLY A 1133 -42.33 -26.40 -9.24
C GLY A 1133 -41.94 -27.13 -7.95
N HIS A 1134 -40.67 -27.10 -7.52
CA HIS A 1134 -40.30 -27.60 -6.19
C HIS A 1134 -40.74 -26.64 -5.08
N GLY A 1135 -41.23 -27.19 -3.96
CA GLY A 1135 -41.68 -26.43 -2.80
C GLY A 1135 -40.55 -26.05 -1.82
N GLY A 1136 -39.31 -26.51 -2.08
CA GLY A 1136 -38.13 -26.25 -1.28
C GLY A 1136 -36.85 -26.24 -2.13
N TRP A 1137 -35.69 -25.97 -1.50
CA TRP A 1137 -34.41 -25.92 -2.21
C TRP A 1137 -34.11 -27.22 -2.95
N VAL A 1138 -33.64 -27.10 -4.19
CA VAL A 1138 -33.19 -28.24 -4.99
C VAL A 1138 -31.73 -28.54 -4.64
N HIS A 1139 -31.49 -29.66 -3.98
CA HIS A 1139 -30.14 -30.07 -3.56
C HIS A 1139 -29.35 -30.79 -4.64
N SER A 1140 -30.04 -31.42 -5.60
CA SER A 1140 -29.39 -32.20 -6.64
C SER A 1140 -30.16 -32.10 -7.94
N VAL A 1141 -29.44 -32.01 -9.05
CA VAL A 1141 -29.98 -32.14 -10.41
C VAL A 1141 -29.16 -33.13 -11.21
N ALA A 1142 -29.80 -33.89 -12.10
CA ALA A 1142 -29.13 -34.83 -13.00
C ALA A 1142 -29.82 -34.81 -14.36
N PHE A 1143 -29.08 -34.81 -15.45
CA PHE A 1143 -29.64 -35.06 -16.78
C PHE A 1143 -29.79 -36.56 -17.04
N SER A 1144 -30.81 -36.94 -17.80
CA SER A 1144 -30.88 -38.27 -18.38
C SER A 1144 -29.76 -38.46 -19.43
N PRO A 1145 -29.31 -39.69 -19.69
CA PRO A 1145 -28.21 -39.95 -20.64
C PRO A 1145 -28.43 -39.42 -22.07
N ASP A 1146 -29.69 -39.26 -22.49
CA ASP A 1146 -30.09 -38.70 -23.78
C ASP A 1146 -30.20 -37.16 -23.78
N GLY A 1147 -29.99 -36.51 -22.62
CA GLY A 1147 -30.11 -35.07 -22.42
C GLY A 1147 -31.53 -34.51 -22.53
N GLN A 1148 -32.55 -35.35 -22.74
CA GLN A 1148 -33.93 -34.91 -22.96
C GLN A 1148 -34.70 -34.64 -21.67
N ARG A 1149 -34.22 -35.17 -20.53
CA ARG A 1149 -34.88 -35.04 -19.24
C ARG A 1149 -33.91 -34.58 -18.16
N VAL A 1150 -34.44 -33.89 -17.16
CA VAL A 1150 -33.71 -33.49 -15.94
C VAL A 1150 -34.42 -34.09 -14.74
N ALA A 1151 -33.71 -34.69 -13.80
CA ALA A 1151 -34.22 -35.05 -12.49
C ALA A 1151 -33.72 -34.02 -11.48
N SER A 1152 -34.56 -33.58 -10.55
CA SER A 1152 -34.19 -32.69 -9.45
C SER A 1152 -34.69 -33.25 -8.12
N GLY A 1153 -33.84 -33.28 -7.10
CA GLY A 1153 -34.19 -33.68 -5.73
C GLY A 1153 -34.19 -32.47 -4.79
N SER A 1154 -35.20 -32.34 -3.95
CA SER A 1154 -35.44 -31.15 -3.13
C SER A 1154 -35.59 -31.43 -1.62
N ILE A 1155 -35.41 -30.38 -0.82
CA ILE A 1155 -35.79 -30.29 0.59
C ILE A 1155 -37.27 -30.65 0.82
N ASP A 1156 -38.14 -30.41 -0.16
CA ASP A 1156 -39.57 -30.78 -0.06
C ASP A 1156 -39.82 -32.30 0.02
N GLY A 1157 -38.77 -33.12 -0.09
CA GLY A 1157 -38.83 -34.58 -0.03
C GLY A 1157 -39.24 -35.24 -1.34
N THR A 1158 -39.44 -34.47 -2.41
CA THR A 1158 -39.82 -34.96 -3.73
C THR A 1158 -38.65 -34.96 -4.70
N ILE A 1159 -38.75 -35.80 -5.73
CA ILE A 1159 -37.91 -35.72 -6.92
C ILE A 1159 -38.79 -35.35 -8.11
N LYS A 1160 -38.44 -34.33 -8.90
CA LYS A 1160 -39.17 -34.01 -10.13
C LYS A 1160 -38.38 -34.38 -11.35
N ILE A 1161 -39.05 -34.92 -12.36
CA ILE A 1161 -38.48 -35.19 -13.68
C ILE A 1161 -39.05 -34.16 -14.66
N TRP A 1162 -38.20 -33.45 -15.37
CA TRP A 1162 -38.54 -32.38 -16.30
C TRP A 1162 -38.17 -32.78 -17.73
N ASP A 1163 -38.92 -32.27 -18.69
CA ASP A 1163 -38.50 -32.25 -20.09
C ASP A 1163 -37.51 -31.09 -20.28
N ALA A 1164 -36.29 -31.38 -20.73
CA ALA A 1164 -35.19 -30.43 -20.79
C ALA A 1164 -35.38 -29.34 -21.87
N ALA A 1165 -36.19 -29.61 -22.88
CA ALA A 1165 -36.41 -28.68 -24.00
C ALA A 1165 -37.57 -27.70 -23.73
N SER A 1166 -38.63 -28.17 -23.09
CA SER A 1166 -39.83 -27.39 -22.79
C SER A 1166 -39.83 -26.79 -21.39
N GLY A 1167 -39.08 -27.39 -20.48
CA GLY A 1167 -39.08 -27.06 -19.06
C GLY A 1167 -40.29 -27.56 -18.27
N THR A 1168 -41.12 -28.41 -18.87
CA THR A 1168 -42.31 -28.95 -18.19
C THR A 1168 -41.96 -30.06 -17.20
N CYS A 1169 -42.60 -30.05 -16.02
CA CYS A 1169 -42.49 -31.16 -15.06
C CYS A 1169 -43.28 -32.38 -15.58
N THR A 1170 -42.58 -33.43 -16.00
CA THR A 1170 -43.16 -34.68 -16.51
C THR A 1170 -43.60 -35.64 -15.39
N GLN A 1171 -42.89 -35.68 -14.26
CA GLN A 1171 -43.21 -36.53 -13.12
C GLN A 1171 -42.82 -35.86 -11.79
N THR A 1172 -43.58 -36.13 -10.73
CA THR A 1172 -43.19 -35.83 -9.33
C THR A 1172 -43.17 -37.15 -8.56
N LEU A 1173 -42.01 -37.54 -8.07
CA LEU A 1173 -41.75 -38.77 -7.34
C LEU A 1173 -41.80 -38.47 -5.84
N GLU A 1174 -42.84 -38.97 -5.18
CA GLU A 1174 -43.09 -38.76 -3.76
C GLU A 1174 -42.88 -40.07 -2.99
N GLY A 1175 -42.19 -40.01 -1.84
CA GLY A 1175 -42.05 -41.18 -0.97
C GLY A 1175 -40.84 -41.17 -0.04
N HIS A 1176 -39.89 -40.24 -0.19
CA HIS A 1176 -38.87 -40.01 0.83
C HIS A 1176 -39.45 -39.28 2.04
N GLY A 1177 -39.01 -39.67 3.24
CA GLY A 1177 -39.45 -39.07 4.50
C GLY A 1177 -38.66 -37.83 4.93
N GLY A 1178 -37.70 -37.38 4.10
CA GLY A 1178 -36.81 -36.26 4.39
C GLY A 1178 -36.14 -35.73 3.12
N TRP A 1179 -35.25 -34.73 3.27
CA TRP A 1179 -34.63 -34.01 2.15
C TRP A 1179 -33.95 -34.96 1.17
N VAL A 1180 -34.21 -34.80 -0.13
CA VAL A 1180 -33.51 -35.58 -1.15
C VAL A 1180 -32.19 -34.87 -1.47
N GLN A 1181 -31.08 -35.46 -1.04
CA GLN A 1181 -29.74 -34.88 -1.13
C GLN A 1181 -29.06 -35.15 -2.48
N SER A 1182 -29.39 -36.27 -3.12
CA SER A 1182 -28.72 -36.70 -4.35
C SER A 1182 -29.68 -37.47 -5.24
N VAL A 1183 -29.63 -37.22 -6.56
CA VAL A 1183 -30.36 -37.96 -7.58
C VAL A 1183 -29.43 -38.37 -8.72
N ALA A 1184 -29.61 -39.56 -9.28
CA ALA A 1184 -28.83 -40.06 -10.42
C ALA A 1184 -29.72 -40.89 -11.36
N PHE A 1185 -29.56 -40.71 -12.67
CA PHE A 1185 -30.18 -41.60 -13.66
C PHE A 1185 -29.38 -42.89 -13.84
N SER A 1186 -30.08 -43.99 -14.11
CA SER A 1186 -29.44 -45.21 -14.63
C SER A 1186 -28.89 -44.97 -16.04
N PRO A 1187 -27.88 -45.75 -16.48
CA PRO A 1187 -27.29 -45.60 -17.81
C PRO A 1187 -28.27 -45.76 -18.99
N ASP A 1188 -29.36 -46.49 -18.79
CA ASP A 1188 -30.45 -46.66 -19.76
C ASP A 1188 -31.51 -45.53 -19.71
N GLY A 1189 -31.40 -44.60 -18.74
CA GLY A 1189 -32.34 -43.51 -18.51
C GLY A 1189 -33.76 -43.95 -18.09
N GLN A 1190 -33.94 -45.23 -17.71
CA GLN A 1190 -35.25 -45.78 -17.32
C GLN A 1190 -35.49 -45.75 -15.81
N ARG A 1191 -34.43 -45.58 -15.01
CA ARG A 1191 -34.52 -45.54 -13.55
C ARG A 1191 -33.82 -44.30 -13.00
N VAL A 1192 -34.28 -43.84 -11.84
CA VAL A 1192 -33.63 -42.80 -11.04
C VAL A 1192 -33.31 -43.37 -9.66
N ALA A 1193 -32.10 -43.18 -9.17
CA ALA A 1193 -31.73 -43.44 -7.78
C ALA A 1193 -31.76 -42.11 -7.02
N SER A 1194 -32.27 -42.12 -5.79
CA SER A 1194 -32.26 -40.96 -4.91
C SER A 1194 -31.78 -41.32 -3.51
N GLY A 1195 -30.90 -40.50 -2.94
CA GLY A 1195 -30.44 -40.59 -1.55
C GLY A 1195 -31.05 -39.47 -0.71
N SER A 1196 -31.53 -39.79 0.49
CA SER A 1196 -32.23 -38.84 1.35
C SER A 1196 -31.67 -38.77 2.79
N SER A 1197 -31.97 -37.66 3.46
CA SER A 1197 -31.81 -37.48 4.90
C SER A 1197 -32.65 -38.47 5.72
N ASP A 1198 -33.63 -39.17 5.12
CA ASP A 1198 -34.34 -40.29 5.76
C ASP A 1198 -33.50 -41.57 5.91
N LYS A 1199 -32.23 -41.53 5.50
CA LYS A 1199 -31.24 -42.62 5.58
C LYS A 1199 -31.48 -43.77 4.59
N THR A 1200 -32.41 -43.60 3.65
CA THR A 1200 -32.72 -44.60 2.62
C THR A 1200 -32.25 -44.16 1.25
N ILE A 1201 -32.06 -45.13 0.37
CA ILE A 1201 -31.93 -44.91 -1.07
C ILE A 1201 -33.17 -45.48 -1.75
N LYS A 1202 -33.81 -44.73 -2.64
CA LYS A 1202 -34.93 -45.25 -3.42
C LYS A 1202 -34.56 -45.30 -4.89
N ILE A 1203 -34.99 -46.38 -5.56
CA ILE A 1203 -34.86 -46.54 -7.00
C ILE A 1203 -36.25 -46.41 -7.60
N TRP A 1204 -36.42 -45.50 -8.54
CA TRP A 1204 -37.68 -45.13 -9.17
C TRP A 1204 -37.68 -45.53 -10.63
N ASP A 1205 -38.81 -45.99 -11.14
CA ASP A 1205 -39.04 -46.09 -12.57
C ASP A 1205 -39.37 -44.69 -13.13
N THR A 1206 -38.58 -44.21 -14.09
CA THR A 1206 -38.67 -42.83 -14.58
C THR A 1206 -39.98 -42.56 -15.32
N ALA A 1207 -40.55 -43.57 -15.99
CA ALA A 1207 -41.75 -43.40 -16.82
C ALA A 1207 -43.04 -43.39 -15.98
N SER A 1208 -43.17 -44.35 -15.06
CA SER A 1208 -44.34 -44.51 -14.19
C SER A 1208 -44.28 -43.66 -12.92
N GLY A 1209 -43.09 -43.21 -12.53
CA GLY A 1209 -42.84 -42.51 -11.27
C GLY A 1209 -42.93 -43.38 -10.01
N THR A 1210 -43.01 -44.70 -10.16
CA THR A 1210 -43.17 -45.63 -9.04
C THR A 1210 -41.84 -45.99 -8.38
N CYS A 1211 -41.81 -46.10 -7.03
CA CYS A 1211 -40.65 -46.59 -6.29
C CYS A 1211 -40.52 -48.11 -6.47
N THR A 1212 -39.49 -48.55 -7.21
CA THR A 1212 -39.19 -49.96 -7.49
C THR A 1212 -38.45 -50.65 -6.36
N GLN A 1213 -37.57 -49.95 -5.63
CA GLN A 1213 -36.80 -50.48 -4.51
C GLN A 1213 -36.58 -49.40 -3.44
N THR A 1214 -36.59 -49.79 -2.16
CA THR A 1214 -36.10 -48.97 -1.04
C THR A 1214 -34.96 -49.72 -0.37
N LEU A 1215 -33.77 -49.14 -0.41
CA LEU A 1215 -32.52 -49.72 0.10
C LEU A 1215 -32.25 -49.13 1.48
N GLU A 1216 -32.39 -49.98 2.51
CA GLU A 1216 -32.21 -49.61 3.91
C GLU A 1216 -30.93 -50.22 4.47
N GLY A 1217 -30.17 -49.44 5.25
CA GLY A 1217 -28.96 -49.95 5.93
C GLY A 1217 -27.91 -48.92 6.30
N HIS A 1218 -28.04 -47.66 5.88
CA HIS A 1218 -27.19 -46.56 6.36
C HIS A 1218 -27.65 -46.05 7.73
N GLY A 1219 -26.69 -45.67 8.57
CA GLY A 1219 -26.93 -45.11 9.90
C GLY A 1219 -27.21 -43.60 9.92
N GLY A 1220 -26.84 -42.90 8.84
CA GLY A 1220 -26.93 -41.45 8.68
C GLY A 1220 -27.50 -41.02 7.31
N TRP A 1221 -27.56 -39.71 7.07
CA TRP A 1221 -28.10 -39.14 5.82
C TRP A 1221 -27.33 -39.66 4.61
N VAL A 1222 -28.03 -40.05 3.55
CA VAL A 1222 -27.38 -40.44 2.29
C VAL A 1222 -27.10 -39.17 1.50
N GLN A 1223 -25.84 -38.81 1.36
CA GLN A 1223 -25.38 -37.55 0.74
C GLN A 1223 -25.14 -37.68 -0.77
N SER A 1224 -24.86 -38.89 -1.25
CA SER A 1224 -24.54 -39.13 -2.65
C SER A 1224 -25.01 -40.51 -3.09
N VAL A 1225 -25.49 -40.61 -4.35
CA VAL A 1225 -25.82 -41.87 -5.01
C VAL A 1225 -25.29 -41.90 -6.43
N ALA A 1226 -24.88 -43.07 -6.92
CA ALA A 1226 -24.44 -43.26 -8.30
C ALA A 1226 -24.79 -44.66 -8.81
N PHE A 1227 -25.17 -44.79 -10.08
CA PHE A 1227 -25.29 -46.08 -10.75
C PHE A 1227 -23.94 -46.56 -11.30
N SER A 1228 -23.74 -47.87 -11.32
CA SER A 1228 -22.68 -48.48 -12.11
C SER A 1228 -22.93 -48.33 -13.62
N PRO A 1229 -21.90 -48.42 -14.48
CA PRO A 1229 -22.06 -48.26 -15.93
C PRO A 1229 -22.96 -49.32 -16.58
N ASP A 1230 -23.08 -50.50 -15.97
CA ASP A 1230 -23.99 -51.57 -16.39
C ASP A 1230 -25.40 -51.46 -15.77
N GLY A 1231 -25.64 -50.46 -14.92
CA GLY A 1231 -26.90 -50.23 -14.20
C GLY A 1231 -27.28 -51.31 -13.18
N GLN A 1232 -26.42 -52.31 -12.95
CA GLN A 1232 -26.70 -53.45 -12.05
C GLN A 1232 -26.41 -53.14 -10.58
N ARG A 1233 -25.62 -52.09 -10.31
CA ARG A 1233 -25.25 -51.69 -8.95
C ARG A 1233 -25.54 -50.20 -8.71
N VAL A 1234 -25.79 -49.87 -7.46
CA VAL A 1234 -25.86 -48.49 -6.96
C VAL A 1234 -24.83 -48.34 -5.84
N ALA A 1235 -24.06 -47.27 -5.85
CA ALA A 1235 -23.21 -46.86 -4.74
C ALA A 1235 -23.89 -45.73 -3.99
N SER A 1236 -23.82 -45.74 -2.66
CA SER A 1236 -24.32 -44.66 -1.81
C SER A 1236 -23.32 -44.27 -0.74
N GLY A 1237 -23.19 -42.98 -0.50
CA GLY A 1237 -22.27 -42.38 0.48
C GLY A 1237 -23.09 -41.69 1.55
N SER A 1238 -22.80 -41.97 2.81
CA SER A 1238 -23.61 -41.48 3.93
C SER A 1238 -22.78 -40.76 4.99
N SER A 1239 -23.46 -39.89 5.73
CA SER A 1239 -22.94 -39.25 6.95
C SER A 1239 -22.60 -40.25 8.07
N ASP A 1240 -22.87 -41.55 7.90
CA ASP A 1240 -22.34 -42.60 8.77
C ASP A 1240 -20.87 -42.97 8.47
N ASN A 1241 -20.20 -42.22 7.57
CA ASN A 1241 -18.83 -42.46 7.12
C ASN A 1241 -18.64 -43.78 6.37
N THR A 1242 -19.70 -44.33 5.79
CA THR A 1242 -19.66 -45.54 4.96
C THR A 1242 -20.07 -45.27 3.52
N ILE A 1243 -19.49 -46.06 2.61
CA ILE A 1243 -19.98 -46.24 1.25
C ILE A 1243 -20.56 -47.64 1.13
N LYS A 1244 -21.79 -47.77 0.67
CA LYS A 1244 -22.45 -49.06 0.45
C LYS A 1244 -22.71 -49.29 -1.03
N ILE A 1245 -22.49 -50.53 -1.47
CA ILE A 1245 -22.77 -50.99 -2.83
C ILE A 1245 -23.97 -51.91 -2.78
N TRP A 1246 -24.97 -51.60 -3.58
CA TRP A 1246 -26.25 -52.28 -3.62
C TRP A 1246 -26.41 -52.93 -4.97
N ASP A 1247 -26.96 -54.15 -4.98
CA ASP A 1247 -27.46 -54.74 -6.19
C ASP A 1247 -28.82 -54.11 -6.54
N THR A 1248 -28.92 -53.49 -7.71
CA THR A 1248 -30.08 -52.69 -8.11
C THR A 1248 -31.36 -53.53 -8.23
N ALA A 1249 -31.24 -54.81 -8.61
CA ALA A 1249 -32.39 -55.68 -8.85
C ALA A 1249 -32.96 -56.28 -7.56
N SER A 1250 -32.09 -56.82 -6.70
CA SER A 1250 -32.47 -57.46 -5.43
C SER A 1250 -32.63 -56.48 -4.28
N GLY A 1251 -32.04 -55.28 -4.38
CA GLY A 1251 -31.99 -54.30 -3.29
C GLY A 1251 -31.05 -54.67 -2.15
N THR A 1252 -30.23 -55.72 -2.29
CA THR A 1252 -29.33 -56.19 -1.23
C THR A 1252 -28.02 -55.42 -1.20
N CYS A 1253 -27.50 -55.12 0.00
CA CYS A 1253 -26.18 -54.54 0.17
C CYS A 1253 -25.10 -55.61 -0.09
N THR A 1254 -24.35 -55.46 -1.18
CA THR A 1254 -23.29 -56.37 -1.61
C THR A 1254 -21.95 -56.07 -0.93
N GLN A 1255 -21.68 -54.80 -0.59
CA GLN A 1255 -20.44 -54.39 0.06
C GLN A 1255 -20.66 -53.14 0.93
N THR A 1256 -20.02 -53.07 2.09
CA THR A 1256 -19.93 -51.87 2.93
C THR A 1256 -18.46 -51.51 3.14
N LEU A 1257 -18.10 -50.27 2.83
CA LEU A 1257 -16.75 -49.72 2.93
C LEU A 1257 -16.74 -48.61 3.99
N ASN A 1258 -16.01 -48.82 5.08
CA ASN A 1258 -15.77 -47.77 6.08
C ASN A 1258 -14.65 -46.85 5.58
N VAL A 1259 -14.99 -45.61 5.27
CA VAL A 1259 -14.05 -44.64 4.69
C VAL A 1259 -13.59 -43.57 5.68
N GLY A 1260 -14.20 -43.50 6.87
CA GLY A 1260 -13.78 -42.60 7.95
C GLY A 1260 -14.22 -41.14 7.79
N SER A 1261 -14.77 -40.78 6.62
CA SER A 1261 -15.33 -39.47 6.32
C SER A 1261 -16.48 -39.58 5.32
N THR A 1262 -17.44 -38.68 5.37
CA THR A 1262 -18.60 -38.66 4.47
C THR A 1262 -18.18 -38.49 3.01
N ALA A 1263 -18.55 -39.46 2.17
CA ALA A 1263 -18.39 -39.35 0.73
C ALA A 1263 -19.54 -38.51 0.14
N THR A 1264 -19.29 -37.23 -0.13
CA THR A 1264 -20.29 -36.30 -0.68
C THR A 1264 -20.43 -36.38 -2.20
N CYS A 1265 -19.50 -37.06 -2.89
CA CYS A 1265 -19.65 -37.41 -4.30
C CYS A 1265 -19.20 -38.86 -4.56
N LEU A 1266 -19.87 -39.54 -5.49
CA LEU A 1266 -19.59 -40.92 -5.88
C LEU A 1266 -19.74 -41.08 -7.40
N SER A 1267 -18.88 -41.90 -8.00
CA SER A 1267 -19.01 -42.33 -9.40
C SER A 1267 -18.29 -43.66 -9.60
N PHE A 1268 -18.89 -44.62 -10.31
CA PHE A 1268 -18.20 -45.84 -10.70
C PHE A 1268 -17.24 -45.58 -11.86
N ASP A 1269 -16.13 -46.29 -11.88
CA ASP A 1269 -15.27 -46.34 -13.05
C ASP A 1269 -15.84 -47.27 -14.15
N TYR A 1270 -15.31 -47.15 -15.37
CA TYR A 1270 -15.79 -47.94 -16.51
C TYR A 1270 -15.60 -49.45 -16.36
N THR A 1271 -14.62 -49.89 -15.55
CA THR A 1271 -14.38 -51.31 -15.28
C THR A 1271 -15.35 -51.88 -14.25
N ASN A 1272 -16.11 -51.00 -13.59
CA ASN A 1272 -17.00 -51.34 -12.48
C ASN A 1272 -16.25 -52.00 -11.30
N ALA A 1273 -14.94 -51.74 -11.21
CA ALA A 1273 -14.04 -52.27 -10.17
C ALA A 1273 -13.60 -51.18 -9.18
N TYR A 1274 -13.84 -49.90 -9.48
CA TYR A 1274 -13.49 -48.78 -8.61
C TYR A 1274 -14.63 -47.76 -8.50
N ILE A 1275 -14.62 -47.02 -7.40
CA ILE A 1275 -15.48 -45.87 -7.14
C ILE A 1275 -14.60 -44.65 -6.90
N ASN A 1276 -14.83 -43.62 -7.68
CA ASN A 1276 -14.24 -42.31 -7.48
C ASN A 1276 -15.10 -41.52 -6.50
N THR A 1277 -14.46 -40.89 -5.53
CA THR A 1277 -15.10 -40.13 -4.45
C THR A 1277 -14.32 -38.84 -4.17
N ASN A 1278 -14.91 -37.90 -3.43
CA ASN A 1278 -14.23 -36.68 -2.95
C ASN A 1278 -13.02 -36.98 -2.03
N ILE A 1279 -12.94 -38.20 -1.49
CA ILE A 1279 -11.84 -38.65 -0.62
C ILE A 1279 -10.81 -39.51 -1.38
N GLY A 1280 -11.00 -39.72 -2.68
CA GLY A 1280 -10.10 -40.49 -3.54
C GLY A 1280 -10.77 -41.67 -4.24
N ARG A 1281 -9.98 -42.43 -5.00
CA ARG A 1281 -10.43 -43.63 -5.73
C ARG A 1281 -10.36 -44.86 -4.82
N ILE A 1282 -11.47 -45.58 -4.71
CA ILE A 1282 -11.63 -46.74 -3.82
C ILE A 1282 -11.92 -47.98 -4.67
N GLN A 1283 -11.20 -49.07 -4.42
CA GLN A 1283 -11.41 -50.33 -5.12
C GLN A 1283 -12.61 -51.09 -4.52
N ILE A 1284 -13.49 -51.59 -5.37
CA ILE A 1284 -14.61 -52.46 -5.02
C ILE A 1284 -14.11 -53.91 -5.13
N ALA A 1285 -14.53 -54.77 -4.21
CA ALA A 1285 -14.24 -56.19 -4.35
C ALA A 1285 -15.05 -56.75 -5.53
N THR A 1286 -14.39 -57.15 -6.61
CA THR A 1286 -14.99 -58.09 -7.57
C THR A 1286 -14.96 -59.49 -6.93
N ALA A 1287 -15.86 -60.39 -7.35
CA ALA A 1287 -16.02 -61.74 -6.77
C ALA A 1287 -14.77 -62.65 -6.83
N THR A 1288 -13.60 -62.15 -7.24
CA THR A 1288 -12.37 -62.90 -7.48
C THR A 1288 -11.12 -62.37 -6.76
N MET A 1289 -11.18 -61.37 -5.87
CA MET A 1289 -9.97 -60.85 -5.19
C MET A 1289 -9.85 -61.26 -3.71
N GLU A 1290 -9.07 -62.32 -3.46
CA GLU A 1290 -8.50 -62.66 -2.14
C GLU A 1290 -7.15 -61.94 -1.95
N SER A 1291 -7.13 -60.75 -1.36
CA SER A 1291 -6.06 -60.21 -0.47
C SER A 1291 -6.14 -58.69 -0.34
N LEU A 1292 -6.39 -58.21 0.88
CA LEU A 1292 -6.70 -56.80 1.20
C LEU A 1292 -5.60 -56.11 2.02
N ASN A 1293 -4.40 -56.68 2.11
CA ASN A 1293 -3.33 -56.15 2.96
C ASN A 1293 -2.18 -55.59 2.13
N GLN A 1294 -2.33 -54.37 1.59
CA GLN A 1294 -1.26 -53.40 1.29
C GLN A 1294 -1.82 -52.22 0.46
N LEU A 1295 -2.49 -51.26 1.10
CA LEU A 1295 -2.72 -49.94 0.49
C LEU A 1295 -1.61 -48.99 0.98
N SER A 1296 -0.49 -48.99 0.28
CA SER A 1296 0.48 -47.89 0.34
C SER A 1296 -0.17 -46.62 -0.24
N SER A 1297 0.15 -45.46 0.34
CA SER A 1297 -0.34 -44.14 -0.10
C SER A 1297 -0.34 -43.99 -1.63
N PRO A 1298 -1.47 -43.66 -2.27
CA PRO A 1298 -1.59 -43.71 -3.72
C PRO A 1298 -0.70 -42.66 -4.39
N VAL A 1299 0.18 -43.13 -5.27
CA VAL A 1299 0.96 -42.28 -6.19
C VAL A 1299 0.07 -41.94 -7.39
N CYS A 1300 -0.20 -40.66 -7.62
CA CYS A 1300 -1.05 -40.19 -8.69
C CYS A 1300 -0.25 -40.05 -10.00
N TYR A 1301 -0.66 -40.78 -11.04
CA TYR A 1301 -0.17 -40.61 -12.42
C TYR A 1301 -1.36 -40.15 -13.28
N SER A 1302 -1.49 -38.84 -13.56
CA SER A 1302 -2.34 -38.24 -14.62
C SER A 1302 -2.67 -36.76 -14.32
N TYR A 1303 -3.54 -36.19 -15.16
CA TYR A 1303 -4.34 -35.01 -14.83
C TYR A 1303 -5.11 -35.21 -13.51
N GLY A 1304 -5.40 -34.11 -12.80
CA GLY A 1304 -6.09 -34.04 -11.51
C GLY A 1304 -6.67 -32.65 -11.26
N LEU A 1305 -7.39 -32.47 -10.14
CA LEU A 1305 -7.78 -31.16 -9.62
C LEU A 1305 -6.85 -30.79 -8.45
N GLY A 1306 -6.42 -29.54 -8.36
CA GLY A 1306 -5.67 -29.00 -7.23
C GLY A 1306 -6.52 -28.96 -5.96
N GLN A 1307 -5.87 -28.83 -4.79
CA GLN A 1307 -6.56 -28.78 -3.49
C GLN A 1307 -7.55 -27.61 -3.37
N ASP A 1308 -7.32 -26.52 -4.10
CA ASP A 1308 -8.18 -25.34 -4.12
C ASP A 1308 -9.34 -25.45 -5.14
N HIS A 1309 -9.38 -26.53 -5.94
CA HIS A 1309 -10.33 -26.74 -7.03
C HIS A 1309 -10.28 -25.66 -8.13
N ARG A 1310 -9.23 -24.82 -8.15
CA ARG A 1310 -9.04 -23.75 -9.15
C ARG A 1310 -8.05 -24.14 -10.22
N TRP A 1311 -7.20 -25.14 -9.96
CA TRP A 1311 -6.22 -25.63 -10.91
C TRP A 1311 -6.57 -27.04 -11.36
N ILE A 1312 -6.46 -27.29 -12.66
CA ILE A 1312 -6.18 -28.61 -13.17
C ILE A 1312 -4.68 -28.83 -13.05
N THR A 1313 -4.30 -29.93 -12.40
CA THR A 1313 -2.91 -30.35 -12.23
C THR A 1313 -2.59 -31.50 -13.17
N CYS A 1314 -1.32 -31.65 -13.55
CA CYS A 1314 -0.80 -32.85 -14.20
C CYS A 1314 0.49 -33.23 -13.46
N ASN A 1315 0.59 -34.47 -12.95
CA ASN A 1315 1.71 -34.91 -12.12
C ASN A 1315 1.99 -33.94 -10.93
N ASN A 1316 0.93 -33.43 -10.29
CA ASN A 1316 0.97 -32.41 -9.22
C ASN A 1316 1.53 -31.03 -9.61
N GLN A 1317 1.72 -30.74 -10.90
CA GLN A 1317 2.05 -29.40 -11.38
C GLN A 1317 0.81 -28.70 -11.92
N ASN A 1318 0.66 -27.42 -11.58
CA ASN A 1318 -0.41 -26.57 -12.10
C ASN A 1318 -0.26 -26.41 -13.62
N VAL A 1319 -1.28 -26.78 -14.39
CA VAL A 1319 -1.24 -26.70 -15.86
C VAL A 1319 -2.31 -25.81 -16.47
N LEU A 1320 -3.53 -25.84 -15.94
CA LEU A 1320 -4.64 -25.02 -16.42
C LEU A 1320 -5.37 -24.43 -15.23
N TRP A 1321 -5.47 -23.11 -15.18
CA TRP A 1321 -6.32 -22.44 -14.21
C TRP A 1321 -7.77 -22.39 -14.72
N LEU A 1322 -8.72 -22.61 -13.82
CA LEU A 1322 -10.15 -22.53 -14.08
C LEU A 1322 -10.65 -21.13 -13.71
N PRO A 1323 -11.25 -20.37 -14.65
CA PRO A 1323 -11.91 -19.13 -14.30
C PRO A 1323 -13.05 -19.35 -13.31
N PRO A 1324 -13.48 -18.31 -12.56
CA PRO A 1324 -14.42 -18.48 -11.45
C PRO A 1324 -15.77 -19.08 -11.87
N GLU A 1325 -16.15 -18.79 -13.11
CA GLU A 1325 -17.35 -19.27 -13.79
C GLU A 1325 -17.33 -20.80 -14.04
N TYR A 1326 -16.13 -21.37 -14.02
CA TYR A 1326 -15.82 -22.79 -14.20
C TYR A 1326 -15.37 -23.45 -12.88
N HIS A 1327 -15.38 -22.74 -11.75
CA HIS A 1327 -15.17 -23.34 -10.45
C HIS A 1327 -16.26 -24.37 -10.18
N THR A 1328 -15.84 -25.51 -9.62
CA THR A 1328 -16.66 -26.72 -9.59
C THR A 1328 -17.15 -27.06 -8.19
N SER A 1329 -18.43 -27.40 -8.08
CA SER A 1329 -19.01 -27.99 -6.86
C SER A 1329 -18.80 -29.51 -6.81
N ALA A 1330 -18.70 -30.17 -7.97
CA ALA A 1330 -18.50 -31.60 -8.10
C ALA A 1330 -17.72 -31.93 -9.39
N PHE A 1331 -16.75 -32.84 -9.31
CA PHE A 1331 -16.00 -33.28 -10.48
C PHE A 1331 -15.90 -34.80 -10.55
N THR A 1332 -15.70 -35.33 -11.75
CA THR A 1332 -15.32 -36.73 -11.97
C THR A 1332 -14.24 -36.81 -13.03
N MET A 1333 -13.45 -37.88 -12.97
CA MET A 1333 -12.27 -38.05 -13.82
C MET A 1333 -12.20 -39.45 -14.38
N GLN A 1334 -11.83 -39.54 -15.65
CA GLN A 1334 -11.62 -40.80 -16.35
C GLN A 1334 -10.41 -40.68 -17.30
N GLY A 1335 -9.25 -41.17 -16.85
CA GLY A 1335 -8.02 -41.11 -17.64
C GLY A 1335 -7.64 -39.68 -17.98
N ARG A 1336 -7.65 -39.32 -19.27
CA ARG A 1336 -7.39 -37.96 -19.78
C ARG A 1336 -8.66 -37.12 -19.94
N LYS A 1337 -9.74 -37.48 -19.26
CA LYS A 1337 -11.00 -36.73 -19.26
C LYS A 1337 -11.30 -36.21 -17.87
N ILE A 1338 -11.60 -34.92 -17.76
CA ILE A 1338 -12.11 -34.29 -16.54
C ILE A 1338 -13.51 -33.76 -16.84
N VAL A 1339 -14.48 -34.08 -15.99
CA VAL A 1339 -15.83 -33.54 -16.07
C VAL A 1339 -16.07 -32.71 -14.81
N LEU A 1340 -16.40 -31.44 -14.96
CA LEU A 1340 -16.68 -30.50 -13.88
C LEU A 1340 -18.16 -30.13 -13.90
N GLY A 1341 -18.83 -30.18 -12.77
CA GLY A 1341 -20.13 -29.54 -12.53
C GLY A 1341 -19.91 -28.16 -11.92
N SER A 1342 -20.39 -27.11 -12.56
CA SER A 1342 -20.34 -25.73 -12.03
C SER A 1342 -21.48 -25.46 -11.05
N TYR A 1343 -21.34 -24.39 -10.26
CA TYR A 1343 -22.42 -23.88 -9.40
C TYR A 1343 -23.67 -23.46 -10.20
N SER A 1344 -23.50 -23.05 -11.46
CA SER A 1344 -24.60 -22.77 -12.39
C SER A 1344 -25.29 -24.03 -12.95
N GLY A 1345 -24.93 -25.23 -12.47
CA GLY A 1345 -25.50 -26.51 -12.94
C GLY A 1345 -24.97 -26.97 -14.30
N ARG A 1346 -23.93 -26.32 -14.86
CA ARG A 1346 -23.35 -26.68 -16.16
C ARG A 1346 -22.36 -27.84 -15.99
N ILE A 1347 -22.32 -28.74 -16.98
CA ILE A 1347 -21.35 -29.83 -17.05
C ILE A 1347 -20.29 -29.49 -18.11
N ILE A 1348 -19.04 -29.31 -17.68
CA ILE A 1348 -17.91 -28.99 -18.53
C ILE A 1348 -17.02 -30.23 -18.69
N ILE A 1349 -16.77 -30.65 -19.93
CA ILE A 1349 -15.94 -31.81 -20.22
C ILE A 1349 -14.62 -31.33 -20.84
N PHE A 1350 -13.51 -31.67 -20.20
CA PHE A 1350 -12.16 -31.51 -20.72
C PHE A 1350 -11.66 -32.84 -21.27
N LEU A 1351 -11.15 -32.80 -22.49
CA LEU A 1351 -10.42 -33.91 -23.10
C LEU A 1351 -8.97 -33.49 -23.30
N PHE A 1352 -8.02 -34.23 -22.73
CA PHE A 1352 -6.59 -33.99 -22.92
C PHE A 1352 -5.99 -35.02 -23.89
N SER A 1353 -5.22 -34.55 -24.89
CA SER A 1353 -4.69 -35.42 -25.95
C SER A 1353 -3.41 -36.16 -25.51
N ARG A 1354 -2.58 -35.53 -24.69
CA ARG A 1354 -1.30 -36.04 -24.14
C ARG A 1354 -1.02 -35.37 -22.80
N ASP A 1355 -0.14 -35.94 -21.98
CA ASP A 1355 0.33 -35.29 -20.75
C ASP A 1355 1.24 -34.10 -21.12
N VAL A 1356 1.20 -33.02 -20.31
CA VAL A 1356 1.90 -31.74 -20.55
C VAL A 1356 3.42 -31.89 -20.44
#